data_AF-A0A949WB20-F1
#
_entry.id   AF-A0A949WB20-F1
#
_cell.length_a   1.000
_cell.length_b   1.000
_cell.length_c   1.000
_cell.angle_alpha   90.00
_cell.angle_beta   90.00
_cell.angle_gamma   90.00
#
_symmetry.space_group_name_H-M   'P 1'
#
loop_
_entity.id
_entity.type
_entity.pdbx_description
1 polymer ?
#
loop_
_entity_poly.entity_id
_entity_poly.type
_entity_poly.pdbx_seq_one_letter_code
_entity_poly.pdbx_strand_id
1 'polypeptide(L)'
;MKRRLLAVPALLCSSAMAAPTPQQLDFFESRIRPILAQECYECHSTATKQKGGLLLDSRPGWQAGGDSGDAIKPGDPKNSLLFQTLRHEHEDLKMPKNGARLDDKALADFERWIRDGAPDPRDAPPSKEQVEKETAWSATLQRRKQEWWAFQPIRVSSSKSQVSGSAQHEPSEARQTTAGSPQGSVANQTLNLKPETASIDDFIDAELKKQNIPAAPSADPAALRRRISYILTGLPPSDSSDKSDPSDQINTLLNSPAYGEKWARHFMDWVRYAESYGSEGDPAIPYAWRYRDYLIRAFNDDVPWPQLVKEAIAGDLLPNPRLKNDLNESAVGIAQLRMVLHGFSPVDSLDEMVTFTDNQIDTVTKAFQALTVSCARCHNHKFDAISQTDFYALYGIFTSTHPAVIDANAPGTGDAIRAELQKLKTEIKTTLITDWLSKLPSDKSEKSVPADKKPAFTFHGLPRSQPGEFTLHDNTLHIHPGGYISNTLTQKDRAVLFTDRFLCKGGTLWFRVAGNGGVKAKYVVQNYPRTGTIHKAVELKDAKDEKLAWRSLDLEFWKGDEIFLQLTTAADMPAEHKTDSPSWFALNDAVITKDATAPPAPNASKASPRQLVTAWQTNTLTDAEAEALDALIQSKQLSLDSITPLLHRYADLEARLPLPTRVPGVIEADAKDAPLFTRGDHKQPAGLVSRRFLEALDPKPFATKQSGRLELAERMADMKNNPLTARVIVNRLWHHVFGRGIVASVDNFGKLGDLPTHPELLDFLAQRFIDSGGSIKSLLRDMLMSKTFQRASGNNVSDPENKLLSHWSTRRFEAEAIRDSIVTLSGRLDPTLYGESVGSGDERRSIYVKVIRNSLPPFLTTFDAPVPFATRGKRDSTNVPAQSLTLLNDPNVIDWARSWALRTLNDLKDRPDDLRIRQMFREAFSREATDDEIKQSQAYLTSLQAESAQQAQKLSQQENQLAALNRQISAILEPARQKLLQARPSVTSVSSVPSPLAEWTFDDLNDTHGKLPLKLTGNARLENGALVVDGQSMAESGSLPKTLTAKTLEAWVQLDDLKQQGGGVITVQHKDGGLFDSLVFAEKTPAHWVAGSNFFERSELFEGTAETEAATRPVHVAVVYQADGTIRGYRDGQPYGRTYRKAPGATFESNESQILLGCRHAKPSGNHGLRGRIYRARLYDRALTPEEIAQTAHIEANTLRESDILAALTETQRQQLNALQSQRDTMNQALEAARTAMSSDDPKVQAWTSLAQSLINLKEFIYLR
;
A
#
# COMPACT_ATOMS: atom_id res chain seq x y z
N MET A 1 -43.11 23.56 -53.82
CA MET A 1 -44.09 23.66 -54.91
C MET A 1 -44.32 22.28 -55.51
N LYS A 2 -45.61 21.92 -55.65
CA LYS A 2 -46.26 20.96 -56.56
C LYS A 2 -45.40 19.81 -57.14
N ARG A 3 -45.64 18.55 -56.75
CA ARG A 3 -46.75 17.64 -57.13
C ARG A 3 -46.59 16.98 -58.52
N ARG A 4 -46.73 15.65 -58.46
CA ARG A 4 -47.36 14.70 -59.41
C ARG A 4 -46.45 13.86 -60.31
N LEU A 5 -46.27 12.64 -59.82
CA LEU A 5 -46.34 11.38 -60.56
C LEU A 5 -47.34 11.41 -61.73
N LEU A 6 -46.93 10.77 -62.83
CA LEU A 6 -47.79 9.98 -63.70
C LEU A 6 -47.18 8.58 -63.77
N ALA A 7 -47.99 7.59 -63.37
CA ALA A 7 -47.71 6.18 -63.46
C ALA A 7 -48.04 5.65 -64.86
N VAL A 8 -47.26 4.68 -65.33
CA VAL A 8 -47.56 3.78 -66.46
C VAL A 8 -47.23 2.35 -65.97
N PRO A 9 -48.06 1.33 -66.29
CA PRO A 9 -48.10 0.07 -65.55
C PRO A 9 -46.98 -0.88 -65.99
N ALA A 10 -46.41 -1.62 -65.02
CA ALA A 10 -45.44 -2.67 -65.29
C ALA A 10 -46.08 -4.06 -65.14
N LEU A 11 -45.87 -4.88 -66.16
CA LEU A 11 -46.20 -6.30 -66.22
C LEU A 11 -45.63 -7.07 -65.01
N LEU A 12 -46.41 -8.02 -64.50
CA LEU A 12 -45.98 -9.05 -63.58
C LEU A 12 -45.05 -10.04 -64.29
N CYS A 13 -43.76 -10.00 -63.93
CA CYS A 13 -42.84 -11.14 -64.08
C CYS A 13 -42.60 -11.73 -62.68
N SER A 14 -43.04 -12.96 -62.48
CA SER A 14 -42.67 -13.79 -61.33
C SER A 14 -41.22 -14.25 -61.48
N SER A 15 -40.32 -13.68 -60.69
CA SER A 15 -38.94 -14.16 -60.54
C SER A 15 -38.94 -15.44 -59.71
N ALA A 16 -38.76 -16.59 -60.37
CA ALA A 16 -38.37 -17.83 -59.70
C ALA A 16 -37.00 -17.63 -59.04
N MET A 17 -36.88 -17.88 -57.73
CA MET A 17 -35.58 -17.89 -57.05
C MET A 17 -34.73 -19.03 -57.62
N ALA A 18 -33.54 -18.70 -58.12
CA ALA A 18 -32.57 -19.67 -58.57
C ALA A 18 -32.10 -20.56 -57.40
N ALA A 19 -31.83 -21.84 -57.68
CA ALA A 19 -31.28 -22.76 -56.69
C ALA A 19 -29.91 -22.24 -56.17
N PRO A 20 -29.60 -22.42 -54.88
CA PRO A 20 -28.34 -21.93 -54.30
C PRO A 20 -27.13 -22.63 -54.93
N THR A 21 -26.09 -21.85 -55.22
CA THR A 21 -24.83 -22.35 -55.78
C THR A 21 -23.97 -23.07 -54.72
N PRO A 22 -23.07 -23.99 -55.12
CA PRO A 22 -22.16 -24.65 -54.18
C PRO A 22 -21.35 -23.66 -53.32
N GLN A 23 -20.89 -22.56 -53.90
CA GLN A 23 -20.15 -21.51 -53.18
C GLN A 23 -20.99 -20.81 -52.09
N GLN A 24 -22.29 -20.64 -52.33
CA GLN A 24 -23.20 -20.07 -51.35
C GLN A 24 -23.47 -21.04 -50.18
N LEU A 25 -23.57 -22.34 -50.47
CA LEU A 25 -23.74 -23.37 -49.45
C LEU A 25 -22.46 -23.53 -48.62
N ASP A 26 -21.28 -23.53 -49.25
CA ASP A 26 -19.99 -23.54 -48.55
C ASP A 26 -19.83 -22.32 -47.66
N PHE A 27 -20.27 -21.14 -48.12
CA PHE A 27 -20.26 -19.92 -47.31
C PHE A 27 -21.16 -20.08 -46.07
N PHE A 28 -22.36 -20.63 -46.23
CA PHE A 28 -23.24 -20.90 -45.09
C PHE A 28 -22.61 -21.84 -44.08
N GLU A 29 -22.09 -22.99 -44.52
CA GLU A 29 -21.50 -24.02 -43.66
C GLU A 29 -20.25 -23.53 -42.93
N SER A 30 -19.42 -22.71 -43.60
CA SER A 30 -18.16 -22.23 -43.03
C SER A 30 -18.30 -20.93 -42.24
N ARG A 31 -19.31 -20.09 -42.49
CA ARG A 31 -19.40 -18.73 -41.93
C ARG A 31 -20.65 -18.46 -41.10
N ILE A 32 -21.78 -19.10 -41.40
CA ILE A 32 -23.06 -18.79 -40.76
C ILE A 32 -23.44 -19.86 -39.75
N ARG A 33 -23.46 -21.14 -40.16
CA ARG A 33 -23.84 -22.26 -39.30
C ARG A 33 -23.06 -22.30 -37.98
N PRO A 34 -21.73 -22.08 -37.95
CA PRO A 34 -20.99 -22.10 -36.68
C PRO A 34 -21.45 -21.01 -35.71
N ILE A 35 -21.84 -19.84 -36.22
CA ILE A 35 -22.32 -18.72 -35.40
C ILE A 35 -23.73 -19.00 -34.89
N LEU A 36 -24.62 -19.50 -35.76
CA LEU A 36 -25.95 -19.93 -35.35
C LEU A 36 -25.87 -21.01 -34.26
N ALA A 37 -24.98 -21.99 -34.43
CA ALA A 37 -24.76 -23.03 -33.44
C ALA A 37 -24.26 -22.49 -32.10
N GLN A 38 -23.29 -21.58 -32.14
CA GLN A 38 -22.65 -21.05 -30.94
C GLN A 38 -23.50 -20.03 -30.20
N GLU A 39 -24.13 -19.10 -30.92
CA GLU A 39 -24.75 -17.90 -30.34
C GLU A 39 -26.28 -17.97 -30.30
N CYS A 40 -26.89 -18.85 -31.10
CA CYS A 40 -28.34 -18.88 -31.27
C CYS A 40 -28.99 -20.20 -30.82
N TYR A 41 -28.36 -21.35 -31.05
CA TYR A 41 -29.00 -22.64 -30.79
C TYR A 41 -29.32 -22.90 -29.32
N GLU A 42 -28.68 -22.26 -28.34
CA GLU A 42 -29.07 -22.44 -26.93
C GLU A 42 -30.55 -22.06 -26.68
N CYS A 43 -31.08 -21.11 -27.46
CA CYS A 43 -32.42 -20.57 -27.32
C CYS A 43 -33.33 -20.67 -28.56
N HIS A 44 -32.80 -21.04 -29.73
CA HIS A 44 -33.50 -21.06 -31.02
C HIS A 44 -33.20 -22.34 -31.83
N SER A 45 -33.21 -23.51 -31.19
CA SER A 45 -33.08 -24.79 -31.88
C SER A 45 -34.14 -25.79 -31.43
N THR A 46 -34.40 -26.80 -32.24
CA THR A 46 -35.32 -27.91 -31.94
C THR A 46 -34.84 -28.76 -30.78
N ALA A 47 -33.52 -28.83 -30.55
CA ALA A 47 -32.90 -29.64 -29.50
C ALA A 47 -32.82 -28.94 -28.13
N THR A 48 -33.11 -27.63 -28.06
CA THR A 48 -32.96 -26.80 -26.85
C THR A 48 -34.25 -26.01 -26.56
N LYS A 49 -34.14 -24.80 -25.98
CA LYS A 49 -35.29 -23.93 -25.75
C LYS A 49 -35.73 -23.31 -27.09
N GLN A 50 -37.03 -23.04 -27.24
CA GLN A 50 -37.62 -22.38 -28.41
C GLN A 50 -38.19 -21.02 -27.98
N LYS A 51 -37.32 -20.03 -27.79
CA LYS A 51 -37.77 -18.70 -27.34
C LYS A 51 -38.44 -17.96 -28.49
N GLY A 52 -39.62 -17.42 -28.24
CA GLY A 52 -40.38 -16.63 -29.21
C GLY A 52 -40.77 -17.41 -30.47
N GLY A 53 -40.96 -18.73 -30.36
CA GLY A 53 -41.35 -19.61 -31.47
C GLY A 53 -40.30 -19.80 -32.58
N LEU A 54 -39.15 -19.11 -32.51
CA LEU A 54 -38.15 -19.06 -33.59
C LEU A 54 -37.16 -20.22 -33.52
N LEU A 55 -36.97 -20.89 -34.66
CA LEU A 55 -35.97 -21.95 -34.89
C LEU A 55 -34.95 -21.50 -35.95
N LEU A 56 -33.66 -21.66 -35.67
CA LEU A 56 -32.55 -21.24 -36.55
C LEU A 56 -31.65 -22.41 -36.97
N ASP A 57 -31.98 -23.63 -36.55
CA ASP A 57 -31.20 -24.87 -36.78
C ASP A 57 -31.57 -25.60 -38.08
N SER A 58 -32.58 -25.15 -38.81
CA SER A 58 -32.96 -25.68 -40.12
C SER A 58 -33.56 -24.61 -41.02
N ARG A 59 -33.51 -24.84 -42.34
CA ARG A 59 -34.11 -23.98 -43.36
C ARG A 59 -35.61 -23.82 -43.17
N PRO A 60 -36.42 -24.89 -43.04
CA PRO A 60 -37.85 -24.75 -42.76
C PRO A 60 -38.13 -24.01 -41.45
N GLY A 61 -37.27 -24.17 -40.44
CA GLY A 61 -37.41 -23.54 -39.13
C GLY A 61 -37.38 -22.01 -39.19
N TRP A 62 -36.35 -21.42 -39.81
CA TRP A 62 -36.27 -19.96 -39.88
C TRP A 62 -37.23 -19.37 -40.92
N GLN A 63 -37.61 -20.15 -41.94
CA GLN A 63 -38.62 -19.77 -42.92
C GLN A 63 -40.03 -19.69 -42.33
N ALA A 64 -40.34 -20.52 -41.32
CA ALA A 64 -41.60 -20.42 -40.59
C ALA A 64 -41.71 -19.14 -39.75
N GLY A 65 -40.59 -18.50 -39.44
CA GLY A 65 -40.52 -17.31 -38.58
C GLY A 65 -40.70 -17.65 -37.09
N GLY A 66 -40.93 -16.62 -36.29
CA GLY A 66 -41.27 -16.77 -34.87
C GLY A 66 -42.55 -16.02 -34.51
N ASP A 67 -42.84 -15.88 -33.22
CA ASP A 67 -44.03 -15.17 -32.70
C ASP A 67 -44.09 -13.69 -33.14
N SER A 68 -42.95 -13.12 -33.53
CA SER A 68 -42.81 -11.75 -34.04
C SER A 68 -42.81 -11.66 -35.58
N GLY A 69 -43.15 -12.74 -36.28
CA GLY A 69 -43.22 -12.82 -37.75
C GLY A 69 -41.94 -13.33 -38.41
N ASP A 70 -41.75 -12.99 -39.68
CA ASP A 70 -40.64 -13.47 -40.51
C ASP A 70 -39.27 -13.10 -39.91
N ALA A 71 -38.47 -14.12 -39.58
CA ALA A 71 -37.14 -13.90 -39.02
C ALA A 71 -36.15 -13.38 -40.07
N ILE A 72 -36.20 -13.93 -41.28
CA ILE A 72 -35.30 -13.60 -42.38
C ILE A 72 -36.14 -13.33 -43.62
N LYS A 73 -35.85 -12.21 -44.30
CA LYS A 73 -36.37 -11.88 -45.63
C LYS A 73 -35.25 -12.07 -46.66
N PRO A 74 -35.20 -13.21 -47.36
CA PRO A 74 -34.17 -13.49 -48.36
C PRO A 74 -34.01 -12.35 -49.38
N GLY A 75 -32.78 -11.90 -49.60
CA GLY A 75 -32.45 -10.78 -50.47
C GLY A 75 -32.54 -9.39 -49.82
N ASP A 76 -33.13 -9.28 -48.63
CA ASP A 76 -33.37 -8.01 -47.95
C ASP A 76 -32.90 -8.02 -46.48
N PRO A 77 -31.59 -7.83 -46.24
CA PRO A 77 -31.04 -7.77 -44.89
C PRO A 77 -31.67 -6.66 -44.04
N LYS A 78 -31.97 -5.50 -44.64
CA LYS A 78 -32.44 -4.32 -43.91
C LYS A 78 -33.80 -4.56 -43.25
N ASN A 79 -34.68 -5.32 -43.91
CA ASN A 79 -36.02 -5.64 -43.40
C ASN A 79 -36.13 -7.03 -42.76
N SER A 80 -35.01 -7.73 -42.58
CA SER A 80 -34.95 -9.02 -41.87
C SER A 80 -34.87 -8.80 -40.37
N LEU A 81 -35.85 -9.29 -39.61
CA LEU A 81 -35.94 -9.09 -38.16
C LEU A 81 -34.72 -9.67 -37.42
N LEU A 82 -34.24 -10.84 -37.83
CA LEU A 82 -33.01 -11.44 -37.29
C LEU A 82 -31.83 -10.48 -37.44
N PHE A 83 -31.67 -9.83 -38.60
CA PHE A 83 -30.52 -8.95 -38.80
C PHE A 83 -30.62 -7.64 -38.00
N GLN A 84 -31.81 -7.05 -37.91
CA GLN A 84 -32.05 -5.86 -37.08
C GLN A 84 -31.78 -6.15 -35.59
N THR A 85 -32.22 -7.32 -35.12
CA THR A 85 -32.00 -7.75 -33.72
C THR A 85 -30.54 -8.09 -33.45
N LEU A 86 -29.81 -8.69 -34.39
CA LEU A 86 -28.36 -8.94 -34.30
C LEU A 86 -27.54 -7.65 -34.32
N ARG A 87 -27.98 -6.60 -35.04
CA ARG A 87 -27.34 -5.27 -35.04
C ARG A 87 -27.71 -4.41 -33.83
N HIS A 88 -28.62 -4.88 -32.99
CA HIS A 88 -29.23 -4.13 -31.88
C HIS A 88 -29.94 -2.84 -32.34
N GLU A 89 -30.48 -2.83 -33.56
CA GLU A 89 -31.19 -1.68 -34.16
C GLU A 89 -32.70 -1.73 -33.92
N HIS A 90 -33.25 -2.88 -33.53
CA HIS A 90 -34.66 -3.01 -33.15
C HIS A 90 -34.88 -2.50 -31.71
N GLU A 91 -35.96 -1.75 -31.49
CA GLU A 91 -36.23 -1.04 -30.22
C GLU A 91 -36.37 -2.01 -29.03
N ASP A 92 -37.20 -3.05 -29.17
CA ASP A 92 -37.55 -3.97 -28.08
C ASP A 92 -36.84 -5.34 -28.10
N LEU A 93 -36.10 -5.65 -29.16
CA LEU A 93 -35.54 -6.99 -29.40
C LEU A 93 -34.05 -6.87 -29.77
N LYS A 94 -33.17 -7.33 -28.87
CA LYS A 94 -31.72 -7.35 -29.09
C LYS A 94 -31.22 -8.76 -28.85
N MET A 95 -30.50 -9.33 -29.82
CA MET A 95 -30.01 -10.70 -29.74
C MET A 95 -28.50 -10.76 -29.98
N PRO A 96 -27.74 -11.49 -29.14
CA PRO A 96 -28.21 -12.27 -27.97
C PRO A 96 -28.65 -11.40 -26.77
N LYS A 97 -29.84 -11.67 -26.19
CA LYS A 97 -30.50 -10.82 -25.15
C LYS A 97 -29.64 -10.54 -23.89
N ASN A 98 -28.75 -11.46 -23.55
CA ASN A 98 -27.80 -11.36 -22.42
C ASN A 98 -26.34 -11.41 -22.92
N GLY A 99 -26.07 -10.94 -24.14
CA GLY A 99 -24.75 -11.00 -24.76
C GLY A 99 -24.30 -9.71 -25.42
N ALA A 100 -23.00 -9.65 -25.70
CA ALA A 100 -22.46 -8.62 -26.56
C ALA A 100 -23.05 -8.79 -27.97
N ARG A 101 -23.20 -7.66 -28.67
CA ARG A 101 -23.50 -7.65 -30.11
C ARG A 101 -22.46 -8.49 -30.85
N LEU A 102 -22.89 -9.23 -31.88
CA LEU A 102 -21.96 -9.98 -32.73
C LEU A 102 -20.92 -9.05 -33.34
N ASP A 103 -19.70 -9.56 -33.58
CA ASP A 103 -18.64 -8.75 -34.19
C ASP A 103 -19.02 -8.31 -35.63
N ASP A 104 -18.45 -7.20 -36.10
CA ASP A 104 -18.85 -6.62 -37.39
C ASP A 104 -18.59 -7.56 -38.57
N LYS A 105 -17.65 -8.50 -38.44
CA LYS A 105 -17.40 -9.53 -39.45
C LYS A 105 -18.53 -10.56 -39.49
N ALA A 106 -18.97 -11.05 -38.33
CA ALA A 106 -20.13 -11.91 -38.23
C ALA A 106 -21.39 -11.21 -38.77
N LEU A 107 -21.60 -9.94 -38.42
CA LEU A 107 -22.70 -9.15 -38.95
C LEU A 107 -22.60 -8.96 -40.47
N ALA A 108 -21.41 -8.67 -41.01
CA ALA A 108 -21.21 -8.59 -42.45
C ALA A 108 -21.45 -9.94 -43.15
N ASP A 109 -21.07 -11.05 -42.52
CA ASP A 109 -21.34 -12.40 -43.02
C ASP A 109 -22.85 -12.68 -43.04
N PHE A 110 -23.58 -12.36 -41.97
CA PHE A 110 -25.05 -12.45 -41.93
C PHE A 110 -25.71 -11.53 -42.96
N GLU A 111 -25.21 -10.30 -43.12
CA GLU A 111 -25.73 -9.36 -44.11
C GLU A 111 -25.58 -9.91 -45.52
N ARG A 112 -24.38 -10.42 -45.85
CA ARG A 112 -24.08 -11.05 -47.13
C ARG A 112 -24.96 -12.29 -47.34
N TRP A 113 -25.02 -13.18 -46.36
CA TRP A 113 -25.80 -14.40 -46.45
C TRP A 113 -27.28 -14.12 -46.73
N ILE A 114 -27.88 -13.18 -46.00
CA ILE A 114 -29.27 -12.78 -46.23
C ILE A 114 -29.43 -12.13 -47.60
N ARG A 115 -28.51 -11.24 -48.00
CA ARG A 115 -28.51 -10.60 -49.33
C ARG A 115 -28.42 -11.62 -50.46
N ASP A 116 -27.66 -12.68 -50.27
CA ASP A 116 -27.48 -13.78 -51.22
C ASP A 116 -28.69 -14.75 -51.27
N GLY A 117 -29.78 -14.42 -50.56
CA GLY A 117 -31.03 -15.20 -50.53
C GLY A 117 -31.15 -16.16 -49.34
N ALA A 118 -30.34 -15.97 -48.29
CA ALA A 118 -30.19 -16.88 -47.16
C ALA A 118 -30.04 -18.37 -47.55
N PRO A 119 -29.09 -18.76 -48.43
CA PRO A 119 -28.86 -20.16 -48.80
C PRO A 119 -28.55 -21.03 -47.58
N ASP A 120 -29.31 -22.10 -47.39
CA ASP A 120 -29.20 -22.99 -46.24
C ASP A 120 -29.46 -24.45 -46.68
N PRO A 121 -28.47 -25.35 -46.59
CA PRO A 121 -28.60 -26.74 -47.02
C PRO A 121 -29.37 -27.63 -46.01
N ARG A 122 -29.77 -27.10 -44.84
CA ARG A 122 -30.36 -27.89 -43.75
C ARG A 122 -31.87 -28.05 -43.93
N ASP A 123 -32.28 -29.04 -44.73
CA ASP A 123 -33.70 -29.32 -45.01
C ASP A 123 -34.47 -29.97 -43.85
N ALA A 124 -33.75 -30.45 -42.83
CA ALA A 124 -34.30 -30.96 -41.59
C ALA A 124 -33.45 -30.45 -40.42
N PRO A 125 -34.03 -30.32 -39.21
CA PRO A 125 -33.23 -30.02 -38.03
C PRO A 125 -32.18 -31.11 -37.78
N PRO A 126 -30.96 -30.72 -37.37
CA PRO A 126 -29.92 -31.68 -36.97
C PRO A 126 -30.41 -32.56 -35.82
N SER A 127 -29.90 -33.79 -35.73
CA SER A 127 -30.19 -34.64 -34.57
C SER A 127 -29.67 -33.98 -33.29
N LYS A 128 -30.27 -34.33 -32.14
CA LYS A 128 -29.81 -33.85 -30.83
C LYS A 128 -28.30 -34.10 -30.63
N GLU A 129 -27.81 -35.27 -31.06
CA GLU A 129 -26.39 -35.63 -31.02
C GLU A 129 -25.51 -34.76 -31.93
N GLN A 130 -26.00 -34.36 -33.11
CA GLN A 130 -25.28 -33.45 -34.01
C GLN A 130 -25.20 -32.04 -33.44
N VAL A 131 -26.30 -31.53 -32.87
CA VAL A 131 -26.32 -30.25 -32.16
C VAL A 131 -25.38 -30.28 -30.96
N GLU A 132 -25.43 -31.35 -30.15
CA GLU A 132 -24.54 -31.54 -29.01
C GLU A 132 -23.08 -31.59 -29.42
N LYS A 133 -22.75 -32.23 -30.55
CA LYS A 133 -21.38 -32.27 -31.08
C LYS A 133 -20.89 -30.92 -31.62
N GLU A 134 -21.75 -30.15 -32.29
CA GLU A 134 -21.43 -28.82 -32.83
C GLU A 134 -21.33 -27.75 -31.74
N THR A 135 -22.13 -27.90 -30.67
CA THR A 135 -22.16 -27.00 -29.50
C THR A 135 -21.26 -27.48 -28.36
N ALA A 136 -20.64 -28.68 -28.49
CA ALA A 136 -19.72 -29.21 -27.50
C ALA A 136 -18.60 -28.24 -27.20
N TRP A 137 -18.24 -28.15 -25.93
CA TRP A 137 -17.15 -27.29 -25.49
C TRP A 137 -15.83 -27.63 -26.18
N SER A 138 -15.52 -28.91 -26.39
CA SER A 138 -14.28 -29.34 -27.06
C SER A 138 -14.14 -28.80 -28.48
N ALA A 139 -15.24 -28.80 -29.26
CA ALA A 139 -15.28 -28.22 -30.61
C ALA A 139 -15.15 -26.69 -30.55
N THR A 140 -15.85 -26.04 -29.61
CA THR A 140 -15.79 -24.60 -29.39
C THR A 140 -14.40 -24.12 -28.98
N LEU A 141 -13.76 -24.83 -28.04
CA LEU A 141 -12.39 -24.59 -27.58
C LEU A 141 -11.41 -24.69 -28.74
N GLN A 142 -11.47 -25.78 -29.51
CA GLN A 142 -10.57 -26.00 -30.65
C GLN A 142 -10.70 -24.89 -31.69
N ARG A 143 -11.93 -24.50 -32.04
CA ARG A 143 -12.20 -23.40 -32.98
C ARG A 143 -11.62 -22.08 -32.48
N ARG A 144 -11.94 -21.68 -31.23
CA ARG A 144 -11.45 -20.44 -30.64
C ARG A 144 -9.92 -20.40 -30.54
N LYS A 145 -9.31 -21.53 -30.17
CA LYS A 145 -7.86 -21.71 -30.15
C LYS A 145 -7.25 -21.52 -31.56
N GLN A 146 -7.88 -22.01 -32.62
CA GLN A 146 -7.36 -21.94 -33.99
C GLN A 146 -7.59 -20.58 -34.67
N GLU A 147 -8.64 -19.87 -34.28
CA GLU A 147 -9.02 -18.59 -34.92
C GLU A 147 -8.40 -17.37 -34.24
N TRP A 148 -8.21 -17.41 -32.91
CA TRP A 148 -7.79 -16.22 -32.18
C TRP A 148 -6.27 -16.03 -32.21
N TRP A 149 -5.84 -14.81 -32.57
CA TRP A 149 -4.44 -14.47 -32.85
C TRP A 149 -3.50 -14.75 -31.67
N ALA A 150 -3.94 -14.45 -30.45
CA ALA A 150 -3.10 -14.52 -29.25
C ALA A 150 -2.68 -15.95 -28.89
N PHE A 151 -3.50 -16.94 -29.26
CA PHE A 151 -3.23 -18.37 -29.06
C PHE A 151 -2.47 -19.02 -30.24
N GLN A 152 -2.29 -18.31 -31.36
CA GLN A 152 -1.49 -18.81 -32.47
C GLN A 152 0.00 -18.80 -32.14
N PRO A 153 0.80 -19.73 -32.67
CA PRO A 153 2.26 -19.64 -32.61
C PRO A 153 2.77 -18.28 -33.13
N ILE A 154 3.89 -17.82 -32.58
CA ILE A 154 4.58 -16.60 -33.04
C ILE A 154 5.07 -16.83 -34.48
N ARG A 155 4.70 -15.94 -35.40
CA ARG A 155 5.04 -16.05 -36.81
C ARG A 155 6.39 -15.38 -37.10
N VAL A 156 7.37 -16.16 -37.53
CA VAL A 156 8.62 -15.65 -38.11
C VAL A 156 8.49 -15.75 -39.62
N SER A 157 8.63 -14.65 -40.37
CA SER A 157 8.54 -14.65 -41.84
C SER A 157 9.73 -15.41 -42.48
N SER A 158 9.76 -16.74 -42.35
CA SER A 158 10.77 -17.55 -43.01
C SER A 158 10.45 -17.64 -44.50
N SER A 159 11.21 -16.92 -45.34
CA SER A 159 11.26 -17.19 -46.77
C SER A 159 11.93 -18.56 -46.98
N LYS A 160 11.15 -19.64 -47.04
CA LYS A 160 11.64 -20.85 -47.69
C LYS A 160 11.58 -20.63 -49.20
N SER A 161 12.70 -20.14 -49.74
CA SER A 161 13.00 -20.29 -51.16
C SER A 161 12.98 -21.79 -51.46
N GLN A 162 12.00 -22.23 -52.25
CA GLN A 162 12.10 -23.52 -52.92
C GLN A 162 13.29 -23.42 -53.87
N VAL A 163 14.37 -24.11 -53.50
CA VAL A 163 15.43 -24.48 -54.44
C VAL A 163 14.77 -25.41 -55.47
N SER A 164 14.34 -24.82 -56.58
CA SER A 164 14.13 -25.55 -57.83
C SER A 164 15.52 -25.83 -58.41
N GLY A 165 15.72 -27.07 -58.83
CA GLY A 165 16.99 -27.56 -59.35
C GLY A 165 17.48 -26.78 -60.56
N SER A 166 18.80 -26.65 -60.62
CA SER A 166 19.55 -26.20 -61.79
C SER A 166 19.20 -27.01 -63.04
N ALA A 167 18.72 -26.33 -64.08
CA ALA A 167 18.94 -26.73 -65.47
C ALA A 167 19.16 -25.47 -66.32
N GLN A 168 20.12 -25.57 -67.22
CA GLN A 168 20.79 -24.52 -67.98
C GLN A 168 19.91 -23.93 -69.09
N HIS A 169 20.03 -22.62 -69.35
CA HIS A 169 20.35 -21.98 -70.65
C HIS A 169 19.90 -20.50 -70.72
N GLU A 170 20.79 -19.69 -71.27
CA GLU A 170 20.59 -18.30 -71.73
C GLU A 170 19.72 -18.23 -73.03
N PRO A 171 19.65 -17.10 -73.77
CA PRO A 171 18.92 -15.85 -73.48
C PRO A 171 18.01 -15.44 -74.67
N SER A 172 17.00 -14.55 -74.50
CA SER A 172 16.67 -13.51 -75.51
C SER A 172 15.40 -12.69 -75.19
N GLU A 173 15.56 -11.37 -75.32
CA GLU A 173 14.70 -10.42 -76.06
C GLU A 173 13.24 -10.12 -75.67
N ALA A 174 13.08 -8.87 -75.22
CA ALA A 174 12.28 -7.78 -75.83
C ALA A 174 10.73 -7.75 -75.81
N ARG A 175 10.27 -6.52 -75.51
CA ARG A 175 9.04 -5.80 -75.94
C ARG A 175 7.69 -6.21 -75.33
N GLN A 176 7.07 -5.34 -74.52
CA GLN A 176 6.27 -4.13 -74.84
C GLN A 176 4.75 -4.40 -74.87
N THR A 177 4.03 -3.55 -74.12
CA THR A 177 2.69 -2.95 -74.38
C THR A 177 1.44 -3.45 -73.64
N THR A 178 0.99 -2.55 -72.74
CA THR A 178 -0.36 -1.94 -72.61
C THR A 178 -1.56 -2.69 -72.03
N ALA A 179 -1.91 -2.24 -70.81
CA ALA A 179 -3.16 -1.56 -70.39
C ALA A 179 -4.50 -2.31 -70.30
N GLY A 180 -5.12 -2.24 -69.10
CA GLY A 180 -6.58 -2.34 -68.93
C GLY A 180 -7.14 -2.87 -67.59
N SER A 181 -6.99 -2.09 -66.50
CA SER A 181 -7.83 -1.83 -65.28
C SER A 181 -8.89 -2.85 -64.72
N PRO A 182 -9.54 -2.62 -63.55
CA PRO A 182 -9.22 -3.35 -62.32
C PRO A 182 -10.45 -4.00 -61.62
N GLN A 183 -10.27 -5.12 -60.93
CA GLN A 183 -11.19 -5.55 -59.86
C GLN A 183 -10.40 -5.98 -58.63
N GLY A 184 -10.54 -5.20 -57.56
CA GLY A 184 -9.83 -5.36 -56.31
C GLY A 184 -10.41 -6.47 -55.44
N SER A 185 -9.60 -7.49 -55.19
CA SER A 185 -9.63 -8.25 -53.94
C SER A 185 -8.52 -7.72 -53.04
N VAL A 186 -8.85 -7.23 -51.85
CA VAL A 186 -7.86 -6.90 -50.81
C VAL A 186 -7.31 -8.22 -50.27
N ALA A 187 -6.31 -8.76 -50.97
CA ALA A 187 -5.47 -9.83 -50.46
C ALA A 187 -4.45 -9.21 -49.48
N ASN A 188 -4.28 -9.86 -48.32
CA ASN A 188 -3.14 -9.64 -47.42
C ASN A 188 -1.84 -9.74 -48.23
N GLN A 189 -1.27 -8.61 -48.62
CA GLN A 189 0.13 -8.56 -49.02
C GLN A 189 0.97 -8.62 -47.75
N THR A 190 1.47 -9.81 -47.44
CA THR A 190 2.50 -10.01 -46.42
C THR A 190 3.71 -9.15 -46.78
N LEU A 191 4.16 -8.31 -45.86
CA LEU A 191 5.39 -7.54 -46.04
C LEU A 191 6.56 -8.53 -46.19
N ASN A 192 7.15 -8.60 -47.39
CA ASN A 192 8.34 -9.41 -47.66
C ASN A 192 9.60 -8.74 -47.07
N LEU A 193 9.65 -8.58 -45.76
CA LEU A 193 10.86 -8.20 -45.02
C LEU A 193 11.66 -9.47 -44.70
N LYS A 194 12.98 -9.46 -44.99
CA LYS A 194 13.89 -10.53 -44.54
C LYS A 194 14.05 -10.42 -43.01
N PRO A 195 13.72 -11.47 -42.23
CA PRO A 195 13.72 -11.40 -40.76
C PRO A 195 15.03 -10.93 -40.14
N GLU A 196 16.16 -11.33 -40.74
CA GLU A 196 17.50 -11.10 -40.17
C GLU A 196 17.98 -9.64 -40.27
N THR A 197 17.37 -8.84 -41.16
CA THR A 197 17.74 -7.43 -41.38
C THR A 197 16.62 -6.44 -41.07
N ALA A 198 15.43 -6.93 -40.70
CA ALA A 198 14.29 -6.07 -40.38
C ALA A 198 14.50 -5.32 -39.05
N SER A 199 14.05 -4.08 -39.01
CA SER A 199 14.05 -3.18 -37.85
C SER A 199 12.62 -2.82 -37.42
N ILE A 200 12.46 -2.25 -36.22
CA ILE A 200 11.16 -1.72 -35.76
C ILE A 200 10.60 -0.70 -36.76
N ASP A 201 11.47 0.14 -37.30
CA ASP A 201 11.08 1.24 -38.18
C ASP A 201 10.54 0.73 -39.52
N ASP A 202 11.02 -0.40 -40.03
CA ASP A 202 10.53 -0.96 -41.30
C ASP A 202 9.04 -1.32 -41.25
N PHE A 203 8.57 -1.86 -40.12
CA PHE A 203 7.14 -2.19 -39.95
C PHE A 203 6.27 -0.95 -39.80
N ILE A 204 6.74 0.05 -39.06
CA ILE A 204 6.01 1.31 -38.85
C ILE A 204 5.95 2.12 -40.14
N ASP A 205 7.08 2.28 -40.82
CA ASP A 205 7.16 3.05 -42.07
C ASP A 205 6.37 2.40 -43.20
N ALA A 206 6.31 1.06 -43.24
CA ALA A 206 5.46 0.34 -44.17
C ALA A 206 3.96 0.67 -43.99
N GLU A 207 3.45 0.67 -42.75
CA GLU A 207 2.05 0.99 -42.51
C GLU A 207 1.75 2.49 -42.70
N LEU A 208 2.66 3.38 -42.28
CA LEU A 208 2.54 4.82 -42.54
C LEU A 208 2.47 5.13 -44.05
N LYS A 209 3.34 4.49 -44.85
CA LYS A 209 3.34 4.64 -46.31
C LYS A 209 2.06 4.10 -46.93
N LYS A 210 1.56 2.96 -46.46
CA LYS A 210 0.29 2.36 -46.91
C LYS A 210 -0.91 3.28 -46.64
N GLN A 211 -0.88 4.01 -45.53
CA GLN A 211 -1.94 4.96 -45.14
C GLN A 211 -1.68 6.40 -45.62
N ASN A 212 -0.60 6.65 -46.36
CA ASN A 212 -0.16 7.97 -46.82
C ASN A 212 0.00 9.00 -45.70
N ILE A 213 0.49 8.56 -44.53
CA ILE A 213 0.73 9.44 -43.38
C ILE A 213 2.23 9.72 -43.26
N PRO A 214 2.68 10.99 -43.30
CA PRO A 214 4.09 11.32 -43.13
C PRO A 214 4.55 11.12 -41.68
N ALA A 215 5.77 10.61 -41.52
CA ALA A 215 6.44 10.57 -40.23
C ALA A 215 6.95 11.97 -39.83
N ALA A 216 6.85 12.28 -38.54
CA ALA A 216 7.44 13.48 -37.94
C ALA A 216 8.97 13.44 -38.02
N PRO A 217 9.65 14.61 -38.04
CA PRO A 217 11.10 14.68 -37.96
C PRO A 217 11.62 14.16 -36.61
N SER A 218 12.94 14.05 -36.47
CA SER A 218 13.56 13.75 -35.17
C SER A 218 13.24 14.84 -34.14
N ALA A 219 13.06 14.43 -32.87
CA ALA A 219 12.96 15.33 -31.74
C ALA A 219 14.26 16.12 -31.55
N ASP A 220 14.16 17.29 -30.91
CA ASP A 220 15.34 18.03 -30.49
C ASP A 220 16.14 17.23 -29.45
N PRO A 221 17.48 17.39 -29.38
CA PRO A 221 18.31 16.59 -28.48
C PRO A 221 17.94 16.73 -27.00
N ALA A 222 17.45 17.89 -26.57
CA ALA A 222 17.07 18.15 -25.17
C ALA A 222 15.80 17.36 -24.78
N ALA A 223 14.77 17.39 -25.64
CA ALA A 223 13.58 16.57 -25.48
C ALA A 223 13.90 15.08 -25.47
N LEU A 224 14.78 14.63 -26.38
CA LEU A 224 15.19 13.22 -26.44
C LEU A 224 15.92 12.78 -25.17
N ARG A 225 16.86 13.59 -24.63
CA ARG A 225 17.54 13.32 -23.35
C ARG A 225 16.56 13.20 -22.19
N ARG A 226 15.65 14.16 -22.07
CA ARG A 226 14.60 14.17 -21.03
C ARG A 226 13.74 12.92 -21.14
N ARG A 227 13.30 12.59 -22.36
CA ARG A 227 12.49 11.40 -22.66
C ARG A 227 13.18 10.11 -22.26
N ILE A 228 14.44 9.90 -22.65
CA ILE A 228 15.23 8.72 -22.29
C ILE A 228 15.40 8.62 -20.77
N SER A 229 15.75 9.73 -20.10
CA SER A 229 15.95 9.75 -18.65
C SER A 229 14.70 9.33 -17.88
N TYR A 230 13.55 9.95 -18.16
CA TYR A 230 12.30 9.65 -17.45
C TYR A 230 11.76 8.24 -17.75
N ILE A 231 11.90 7.74 -18.97
CA ILE A 231 11.45 6.39 -19.32
C ILE A 231 12.31 5.34 -18.61
N LEU A 232 13.63 5.54 -18.55
CA LEU A 232 14.51 4.55 -17.94
C LEU A 232 14.55 4.65 -16.41
N THR A 233 14.50 5.85 -15.83
CA THR A 233 14.78 6.06 -14.39
C THR A 233 13.65 6.72 -13.61
N GLY A 234 12.69 7.34 -14.29
CA GLY A 234 11.65 8.17 -13.66
C GLY A 234 12.17 9.51 -13.10
N LEU A 235 13.43 9.85 -13.36
CA LEU A 235 14.10 11.07 -12.87
C LEU A 235 14.47 12.01 -14.02
N PRO A 236 14.60 13.32 -13.75
CA PRO A 236 15.20 14.25 -14.71
C PRO A 236 16.65 13.85 -15.01
N PRO A 237 17.21 14.25 -16.18
CA PRO A 237 18.61 14.01 -16.49
C PRO A 237 19.52 14.61 -15.42
N SER A 238 20.52 13.84 -14.95
CA SER A 238 21.48 14.31 -13.92
C SER A 238 22.32 15.49 -14.38
N ASP A 239 22.62 15.57 -15.69
CA ASP A 239 23.24 16.72 -16.33
C ASP A 239 22.45 17.12 -17.58
N SER A 240 21.71 18.23 -17.49
CA SER A 240 20.94 18.78 -18.63
C SER A 240 21.83 19.23 -19.80
N SER A 241 23.12 19.44 -19.56
CA SER A 241 24.11 19.85 -20.54
C SER A 241 24.84 18.69 -21.23
N ASP A 242 24.57 17.45 -20.85
CA ASP A 242 25.17 16.27 -21.47
C ASP A 242 24.90 16.24 -22.98
N LYS A 243 25.98 16.08 -23.76
CA LYS A 243 25.97 16.02 -25.24
C LYS A 243 26.39 14.65 -25.77
N SER A 244 26.48 13.64 -24.91
CA SER A 244 26.77 12.26 -25.30
C SER A 244 25.75 11.74 -26.32
N ASP A 245 26.17 10.73 -27.09
CA ASP A 245 25.29 10.08 -28.06
C ASP A 245 24.12 9.39 -27.32
N PRO A 246 22.88 9.42 -27.87
CA PRO A 246 21.74 8.73 -27.25
C PRO A 246 22.02 7.27 -26.87
N SER A 247 22.84 6.56 -27.65
CA SER A 247 23.21 5.17 -27.37
C SER A 247 23.98 5.00 -26.08
N ASP A 248 24.91 5.91 -25.79
CA ASP A 248 25.74 5.91 -24.58
C ASP A 248 24.91 6.31 -23.35
N GLN A 249 23.99 7.27 -23.52
CA GLN A 249 23.04 7.66 -22.47
C GLN A 249 22.13 6.51 -22.08
N ILE A 250 21.55 5.82 -23.06
CA ILE A 250 20.70 4.65 -22.85
C ILE A 250 21.47 3.57 -22.07
N ASN A 251 22.70 3.25 -22.48
CA ASN A 251 23.52 2.26 -21.79
C ASN A 251 23.84 2.66 -20.35
N THR A 252 24.18 3.93 -20.12
CA THR A 252 24.50 4.46 -18.79
C THR A 252 23.28 4.35 -17.87
N LEU A 253 22.11 4.77 -18.35
CA LEU A 253 20.88 4.78 -17.56
C LEU A 253 20.33 3.37 -17.31
N LEU A 254 20.41 2.47 -18.30
CA LEU A 254 20.05 1.04 -18.13
C LEU A 254 20.89 0.35 -17.06
N ASN A 255 22.12 0.81 -16.81
CA ASN A 255 23.01 0.29 -15.77
C ASN A 255 22.93 1.06 -14.45
N SER A 256 22.14 2.14 -14.38
CA SER A 256 21.94 2.90 -13.14
C SER A 256 21.01 2.15 -12.18
N PRO A 257 21.17 2.28 -10.85
CA PRO A 257 20.24 1.67 -9.89
C PRO A 257 18.80 2.18 -10.00
N ALA A 258 18.63 3.42 -10.46
CA ALA A 258 17.32 4.06 -10.67
C ALA A 258 16.50 3.38 -11.77
N TYR A 259 17.14 2.62 -12.68
CA TYR A 259 16.46 1.76 -13.63
C TYR A 259 15.61 0.72 -12.90
N GLY A 260 16.22 -0.04 -11.99
CA GLY A 260 15.52 -1.07 -11.23
C GLY A 260 14.36 -0.52 -10.41
N GLU A 261 14.53 0.66 -9.80
CA GLU A 261 13.44 1.35 -9.09
C GLU A 261 12.27 1.69 -10.02
N LYS A 262 12.54 2.27 -11.19
CA LYS A 262 11.50 2.62 -12.17
C LYS A 262 10.75 1.40 -12.68
N TRP A 263 11.46 0.37 -13.10
CA TRP A 263 10.85 -0.80 -13.76
C TRP A 263 10.21 -1.77 -12.76
N ALA A 264 10.73 -1.86 -11.53
CA ALA A 264 10.05 -2.58 -10.45
C ALA A 264 8.67 -1.98 -10.14
N ARG A 265 8.53 -0.64 -10.17
CA ARG A 265 7.24 0.03 -9.93
C ARG A 265 6.14 -0.39 -10.93
N HIS A 266 6.48 -0.52 -12.20
CA HIS A 266 5.53 -1.02 -13.21
C HIS A 266 5.11 -2.47 -12.92
N PHE A 267 6.07 -3.33 -12.56
CA PHE A 267 5.77 -4.72 -12.21
C PHE A 267 4.88 -4.82 -10.96
N MET A 268 5.13 -3.98 -9.96
CA MET A 268 4.33 -3.89 -8.73
C MET A 268 2.85 -3.55 -9.00
N ASP A 269 2.55 -2.79 -10.06
CA ASP A 269 1.18 -2.50 -10.49
C ASP A 269 0.47 -3.75 -11.03
N TRP A 270 1.21 -4.65 -11.69
CA TRP A 270 0.66 -5.87 -12.28
C TRP A 270 0.26 -6.87 -11.20
N VAL A 271 1.06 -6.95 -10.13
CA VAL A 271 0.88 -7.90 -9.02
C VAL A 271 0.22 -7.30 -7.78
N ARG A 272 -0.31 -6.08 -7.89
CA ARG A 272 -1.10 -5.41 -6.84
C ARG A 272 -0.35 -5.25 -5.52
N TYR A 273 0.93 -4.87 -5.62
CA TYR A 273 1.78 -4.68 -4.46
C TYR A 273 1.12 -3.76 -3.44
N ALA A 274 1.03 -4.25 -2.21
CA ALA A 274 0.64 -3.51 -1.04
C ALA A 274 1.33 -4.13 0.18
N GLU A 275 1.42 -3.36 1.26
CA GLU A 275 1.96 -3.81 2.55
C GLU A 275 0.83 -4.15 3.53
N SER A 276 -0.42 -4.20 3.06
CA SER A 276 -1.61 -4.52 3.85
C SER A 276 -2.69 -5.24 3.02
N TYR A 277 -3.62 -5.92 3.70
CA TYR A 277 -4.62 -6.78 3.06
C TYR A 277 -5.88 -6.06 2.54
N GLY A 278 -6.25 -4.89 3.05
CA GLY A 278 -7.34 -4.03 2.54
C GLY A 278 -8.75 -4.26 3.09
N SER A 279 -8.94 -5.05 4.16
CA SER A 279 -10.25 -5.27 4.81
C SER A 279 -10.56 -4.27 5.93
N GLU A 280 -11.69 -4.42 6.65
CA GLU A 280 -12.20 -3.48 7.66
C GLU A 280 -11.21 -3.13 8.79
N GLY A 281 -10.18 -3.96 9.02
CA GLY A 281 -9.07 -3.65 9.93
C GLY A 281 -7.69 -3.67 9.28
N ASP A 282 -7.63 -3.66 7.95
CA ASP A 282 -6.46 -3.54 7.07
C ASP A 282 -5.12 -4.06 7.65
N PRO A 283 -5.03 -5.36 7.99
CA PRO A 283 -3.84 -5.89 8.64
C PRO A 283 -2.62 -5.81 7.71
N ALA A 284 -1.45 -5.60 8.30
CA ALA A 284 -0.18 -5.57 7.57
C ALA A 284 0.17 -6.96 6.99
N ILE A 285 0.88 -6.96 5.86
CA ILE A 285 1.55 -8.12 5.29
C ILE A 285 3.00 -8.09 5.78
N PRO A 286 3.41 -8.95 6.74
CA PRO A 286 4.75 -8.89 7.33
C PRO A 286 5.85 -8.99 6.27
N TYR A 287 6.85 -8.11 6.34
CA TYR A 287 8.05 -8.11 5.49
C TYR A 287 7.79 -7.89 3.97
N ALA A 288 6.62 -7.39 3.57
CA ALA A 288 6.27 -7.18 2.15
C ALA A 288 7.27 -6.29 1.38
N TRP A 289 7.91 -5.33 2.03
CA TRP A 289 8.92 -4.45 1.42
C TRP A 289 10.13 -5.21 0.83
N ARG A 290 10.45 -6.40 1.34
CA ARG A 290 11.54 -7.24 0.80
C ARG A 290 11.24 -7.70 -0.63
N TYR A 291 9.96 -7.85 -0.99
CA TYR A 291 9.55 -8.17 -2.35
C TYR A 291 9.80 -7.01 -3.32
N ARG A 292 9.52 -5.77 -2.92
CA ARG A 292 9.88 -4.58 -3.71
C ARG A 292 11.38 -4.57 -3.95
N ASP A 293 12.18 -4.79 -2.91
CA ASP A 293 13.65 -4.75 -3.05
C ASP A 293 14.19 -5.88 -3.94
N TYR A 294 13.58 -7.07 -3.86
CA TYR A 294 13.84 -8.17 -4.80
C TYR A 294 13.58 -7.75 -6.24
N LEU A 295 12.45 -7.11 -6.53
CA LEU A 295 12.13 -6.63 -7.88
C LEU A 295 13.16 -5.62 -8.37
N ILE A 296 13.51 -4.63 -7.54
CA ILE A 296 14.54 -3.62 -7.90
C ILE A 296 15.85 -4.31 -8.28
N ARG A 297 16.31 -5.29 -7.49
CA ARG A 297 17.52 -6.06 -7.81
C ARG A 297 17.37 -6.89 -9.07
N ALA A 298 16.23 -7.58 -9.25
CA ALA A 298 15.99 -8.43 -10.40
C ALA A 298 15.99 -7.65 -11.72
N PHE A 299 15.38 -6.46 -11.75
CA PHE A 299 15.44 -5.57 -12.93
C PHE A 299 16.85 -5.03 -13.15
N ASN A 300 17.55 -4.57 -12.10
CA ASN A 300 18.93 -4.09 -12.23
C ASN A 300 19.90 -5.17 -12.74
N ASP A 301 19.71 -6.42 -12.33
CA ASP A 301 20.49 -7.57 -12.79
C ASP A 301 20.06 -8.09 -14.18
N ASP A 302 19.02 -7.51 -14.79
CA ASP A 302 18.40 -7.97 -16.04
C ASP A 302 18.05 -9.47 -16.02
N VAL A 303 17.43 -9.92 -14.91
CA VAL A 303 17.02 -11.31 -14.75
C VAL A 303 16.11 -11.70 -15.91
N PRO A 304 16.41 -12.78 -16.65
CA PRO A 304 15.61 -13.19 -17.79
C PRO A 304 14.13 -13.34 -17.44
N TRP A 305 13.23 -12.83 -18.29
CA TRP A 305 11.80 -12.88 -18.04
C TRP A 305 11.24 -14.28 -17.71
N PRO A 306 11.61 -15.36 -18.41
CA PRO A 306 11.19 -16.71 -18.02
C PRO A 306 11.60 -17.09 -16.60
N GLN A 307 12.74 -16.60 -16.11
CA GLN A 307 13.18 -16.82 -14.74
C GLN A 307 12.32 -16.01 -13.76
N LEU A 308 12.02 -14.74 -14.05
CA LEU A 308 11.11 -13.92 -13.22
C LEU A 308 9.71 -14.54 -13.10
N VAL A 309 9.15 -15.07 -14.21
CA VAL A 309 7.87 -15.78 -14.22
C VAL A 309 7.90 -17.00 -13.30
N LYS A 310 9.00 -17.78 -13.35
CA LYS A 310 9.17 -18.94 -12.47
C LYS A 310 9.29 -18.54 -11.01
N GLU A 311 10.11 -17.53 -10.72
CA GLU A 311 10.32 -17.01 -9.36
C GLU A 311 9.00 -16.49 -8.76
N ALA A 312 8.16 -15.83 -9.56
CA ALA A 312 6.88 -15.29 -9.11
C ALA A 312 5.82 -16.33 -8.69
N ILE A 313 5.96 -17.59 -9.14
CA ILE A 313 4.96 -18.66 -8.92
C ILE A 313 5.52 -19.78 -8.03
N ALA A 314 6.78 -20.16 -8.25
CA ALA A 314 7.41 -21.34 -7.64
C ALA A 314 8.89 -21.11 -7.30
N GLY A 315 9.29 -19.87 -7.03
CA GLY A 315 10.68 -19.50 -6.74
C GLY A 315 11.32 -20.25 -5.57
N ASP A 316 10.52 -20.61 -4.56
CA ASP A 316 10.89 -21.44 -3.41
C ASP A 316 11.13 -22.93 -3.77
N LEU A 317 10.60 -23.38 -4.90
CA LEU A 317 10.68 -24.77 -5.37
C LEU A 317 11.70 -24.96 -6.49
N LEU A 318 12.40 -23.91 -6.91
CA LEU A 318 13.36 -24.03 -8.01
C LEU A 318 14.55 -24.91 -7.60
N PRO A 319 14.92 -25.92 -8.41
CA PRO A 319 16.06 -26.77 -8.11
C PRO A 319 17.39 -25.99 -8.14
N ASN A 320 17.46 -24.94 -8.97
CA ASN A 320 18.60 -24.04 -9.08
C ASN A 320 18.12 -22.60 -8.82
N PRO A 321 17.99 -22.18 -7.56
CA PRO A 321 17.57 -20.83 -7.22
C PRO A 321 18.68 -19.80 -7.50
N ARG A 322 18.27 -18.56 -7.75
CA ARG A 322 19.18 -17.41 -7.87
C ARG A 322 19.60 -16.96 -6.47
N LEU A 323 20.91 -16.98 -6.22
CA LEU A 323 21.51 -16.57 -4.96
C LEU A 323 22.23 -15.22 -5.12
N LYS A 324 22.09 -14.34 -4.13
CA LYS A 324 22.81 -13.06 -4.08
C LYS A 324 23.04 -12.65 -2.63
N ASN A 325 24.31 -12.41 -2.25
CA ASN A 325 24.69 -11.99 -0.89
C ASN A 325 24.04 -12.85 0.21
N ASP A 326 24.21 -14.18 0.11
CA ASP A 326 23.62 -15.17 1.04
C ASP A 326 22.08 -15.17 1.12
N LEU A 327 21.39 -14.52 0.17
CA LEU A 327 19.94 -14.55 0.01
C LEU A 327 19.54 -15.43 -1.20
N ASN A 328 18.53 -16.27 -1.01
CA ASN A 328 17.78 -16.91 -2.08
C ASN A 328 16.75 -15.93 -2.65
N GLU A 329 17.15 -15.18 -3.68
CA GLU A 329 16.28 -14.19 -4.35
C GLU A 329 15.06 -14.87 -4.97
N SER A 330 15.23 -16.07 -5.54
CA SER A 330 14.12 -16.80 -6.15
C SER A 330 12.99 -17.04 -5.14
N ALA A 331 13.30 -17.44 -3.90
CA ALA A 331 12.31 -17.65 -2.86
C ALA A 331 11.52 -16.38 -2.50
N VAL A 332 12.11 -15.19 -2.64
CA VAL A 332 11.40 -13.91 -2.39
C VAL A 332 10.31 -13.67 -3.44
N GLY A 333 10.51 -14.16 -4.68
CA GLY A 333 9.62 -13.93 -5.81
C GLY A 333 8.16 -14.34 -5.58
N ILE A 334 7.91 -15.34 -4.74
CA ILE A 334 6.55 -15.85 -4.49
C ILE A 334 5.72 -14.98 -3.54
N ALA A 335 6.31 -13.93 -2.95
CA ALA A 335 5.61 -13.07 -1.99
C ALA A 335 4.33 -12.42 -2.54
N GLN A 336 4.26 -12.21 -3.86
CA GLN A 336 3.04 -11.70 -4.52
C GLN A 336 1.81 -12.58 -4.31
N LEU A 337 1.99 -13.90 -4.10
CA LEU A 337 0.88 -14.81 -3.78
C LEU A 337 0.20 -14.48 -2.44
N ARG A 338 0.83 -13.66 -1.60
CA ARG A 338 0.27 -13.13 -0.35
C ARG A 338 -0.31 -11.72 -0.49
N MET A 339 -0.12 -11.04 -1.62
CA MET A 339 -0.62 -9.69 -1.88
C MET A 339 -2.05 -9.70 -2.42
N VAL A 340 -2.92 -10.50 -1.81
CA VAL A 340 -4.33 -10.60 -2.18
C VAL A 340 -5.21 -9.98 -1.11
N LEU A 341 -6.47 -9.70 -1.42
CA LEU A 341 -7.41 -9.17 -0.44
C LEU A 341 -7.79 -10.27 0.57
N HIS A 342 -8.03 -9.86 1.81
CA HIS A 342 -8.34 -10.80 2.88
C HIS A 342 -9.23 -10.16 3.93
N GLY A 343 -10.41 -10.73 4.17
CA GLY A 343 -11.37 -10.31 5.17
C GLY A 343 -10.77 -10.29 6.58
N PHE A 344 -11.25 -9.36 7.42
CA PHE A 344 -10.74 -9.19 8.78
C PHE A 344 -11.29 -10.25 9.76
N SER A 345 -12.53 -10.69 9.54
CA SER A 345 -13.26 -11.72 10.32
C SER A 345 -14.35 -12.36 9.44
N PRO A 346 -14.02 -13.29 8.53
CA PRO A 346 -14.98 -13.86 7.60
C PRO A 346 -16.00 -14.73 8.33
N VAL A 347 -17.27 -14.60 7.95
CA VAL A 347 -18.37 -15.44 8.45
C VAL A 347 -18.48 -16.76 7.69
N ASP A 348 -17.98 -16.82 6.46
CA ASP A 348 -17.89 -18.01 5.61
C ASP A 348 -16.42 -18.17 5.16
N SER A 349 -15.67 -19.02 5.84
CA SER A 349 -14.23 -19.20 5.56
C SER A 349 -13.96 -19.88 4.22
N LEU A 350 -14.90 -20.69 3.72
CA LEU A 350 -14.77 -21.33 2.41
C LEU A 350 -14.97 -20.30 1.28
N ASP A 351 -15.97 -19.43 1.38
CA ASP A 351 -16.16 -18.34 0.43
C ASP A 351 -14.95 -17.38 0.42
N GLU A 352 -14.39 -17.10 1.59
CA GLU A 352 -13.16 -16.31 1.73
C GLU A 352 -11.97 -16.99 1.02
N MET A 353 -11.76 -18.30 1.21
CA MET A 353 -10.71 -19.06 0.51
C MET A 353 -10.92 -19.05 -1.01
N VAL A 354 -12.17 -19.18 -1.47
CA VAL A 354 -12.50 -19.12 -2.89
C VAL A 354 -12.17 -17.74 -3.46
N THR A 355 -12.57 -16.67 -2.77
CA THR A 355 -12.30 -15.29 -3.19
C THR A 355 -10.81 -14.97 -3.18
N PHE A 356 -10.09 -15.38 -2.14
CA PHE A 356 -8.63 -15.28 -2.03
C PHE A 356 -7.95 -15.96 -3.23
N THR A 357 -8.35 -17.18 -3.56
CA THR A 357 -7.71 -17.97 -4.61
C THR A 357 -8.07 -17.45 -6.00
N ASP A 358 -9.33 -17.04 -6.21
CA ASP A 358 -9.76 -16.35 -7.43
C ASP A 358 -8.92 -15.10 -7.69
N ASN A 359 -8.62 -14.32 -6.64
CA ASN A 359 -7.74 -13.17 -6.70
C ASN A 359 -6.29 -13.54 -7.11
N GLN A 360 -5.75 -14.66 -6.62
CA GLN A 360 -4.43 -15.16 -7.05
C GLN A 360 -4.45 -15.55 -8.54
N ILE A 361 -5.47 -16.29 -8.97
CA ILE A 361 -5.64 -16.71 -10.37
C ILE A 361 -5.77 -15.50 -11.28
N ASP A 362 -6.63 -14.53 -10.94
CA ASP A 362 -6.83 -13.30 -11.71
C ASP A 362 -5.52 -12.55 -11.92
N THR A 363 -4.76 -12.37 -10.83
CA THR A 363 -3.50 -11.61 -10.85
C THR A 363 -2.44 -12.31 -11.69
N VAL A 364 -2.19 -13.59 -11.43
CA VAL A 364 -1.16 -14.36 -12.13
C VAL A 364 -1.49 -14.46 -13.63
N THR A 365 -2.76 -14.75 -13.97
CA THR A 365 -3.15 -14.94 -15.38
C THR A 365 -3.22 -13.61 -16.14
N LYS A 366 -3.61 -12.49 -15.54
CA LYS A 366 -3.53 -11.17 -16.19
C LYS A 366 -2.09 -10.68 -16.31
N ALA A 367 -1.29 -10.77 -15.26
CA ALA A 367 0.08 -10.26 -15.26
C ALA A 367 0.94 -10.93 -16.33
N PHE A 368 0.91 -12.26 -16.40
CA PHE A 368 1.83 -13.03 -17.26
C PHE A 368 1.23 -13.45 -18.60
N GLN A 369 -0.10 -13.56 -18.72
CA GLN A 369 -0.77 -14.06 -19.92
C GLN A 369 -1.78 -13.07 -20.52
N ALA A 370 -2.09 -11.96 -19.84
CA ALA A 370 -3.15 -11.02 -20.21
C ALA A 370 -4.49 -11.73 -20.49
N LEU A 371 -4.82 -12.76 -19.70
CA LEU A 371 -6.06 -13.53 -19.82
C LEU A 371 -6.95 -13.34 -18.59
N THR A 372 -8.26 -13.28 -18.82
CA THR A 372 -9.28 -13.15 -17.77
C THR A 372 -9.80 -14.53 -17.33
N VAL A 373 -8.93 -15.39 -16.81
CA VAL A 373 -9.28 -16.77 -16.45
C VAL A 373 -10.35 -16.82 -15.35
N SER A 374 -10.34 -15.88 -14.40
CA SER A 374 -11.36 -15.75 -13.36
C SER A 374 -12.79 -15.57 -13.89
N CYS A 375 -12.97 -15.04 -15.10
CA CYS A 375 -14.30 -14.96 -15.73
C CYS A 375 -14.88 -16.36 -16.06
N ALA A 376 -14.06 -17.40 -16.09
CA ALA A 376 -14.48 -18.77 -16.30
C ALA A 376 -14.90 -19.51 -15.01
N ARG A 377 -14.87 -18.86 -13.83
CA ARG A 377 -15.27 -19.46 -12.55
C ARG A 377 -16.67 -20.08 -12.58
N CYS A 378 -17.65 -19.36 -13.13
CA CYS A 378 -19.05 -19.79 -13.09
C CYS A 378 -19.48 -20.67 -14.27
N HIS A 379 -18.82 -20.54 -15.42
CA HIS A 379 -19.08 -21.33 -16.62
C HIS A 379 -17.91 -21.18 -17.60
N ASN A 380 -17.83 -22.03 -18.63
CA ASN A 380 -16.84 -21.89 -19.70
C ASN A 380 -16.85 -20.46 -20.24
N HIS A 381 -15.68 -19.87 -20.42
CA HIS A 381 -15.56 -18.47 -20.79
C HIS A 381 -16.36 -18.17 -22.06
N LYS A 382 -17.12 -17.06 -22.06
CA LYS A 382 -18.11 -16.81 -23.11
C LYS A 382 -17.49 -16.67 -24.50
N PHE A 383 -16.31 -16.07 -24.59
CA PHE A 383 -15.67 -15.74 -25.88
C PHE A 383 -14.31 -16.41 -26.08
N ASP A 384 -13.48 -16.42 -25.04
CA ASP A 384 -12.14 -17.01 -25.09
C ASP A 384 -12.09 -18.55 -24.98
N ALA A 385 -10.96 -19.10 -25.39
CA ALA A 385 -10.61 -20.52 -25.30
C ALA A 385 -10.19 -20.90 -23.87
N ILE A 386 -11.04 -20.59 -22.88
CA ILE A 386 -10.79 -20.83 -21.45
C ILE A 386 -11.99 -21.59 -20.88
N SER A 387 -11.76 -22.79 -20.38
CA SER A 387 -12.82 -23.63 -19.82
C SER A 387 -13.06 -23.32 -18.35
N GLN A 388 -14.23 -23.69 -17.82
CA GLN A 388 -14.46 -23.62 -16.38
C GLN A 388 -13.47 -24.53 -15.64
N THR A 389 -13.13 -25.67 -16.24
CA THR A 389 -12.15 -26.58 -15.64
C THR A 389 -10.73 -25.99 -15.63
N ASP A 390 -10.39 -25.05 -16.51
CA ASP A 390 -9.12 -24.31 -16.41
C ASP A 390 -9.03 -23.50 -15.11
N PHE A 391 -10.10 -22.81 -14.73
CA PHE A 391 -10.16 -22.08 -13.46
C PHE A 391 -9.96 -23.03 -12.27
N TYR A 392 -10.69 -24.15 -12.24
CA TYR A 392 -10.62 -25.10 -11.12
C TYR A 392 -9.32 -25.91 -11.08
N ALA A 393 -8.67 -26.12 -12.22
CA ALA A 393 -7.33 -26.70 -12.27
C ALA A 393 -6.30 -25.79 -11.57
N LEU A 394 -6.34 -24.48 -11.84
CA LEU A 394 -5.50 -23.50 -11.16
C LEU A 394 -5.89 -23.32 -9.69
N TYR A 395 -7.19 -23.35 -9.39
CA TYR A 395 -7.70 -23.31 -8.02
C TYR A 395 -7.16 -24.46 -7.17
N GLY A 396 -7.15 -25.70 -7.72
CA GLY A 396 -6.53 -26.85 -7.06
C GLY A 396 -5.02 -26.67 -6.81
N ILE A 397 -4.30 -26.01 -7.72
CA ILE A 397 -2.87 -25.72 -7.54
C ILE A 397 -2.65 -24.76 -6.36
N PHE A 398 -3.36 -23.63 -6.34
CA PHE A 398 -3.13 -22.59 -5.33
C PHE A 398 -3.69 -22.97 -3.95
N THR A 399 -4.82 -23.69 -3.88
CA THR A 399 -5.35 -24.22 -2.61
C THR A 399 -4.53 -25.37 -2.03
N SER A 400 -3.67 -26.02 -2.83
CA SER A 400 -2.71 -27.03 -2.37
C SER A 400 -1.49 -26.44 -1.62
N THR A 401 -1.62 -25.22 -1.11
CA THR A 401 -0.59 -24.53 -0.32
C THR A 401 -1.19 -23.89 0.94
N HIS A 402 -0.35 -23.62 1.93
CA HIS A 402 -0.72 -22.83 3.10
C HIS A 402 -0.03 -21.47 3.11
N PRO A 403 -0.74 -20.39 3.50
CA PRO A 403 -0.14 -19.13 3.94
C PRO A 403 1.06 -19.30 4.88
N ALA A 404 2.18 -18.64 4.58
CA ALA A 404 3.37 -18.71 5.42
C ALA A 404 4.20 -17.41 5.40
N VAL A 405 5.08 -17.28 6.39
CA VAL A 405 6.35 -16.57 6.25
C VAL A 405 7.41 -17.64 5.98
N ILE A 406 8.26 -17.44 4.97
CA ILE A 406 9.32 -18.39 4.59
C ILE A 406 10.70 -17.80 4.86
N ASP A 407 11.71 -18.67 4.99
CA ASP A 407 13.11 -18.28 5.07
C ASP A 407 13.68 -18.15 3.66
N ALA A 408 14.20 -16.97 3.35
CA ALA A 408 14.86 -16.66 2.09
C ALA A 408 16.39 -16.64 2.22
N ASN A 409 16.99 -17.13 3.31
CA ASN A 409 18.42 -17.37 3.36
C ASN A 409 18.85 -18.34 2.25
N ALA A 410 20.10 -18.21 1.78
CA ALA A 410 20.66 -19.13 0.81
C ALA A 410 20.62 -20.58 1.37
N PRO A 411 20.31 -21.60 0.53
CA PRO A 411 20.35 -22.99 0.98
C PRO A 411 21.71 -23.33 1.58
N GLY A 412 21.71 -24.00 2.74
CA GLY A 412 22.92 -24.35 3.48
C GLY A 412 23.42 -23.30 4.48
N THR A 413 22.76 -22.15 4.57
CA THR A 413 23.11 -21.09 5.53
C THR A 413 23.07 -21.59 6.97
N GLY A 414 24.23 -21.58 7.63
CA GLY A 414 24.38 -22.03 9.03
C GLY A 414 24.58 -23.54 9.22
N ASP A 415 24.53 -24.37 8.17
CA ASP A 415 24.58 -25.84 8.30
C ASP A 415 25.84 -26.36 9.01
N ALA A 416 27.01 -25.74 8.76
CA ALA A 416 28.25 -26.11 9.44
C ALA A 416 28.15 -25.87 10.96
N ILE A 417 27.58 -24.73 11.37
CA ILE A 417 27.38 -24.40 12.78
C ILE A 417 26.36 -25.37 13.39
N ARG A 418 25.27 -25.69 12.69
CA ARG A 418 24.27 -26.69 13.14
C ARG A 418 24.89 -28.06 13.33
N ALA A 419 25.75 -28.49 12.41
CA ALA A 419 26.47 -29.75 12.52
C ALA A 419 27.42 -29.78 13.73
N GLU A 420 28.09 -28.66 14.03
CA GLU A 420 28.89 -28.50 15.24
C GLU A 420 28.04 -28.51 16.52
N LEU A 421 26.90 -27.80 16.53
CA LEU A 421 25.94 -27.82 17.64
C LEU A 421 25.43 -29.25 17.90
N GLN A 422 25.12 -30.02 16.86
CA GLN A 422 24.70 -31.42 17.00
C GLN A 422 25.81 -32.30 17.61
N LYS A 423 27.07 -32.13 17.18
CA LYS A 423 28.22 -32.83 17.77
C LYS A 423 28.39 -32.44 19.24
N LEU A 424 28.28 -31.16 19.55
CA LEU A 424 28.41 -30.64 20.92
C LEU A 424 27.29 -31.14 21.83
N LYS A 425 26.05 -31.24 21.34
CA LYS A 425 24.95 -31.90 22.08
C LYS A 425 25.29 -33.36 22.42
N THR A 426 25.90 -34.08 21.49
CA THR A 426 26.33 -35.46 21.74
C THR A 426 27.40 -35.52 22.83
N GLU A 427 28.39 -34.64 22.77
CA GLU A 427 29.45 -34.50 23.78
C GLU A 427 28.90 -34.13 25.17
N ILE A 428 27.96 -33.18 25.22
CA ILE A 428 27.25 -32.77 26.43
C ILE A 428 26.52 -33.97 27.05
N LYS A 429 25.72 -34.69 26.27
CA LYS A 429 24.98 -35.86 26.73
C LYS A 429 25.92 -36.93 27.29
N THR A 430 27.00 -37.27 26.58
CA THR A 430 27.98 -38.27 27.04
C THR A 430 28.68 -37.85 28.33
N THR A 431 29.04 -36.57 28.46
CA THR A 431 29.71 -36.02 29.65
C THR A 431 28.79 -36.07 30.87
N LEU A 432 27.53 -35.63 30.73
CA LEU A 432 26.53 -35.69 31.79
C LEU A 432 26.24 -37.12 32.25
N ILE A 433 26.01 -38.05 31.32
CA ILE A 433 25.73 -39.45 31.66
C ILE A 433 26.90 -40.05 32.46
N THR A 434 28.14 -39.79 32.02
CA THR A 434 29.34 -40.30 32.70
C THR A 434 29.46 -39.75 34.12
N ASP A 435 29.26 -38.43 34.28
CA ASP A 435 29.29 -37.77 35.59
C ASP A 435 28.18 -38.28 36.52
N TRP A 436 26.93 -38.31 36.06
CA TRP A 436 25.79 -38.75 36.86
C TRP A 436 25.88 -40.23 37.26
N LEU A 437 26.22 -41.13 36.33
CA LEU A 437 26.36 -42.56 36.65
C LEU A 437 27.51 -42.85 37.62
N SER A 438 28.52 -41.98 37.71
CA SER A 438 29.61 -42.10 38.70
C SER A 438 29.17 -41.77 40.13
N LYS A 439 28.12 -40.94 40.28
CA LYS A 439 27.62 -40.44 41.58
C LYS A 439 26.38 -41.16 42.09
N LEU A 440 25.63 -41.84 41.21
CA LEU A 440 24.38 -42.52 41.55
C LEU A 440 24.60 -43.96 42.06
N PRO A 441 23.93 -44.38 43.16
CA PRO A 441 24.07 -45.72 43.74
C PRO A 441 23.59 -46.82 42.79
N SER A 442 24.20 -48.01 42.89
CA SER A 442 23.85 -49.19 42.07
C SER A 442 22.52 -49.82 42.52
N ASP A 443 21.59 -50.03 41.59
CA ASP A 443 20.27 -50.65 41.86
C ASP A 443 20.15 -52.08 41.32
N LYS A 444 19.23 -52.85 41.90
CA LYS A 444 18.75 -54.14 41.35
C LYS A 444 17.75 -53.87 40.22
N SER A 445 17.96 -54.51 39.07
CA SER A 445 17.23 -54.21 37.84
C SER A 445 15.75 -54.59 37.89
N GLU A 446 14.87 -53.64 37.58
CA GLU A 446 13.57 -53.93 36.96
C GLU A 446 13.56 -53.40 35.53
N LYS A 447 12.99 -54.19 34.60
CA LYS A 447 12.86 -53.85 33.19
C LYS A 447 11.61 -52.99 33.00
N SER A 448 11.75 -51.77 32.48
CA SER A 448 10.62 -51.01 31.95
C SER A 448 10.22 -51.53 30.57
N VAL A 449 8.91 -51.52 30.30
CA VAL A 449 8.31 -51.92 29.02
C VAL A 449 7.98 -50.64 28.25
N PRO A 450 8.43 -50.48 26.99
CA PRO A 450 8.11 -49.30 26.21
C PRO A 450 6.63 -49.34 25.81
N ALA A 451 5.95 -48.21 25.96
CA ALA A 451 4.61 -48.00 25.44
C ALA A 451 4.56 -46.67 24.68
N ASP A 452 5.03 -46.68 23.44
CA ASP A 452 4.80 -45.55 22.53
C ASP A 452 3.42 -45.67 21.92
N LYS A 453 2.52 -44.75 22.29
CA LYS A 453 1.27 -44.56 21.54
C LYS A 453 1.59 -43.88 20.22
N LYS A 454 0.98 -44.36 19.13
CA LYS A 454 0.99 -43.64 17.86
C LYS A 454 0.29 -42.28 18.03
N PRO A 455 0.84 -41.18 17.49
CA PRO A 455 0.20 -39.88 17.55
C PRO A 455 -1.13 -39.90 16.80
N ALA A 456 -2.11 -39.13 17.28
CA ALA A 456 -3.44 -39.09 16.66
C ALA A 456 -3.45 -38.34 15.31
N PHE A 457 -2.46 -37.47 15.08
CA PHE A 457 -2.30 -36.70 13.85
C PHE A 457 -0.89 -36.89 13.26
N THR A 458 -0.81 -36.81 11.94
CA THR A 458 0.46 -36.68 11.22
C THR A 458 0.76 -35.20 11.06
N PHE A 459 1.91 -34.75 11.56
CA PHE A 459 2.38 -33.39 11.39
C PHE A 459 3.54 -33.33 10.39
N HIS A 460 3.64 -32.20 9.71
CA HIS A 460 4.63 -31.84 8.72
C HIS A 460 5.39 -30.59 9.17
N GLY A 461 6.61 -30.42 8.68
CA GLY A 461 7.44 -29.23 8.90
C GLY A 461 8.54 -29.37 9.96
N LEU A 462 8.33 -30.14 11.04
CA LEU A 462 9.38 -30.53 11.99
C LEU A 462 9.46 -32.06 12.13
N PRO A 463 10.67 -32.62 12.33
CA PRO A 463 10.80 -34.03 12.69
C PRO A 463 10.22 -34.30 14.08
N ARG A 464 9.70 -35.50 14.31
CA ARG A 464 9.29 -35.95 15.64
C ARG A 464 10.52 -36.47 16.41
N SER A 465 10.83 -35.80 17.50
CA SER A 465 11.85 -36.17 18.48
C SER A 465 11.44 -37.39 19.30
N GLN A 466 12.42 -38.19 19.70
CA GLN A 466 12.26 -39.32 20.62
C GLN A 466 12.19 -38.82 22.07
N PRO A 467 11.57 -39.58 23.00
CA PRO A 467 11.66 -39.25 24.41
C PRO A 467 13.12 -39.21 24.88
N GLY A 468 13.48 -38.16 25.61
CA GLY A 468 14.86 -37.92 26.00
C GLY A 468 15.64 -36.95 25.10
N GLU A 469 15.05 -36.45 24.02
CA GLU A 469 15.62 -35.31 23.30
C GLU A 469 15.71 -34.11 24.25
N PHE A 470 16.79 -33.32 24.16
CA PHE A 470 17.02 -32.23 25.10
C PHE A 470 17.28 -30.90 24.41
N THR A 471 16.93 -29.80 25.06
CA THR A 471 17.18 -28.43 24.57
C THR A 471 18.08 -27.70 25.54
N LEU A 472 18.86 -26.74 25.03
CA LEU A 472 19.73 -25.87 25.82
C LEU A 472 19.31 -24.41 25.60
N HIS A 473 19.12 -23.66 26.67
CA HIS A 473 18.86 -22.22 26.63
C HIS A 473 19.21 -21.58 27.98
N ASP A 474 19.78 -20.37 28.01
CA ASP A 474 20.17 -19.67 29.26
C ASP A 474 20.95 -20.54 30.26
N ASN A 475 21.87 -21.37 29.77
CA ASN A 475 22.62 -22.35 30.57
C ASN A 475 21.75 -23.38 31.32
N THR A 476 20.47 -23.50 31.00
CA THR A 476 19.59 -24.57 31.46
C THR A 476 19.50 -25.68 30.42
N LEU A 477 19.28 -26.90 30.90
CA LEU A 477 19.04 -28.07 30.08
C LEU A 477 17.67 -28.61 30.42
N HIS A 478 16.85 -28.84 29.39
CA HIS A 478 15.53 -29.45 29.52
C HIS A 478 15.48 -30.77 28.76
N ILE A 479 15.04 -31.84 29.42
CA ILE A 479 14.76 -33.13 28.78
C ILE A 479 13.27 -33.18 28.40
N HIS A 480 12.98 -33.53 27.16
CA HIS A 480 11.62 -33.52 26.63
C HIS A 480 11.07 -34.93 26.41
N PRO A 481 9.75 -35.14 26.60
CA PRO A 481 9.07 -36.32 26.07
C PRO A 481 9.08 -36.30 24.54
N GLY A 482 8.73 -37.42 23.91
CA GLY A 482 8.70 -37.56 22.45
C GLY A 482 7.65 -36.62 21.84
N GLY A 483 8.01 -35.89 20.78
CA GLY A 483 7.16 -34.82 20.27
C GLY A 483 7.79 -34.00 19.17
N TYR A 484 7.19 -32.87 18.81
CA TYR A 484 7.73 -31.91 17.86
C TYR A 484 8.25 -30.70 18.62
N ILE A 485 9.56 -30.45 18.56
CA ILE A 485 10.22 -29.41 19.37
C ILE A 485 10.96 -28.49 18.40
N SER A 486 10.67 -27.20 18.43
CA SER A 486 11.22 -26.24 17.45
C SER A 486 12.68 -25.88 17.70
N ASN A 487 13.15 -26.01 18.94
CA ASN A 487 14.47 -25.55 19.39
C ASN A 487 15.41 -26.69 19.81
N THR A 488 15.31 -27.86 19.18
CA THR A 488 16.21 -28.99 19.46
C THR A 488 17.68 -28.61 19.27
N LEU A 489 18.01 -27.76 18.29
CA LEU A 489 19.38 -27.28 18.06
C LEU A 489 19.62 -25.82 18.43
N THR A 490 18.61 -24.96 18.32
CA THR A 490 18.73 -23.52 18.57
C THR A 490 17.35 -22.87 18.62
N GLN A 491 17.20 -21.77 19.35
CA GLN A 491 15.97 -20.97 19.32
C GLN A 491 15.91 -19.93 18.17
N LYS A 492 16.99 -19.80 17.40
CA LYS A 492 17.06 -18.86 16.28
C LYS A 492 16.36 -19.38 15.02
N ASP A 493 16.09 -20.68 14.96
CA ASP A 493 15.47 -21.28 13.80
C ASP A 493 14.01 -20.93 13.67
N ARG A 494 13.60 -20.71 12.41
CA ARG A 494 12.21 -20.71 12.02
C ARG A 494 11.64 -22.11 12.22
N ALA A 495 10.44 -22.18 12.81
CA ALA A 495 9.69 -23.42 12.89
C ALA A 495 8.22 -23.22 12.52
N VAL A 496 7.73 -24.10 11.64
CA VAL A 496 6.33 -24.19 11.23
C VAL A 496 5.94 -25.67 11.29
N LEU A 497 4.89 -25.98 12.03
CA LEU A 497 4.35 -27.31 12.19
C LEU A 497 2.86 -27.29 11.80
N PHE A 498 2.44 -28.20 10.94
CA PHE A 498 1.04 -28.28 10.51
C PHE A 498 0.61 -29.71 10.16
N THR A 499 -0.69 -29.98 10.09
CA THR A 499 -1.24 -31.27 9.61
C THR A 499 -1.80 -31.14 8.19
N ASP A 500 -2.05 -32.26 7.51
CA ASP A 500 -3.00 -32.27 6.39
C ASP A 500 -4.37 -31.73 6.83
N ARG A 501 -5.17 -31.22 5.89
CA ARG A 501 -6.55 -30.83 6.17
C ARG A 501 -7.43 -32.05 6.42
N PHE A 502 -8.32 -31.93 7.38
CA PHE A 502 -9.32 -32.94 7.71
C PHE A 502 -10.68 -32.30 8.05
N LEU A 503 -11.75 -33.07 7.86
CA LEU A 503 -13.10 -32.64 8.19
C LEU A 503 -13.29 -32.57 9.71
N CYS A 504 -13.64 -31.38 10.22
CA CYS A 504 -13.94 -31.17 11.63
C CYS A 504 -15.26 -31.83 12.02
N LYS A 505 -15.25 -32.66 13.07
CA LYS A 505 -16.42 -33.39 13.58
C LYS A 505 -17.06 -32.75 14.83
N GLY A 506 -16.58 -31.57 15.24
CA GLY A 506 -16.93 -30.92 16.51
C GLY A 506 -16.13 -31.47 17.70
N GLY A 507 -16.55 -31.11 18.92
CA GLY A 507 -15.88 -31.51 20.17
C GLY A 507 -14.79 -30.55 20.65
N THR A 508 -13.89 -31.02 21.51
CA THR A 508 -12.80 -30.23 22.10
C THR A 508 -11.44 -30.72 21.60
N LEU A 509 -10.67 -29.83 20.98
CA LEU A 509 -9.28 -30.07 20.60
C LEU A 509 -8.37 -29.79 21.79
N TRP A 510 -7.54 -30.76 22.14
CA TRP A 510 -6.52 -30.65 23.18
C TRP A 510 -5.13 -30.69 22.58
N PHE A 511 -4.29 -29.74 22.97
CA PHE A 511 -2.86 -29.68 22.69
C PHE A 511 -2.08 -29.89 23.97
N ARG A 512 -1.14 -30.82 23.99
CA ARG A 512 -0.13 -30.91 25.05
C ARG A 512 1.10 -30.14 24.59
N VAL A 513 1.18 -28.87 24.99
CA VAL A 513 2.13 -27.89 24.44
C VAL A 513 2.91 -27.15 25.51
N ALA A 514 4.10 -26.68 25.13
CA ALA A 514 4.93 -25.74 25.85
C ALA A 514 5.54 -24.74 24.87
N GLY A 515 5.95 -23.56 25.33
CA GLY A 515 6.64 -22.57 24.51
C GLY A 515 6.66 -21.18 25.13
N ASN A 516 7.23 -20.23 24.38
CA ASN A 516 7.35 -18.84 24.82
C ASN A 516 7.21 -17.85 23.65
N GLY A 517 7.45 -16.56 23.92
CA GLY A 517 7.61 -15.54 22.88
C GLY A 517 6.33 -15.17 22.11
N GLY A 518 5.16 -15.66 22.55
CA GLY A 518 3.89 -15.42 21.88
C GLY A 518 3.60 -16.41 20.75
N VAL A 519 4.16 -17.62 20.79
CA VAL A 519 3.78 -18.71 19.89
C VAL A 519 2.29 -19.00 20.01
N LYS A 520 1.64 -19.33 18.89
CA LYS A 520 0.23 -19.72 18.87
C LYS A 520 0.05 -21.15 18.37
N ALA A 521 -0.57 -21.99 19.21
CA ALA A 521 -1.12 -23.28 18.81
C ALA A 521 -2.59 -23.15 18.47
N LYS A 522 -2.96 -23.48 17.23
CA LYS A 522 -4.31 -23.23 16.71
C LYS A 522 -4.77 -24.30 15.73
N TYR A 523 -6.06 -24.29 15.45
CA TYR A 523 -6.58 -24.81 14.19
C TYR A 523 -6.70 -23.66 13.18
N VAL A 524 -6.64 -23.98 11.90
CA VAL A 524 -6.84 -23.07 10.78
C VAL A 524 -7.98 -23.63 9.94
N VAL A 525 -8.99 -22.79 9.66
CA VAL A 525 -10.18 -23.15 8.89
C VAL A 525 -10.00 -22.65 7.47
N GLN A 526 -10.09 -23.52 6.46
CA GLN A 526 -10.04 -23.13 5.03
C GLN A 526 -8.90 -22.12 4.71
N ASN A 527 -7.69 -22.36 5.21
CA ASN A 527 -6.51 -21.48 5.06
C ASN A 527 -6.57 -20.09 5.73
N TYR A 528 -7.59 -19.76 6.51
CA TYR A 528 -7.70 -18.48 7.19
C TYR A 528 -6.61 -18.30 8.28
N PRO A 529 -5.57 -17.47 8.05
CA PRO A 529 -4.34 -17.49 8.85
C PRO A 529 -4.44 -16.71 10.16
N ARG A 530 -5.46 -15.87 10.35
CA ARG A 530 -5.55 -14.93 11.47
C ARG A 530 -6.25 -15.52 12.67
N THR A 531 -5.91 -14.98 13.84
CA THR A 531 -6.62 -15.25 15.08
C THR A 531 -7.60 -14.12 15.39
N GLY A 532 -8.70 -14.44 16.05
CA GLY A 532 -9.74 -13.48 16.40
C GLY A 532 -10.79 -14.12 17.30
N THR A 533 -11.95 -13.47 17.42
CA THR A 533 -13.03 -13.91 18.33
C THR A 533 -13.54 -15.32 18.00
N ILE A 534 -13.60 -15.65 16.70
CA ILE A 534 -14.09 -16.94 16.17
C ILE A 534 -12.95 -17.92 15.83
N HIS A 535 -11.81 -17.42 15.34
CA HIS A 535 -10.63 -18.21 15.02
C HIS A 535 -9.67 -18.19 16.21
N LYS A 536 -9.88 -19.09 17.16
CA LYS A 536 -9.18 -19.10 18.44
C LYS A 536 -7.79 -19.74 18.35
N ALA A 537 -6.91 -19.35 19.27
CA ALA A 537 -5.60 -19.95 19.45
C ALA A 537 -5.22 -20.00 20.94
N VAL A 538 -4.38 -20.96 21.28
CA VAL A 538 -3.64 -21.00 22.55
C VAL A 538 -2.37 -20.19 22.36
N GLU A 539 -2.23 -19.07 23.07
CA GLU A 539 -1.03 -18.24 23.07
C GLU A 539 -0.08 -18.68 24.20
N LEU A 540 1.19 -18.93 23.86
CA LEU A 540 2.26 -19.36 24.77
C LEU A 540 3.22 -18.19 24.97
N LYS A 541 3.20 -17.55 26.12
CA LYS A 541 3.97 -16.31 26.36
C LYS A 541 4.54 -16.15 27.75
N ASP A 542 3.91 -16.75 28.75
CA ASP A 542 4.28 -16.56 30.15
C ASP A 542 5.22 -17.70 30.60
N ALA A 543 6.00 -17.50 31.67
CA ALA A 543 6.88 -18.54 32.23
C ALA A 543 6.14 -19.84 32.61
N LYS A 544 4.84 -19.78 32.89
CA LYS A 544 4.00 -20.97 33.14
C LYS A 544 3.76 -21.81 31.87
N ASP A 545 3.89 -21.21 30.68
CA ASP A 545 3.66 -21.85 29.38
C ASP A 545 4.92 -22.56 28.87
N GLU A 546 6.07 -22.34 29.49
CA GLU A 546 7.30 -23.08 29.21
C GLU A 546 7.24 -24.53 29.72
N LYS A 547 6.25 -24.85 30.56
CA LYS A 547 5.99 -26.21 31.04
C LYS A 547 4.92 -26.88 30.21
N LEU A 548 5.20 -28.12 29.80
CA LEU A 548 4.31 -28.93 29.00
C LEU A 548 2.98 -29.19 29.73
N ALA A 549 1.89 -28.74 29.13
CA ALA A 549 0.57 -28.89 29.72
C ALA A 549 -0.53 -28.99 28.66
N TRP A 550 -1.64 -29.63 29.04
CA TRP A 550 -2.83 -29.67 28.21
C TRP A 550 -3.48 -28.28 28.13
N ARG A 551 -3.83 -27.88 26.91
CA ARG A 551 -4.54 -26.65 26.54
C ARG A 551 -5.63 -27.02 25.55
N SER A 552 -6.79 -26.38 25.62
CA SER A 552 -7.93 -26.74 24.77
C SER A 552 -8.45 -25.61 23.89
N LEU A 553 -9.05 -26.00 22.78
CA LEU A 553 -9.86 -25.15 21.90
C LEU A 553 -11.17 -25.88 21.57
N ASP A 554 -12.27 -25.13 21.55
CA ASP A 554 -13.57 -25.63 21.10
C ASP A 554 -13.65 -25.69 19.57
N LEU A 555 -14.15 -26.81 19.05
CA LEU A 555 -14.33 -27.07 17.62
C LEU A 555 -15.80 -27.12 17.19
N GLU A 556 -16.77 -27.03 18.11
CA GLU A 556 -18.18 -27.29 17.77
C GLU A 556 -18.71 -26.31 16.72
N PHE A 557 -18.26 -25.06 16.76
CA PHE A 557 -18.63 -24.03 15.78
C PHE A 557 -18.21 -24.39 14.33
N TRP A 558 -17.10 -25.12 14.16
CA TRP A 558 -16.50 -25.44 12.85
C TRP A 558 -16.84 -26.85 12.36
N LYS A 559 -17.84 -27.50 12.97
CA LYS A 559 -18.25 -28.84 12.59
C LYS A 559 -18.77 -28.86 11.15
N GLY A 560 -18.14 -29.68 10.31
CA GLY A 560 -18.44 -29.76 8.87
C GLY A 560 -17.46 -28.97 7.99
N ASP A 561 -16.59 -28.14 8.56
CA ASP A 561 -15.54 -27.44 7.82
C ASP A 561 -14.24 -28.25 7.76
N GLU A 562 -13.45 -28.02 6.72
CA GLU A 562 -12.07 -28.50 6.66
C GLU A 562 -11.15 -27.60 7.48
N ILE A 563 -10.42 -28.23 8.39
CA ILE A 563 -9.43 -27.57 9.25
C ILE A 563 -8.10 -28.31 9.19
N PHE A 564 -7.04 -27.61 9.56
CA PHE A 564 -5.74 -28.23 9.88
C PHE A 564 -5.18 -27.62 11.17
N LEU A 565 -4.30 -28.33 11.86
CA LEU A 565 -3.63 -27.81 13.05
C LEU A 565 -2.38 -27.05 12.64
N GLN A 566 -2.04 -25.96 13.31
CA GLN A 566 -0.86 -25.16 13.02
C GLN A 566 -0.21 -24.60 14.30
N LEU A 567 1.12 -24.72 14.38
CA LEU A 567 1.98 -24.04 15.34
C LEU A 567 3.15 -23.39 14.58
N THR A 568 3.49 -22.14 14.90
CA THR A 568 4.66 -21.45 14.34
C THR A 568 5.41 -20.71 15.42
N THR A 569 6.71 -20.52 15.25
CA THR A 569 7.45 -19.48 15.97
C THR A 569 6.84 -18.10 15.72
N ALA A 570 7.00 -17.19 16.67
CA ALA A 570 6.20 -15.95 16.73
C ALA A 570 6.43 -15.03 15.51
N ALA A 571 7.68 -14.86 15.08
CA ALA A 571 8.04 -14.08 13.90
C ALA A 571 7.66 -14.76 12.57
N ASP A 572 7.33 -16.06 12.60
CA ASP A 572 6.99 -16.86 11.43
C ASP A 572 5.48 -16.96 11.17
N MET A 573 4.69 -16.21 11.94
CA MET A 573 3.24 -16.14 11.76
C MET A 573 2.86 -15.45 10.43
N PRO A 574 1.99 -16.06 9.61
CA PRO A 574 1.67 -15.57 8.27
C PRO A 574 0.90 -14.24 8.18
N ALA A 575 0.31 -13.77 9.29
CA ALA A 575 -0.62 -12.63 9.27
C ALA A 575 -0.52 -11.70 10.50
N GLU A 576 0.47 -11.89 11.36
CA GLU A 576 0.70 -11.08 12.55
C GLU A 576 2.18 -10.71 12.59
N HIS A 577 2.50 -9.44 12.32
CA HIS A 577 3.89 -9.00 12.40
C HIS A 577 4.34 -8.98 13.86
N LYS A 578 5.49 -9.61 14.13
CA LYS A 578 6.18 -9.62 15.42
C LYS A 578 7.63 -9.27 15.19
N THR A 579 8.27 -8.73 16.23
CA THR A 579 9.72 -8.56 16.24
C THR A 579 10.40 -9.93 16.12
N ASP A 580 11.57 -9.98 15.49
CA ASP A 580 12.37 -11.21 15.29
C ASP A 580 13.04 -11.71 16.59
N SER A 581 12.32 -11.64 17.70
CA SER A 581 12.76 -12.18 18.99
C SER A 581 12.75 -13.70 18.96
N PRO A 582 13.76 -14.38 19.55
CA PRO A 582 13.75 -15.84 19.68
C PRO A 582 12.47 -16.32 20.37
N SER A 583 11.88 -17.37 19.81
CA SER A 583 10.71 -18.03 20.39
C SER A 583 10.80 -19.51 20.08
N TRP A 584 10.18 -20.33 20.92
CA TRP A 584 10.16 -21.78 20.71
C TRP A 584 8.85 -22.40 21.15
N PHE A 585 8.59 -23.61 20.67
CA PHE A 585 7.48 -24.43 21.11
C PHE A 585 7.82 -25.92 21.10
N ALA A 586 7.10 -26.67 21.93
CA ALA A 586 7.04 -28.12 21.90
C ALA A 586 5.58 -28.58 21.84
N LEU A 587 5.31 -29.60 21.02
CA LEU A 587 4.05 -30.31 20.94
C LEU A 587 4.29 -31.80 21.15
N ASN A 588 3.85 -32.33 22.29
CA ASN A 588 3.97 -33.76 22.61
C ASN A 588 2.84 -34.56 21.94
N ASP A 589 1.60 -34.10 22.12
CA ASP A 589 0.40 -34.75 21.59
C ASP A 589 -0.72 -33.75 21.29
N ALA A 590 -1.61 -34.13 20.38
CA ALA A 590 -2.84 -33.42 20.09
C ALA A 590 -3.97 -34.42 19.88
N VAL A 591 -5.13 -34.21 20.52
CA VAL A 591 -6.28 -35.13 20.43
C VAL A 591 -7.60 -34.37 20.41
N ILE A 592 -8.63 -34.95 19.79
CA ILE A 592 -10.00 -34.41 19.83
C ILE A 592 -10.86 -35.33 20.71
N THR A 593 -11.48 -34.76 21.74
CA THR A 593 -12.43 -35.44 22.64
C THR A 593 -13.85 -34.97 22.36
N LYS A 594 -14.85 -35.82 22.68
CA LYS A 594 -16.26 -35.45 22.50
C LYS A 594 -16.74 -34.42 23.54
N ASP A 595 -16.17 -34.48 24.73
CA ASP A 595 -16.46 -33.64 25.88
C ASP A 595 -15.25 -32.79 26.27
N ALA A 596 -15.47 -31.75 27.08
CA ALA A 596 -14.44 -30.83 27.53
C ALA A 596 -13.56 -31.38 28.67
N THR A 597 -13.50 -32.70 28.84
CA THR A 597 -12.63 -33.33 29.84
C THR A 597 -11.20 -33.40 29.29
N ALA A 598 -10.24 -32.94 30.11
CA ALA A 598 -8.83 -33.00 29.74
C ALA A 598 -8.36 -34.45 29.66
N PRO A 599 -7.55 -34.83 28.64
CA PRO A 599 -6.90 -36.13 28.62
C PRO A 599 -6.07 -36.35 29.89
N PRO A 600 -6.00 -37.58 30.43
CA PRO A 600 -5.21 -37.86 31.63
C PRO A 600 -3.73 -37.54 31.38
N ALA A 601 -3.06 -36.96 32.37
CA ALA A 601 -1.61 -36.82 32.36
C ALA A 601 -0.95 -38.21 32.33
N PRO A 602 0.27 -38.34 31.77
CA PRO A 602 1.05 -39.58 31.90
C PRO A 602 1.21 -39.95 33.37
N ASN A 603 1.18 -41.25 33.67
CA ASN A 603 1.48 -41.73 35.02
C ASN A 603 2.94 -41.37 35.37
N ALA A 604 3.17 -40.85 36.56
CA ALA A 604 4.53 -40.55 37.03
C ALA A 604 5.40 -41.82 36.97
N SER A 605 6.61 -41.67 36.42
CA SER A 605 7.57 -42.78 36.39
C SER A 605 7.96 -43.19 37.82
N LYS A 606 8.11 -44.51 38.03
CA LYS A 606 8.63 -45.09 39.28
C LYS A 606 10.12 -45.47 39.16
N ALA A 607 10.75 -45.19 38.02
CA ALA A 607 12.15 -45.52 37.79
C ALA A 607 13.08 -44.70 38.69
N SER A 608 14.14 -45.32 39.20
CA SER A 608 15.16 -44.63 39.99
C SER A 608 15.99 -43.66 39.12
N PRO A 609 16.66 -42.65 39.71
CA PRO A 609 17.54 -41.76 38.95
C PRO A 609 18.57 -42.49 38.08
N ARG A 610 19.15 -43.61 38.58
CA ARG A 610 20.12 -44.39 37.81
C ARG A 610 19.47 -45.10 36.62
N GLN A 611 18.26 -45.63 36.78
CA GLN A 611 17.50 -46.24 35.68
C GLN A 611 17.16 -45.20 34.61
N LEU A 612 16.74 -43.99 35.01
CA LEU A 612 16.44 -42.89 34.09
C LEU A 612 17.67 -42.47 33.27
N VAL A 613 18.83 -42.27 33.92
CA VAL A 613 20.08 -41.91 33.21
C VAL A 613 20.54 -43.05 32.28
N THR A 614 20.41 -44.31 32.71
CA THR A 614 20.75 -45.47 31.87
C THR A 614 19.84 -45.57 30.66
N ALA A 615 18.52 -45.38 30.84
CA ALA A 615 17.57 -45.35 29.74
C ALA A 615 17.83 -44.19 28.77
N TRP A 616 18.27 -43.03 29.28
CA TRP A 616 18.68 -41.91 28.43
C TRP A 616 19.93 -42.24 27.62
N GLN A 617 20.90 -42.95 28.21
CA GLN A 617 22.11 -43.42 27.54
C GLN A 617 21.79 -44.37 26.38
N THR A 618 20.83 -45.28 26.56
CA THR A 618 20.43 -46.26 25.55
C THR A 618 19.34 -45.74 24.60
N ASN A 619 18.88 -44.49 24.74
CA ASN A 619 17.77 -43.90 23.99
C ASN A 619 16.48 -44.73 24.09
N THR A 620 16.16 -45.23 25.29
CA THR A 620 14.98 -46.06 25.57
C THR A 620 14.06 -45.45 26.63
N LEU A 621 14.16 -44.13 26.86
CA LEU A 621 13.23 -43.43 27.75
C LEU A 621 11.81 -43.52 27.19
N THR A 622 10.84 -43.66 28.09
CA THR A 622 9.44 -43.34 27.82
C THR A 622 9.16 -41.86 28.10
N ASP A 623 8.03 -41.33 27.61
CA ASP A 623 7.61 -39.93 27.89
C ASP A 623 7.60 -39.60 29.40
N ALA A 624 7.08 -40.51 30.23
CA ALA A 624 7.03 -40.32 31.68
C ALA A 624 8.41 -40.37 32.35
N GLU A 625 9.33 -41.18 31.82
CA GLU A 625 10.72 -41.24 32.30
C GLU A 625 11.51 -40.01 31.86
N ALA A 626 11.28 -39.46 30.67
CA ALA A 626 11.89 -38.22 30.20
C ALA A 626 11.49 -37.03 31.10
N GLU A 627 10.20 -36.90 31.43
CA GLU A 627 9.70 -35.88 32.35
C GLU A 627 10.24 -36.03 33.78
N ALA A 628 10.37 -37.28 34.25
CA ALA A 628 10.98 -37.56 35.55
C ALA A 628 12.47 -37.19 35.58
N LEU A 629 13.21 -37.47 34.51
CA LEU A 629 14.63 -37.08 34.38
C LEU A 629 14.79 -35.56 34.34
N ASP A 630 13.94 -34.86 33.59
CA ASP A 630 13.94 -33.38 33.58
C ASP A 630 13.69 -32.82 34.99
N ALA A 631 12.70 -33.34 35.71
CA ALA A 631 12.39 -32.88 37.07
C ALA A 631 13.58 -33.02 38.04
N LEU A 632 14.40 -34.07 37.89
CA LEU A 632 15.64 -34.23 38.69
C LEU A 632 16.68 -33.16 38.37
N ILE A 633 16.80 -32.76 37.10
CA ILE A 633 17.69 -31.69 36.65
C ILE A 633 17.18 -30.33 37.16
N GLN A 634 15.88 -30.03 36.96
CA GLN A 634 15.28 -28.76 37.39
C GLN A 634 15.29 -28.60 38.92
N SER A 635 15.18 -29.69 39.68
CA SER A 635 15.32 -29.69 41.14
C SER A 635 16.77 -29.72 41.64
N LYS A 636 17.76 -29.66 40.74
CA LYS A 636 19.21 -29.70 41.02
C LYS A 636 19.69 -30.96 41.73
N GLN A 637 18.91 -32.05 41.67
CA GLN A 637 19.34 -33.37 42.16
C GLN A 637 20.39 -33.99 41.22
N LEU A 638 20.39 -33.59 39.95
CA LEU A 638 21.45 -33.87 38.98
C LEU A 638 22.12 -32.56 38.56
N SER A 639 23.40 -32.39 38.91
CA SER A 639 24.16 -31.16 38.59
C SER A 639 24.62 -31.13 37.13
N LEU A 640 24.73 -29.92 36.56
CA LEU A 640 25.25 -29.64 35.22
C LEU A 640 26.70 -29.10 35.24
N ASP A 641 27.36 -29.03 36.39
CA ASP A 641 28.68 -28.38 36.54
C ASP A 641 29.77 -29.01 35.65
N SER A 642 29.63 -30.31 35.33
CA SER A 642 30.58 -31.05 34.50
C SER A 642 30.63 -30.58 33.04
N ILE A 643 29.63 -29.83 32.57
CA ILE A 643 29.51 -29.36 31.18
C ILE A 643 29.59 -27.85 31.02
N THR A 644 29.88 -27.07 32.06
CA THR A 644 29.93 -25.58 31.97
C THR A 644 30.76 -25.06 30.79
N PRO A 645 31.98 -25.58 30.50
CA PRO A 645 32.74 -25.14 29.33
C PRO A 645 32.06 -25.47 27.99
N LEU A 646 31.33 -26.59 27.92
CA LEU A 646 30.59 -26.99 26.73
C LEU A 646 29.35 -26.12 26.51
N LEU A 647 28.69 -25.69 27.59
CA LEU A 647 27.56 -24.73 27.52
C LEU A 647 28.02 -23.37 26.98
N HIS A 648 29.17 -22.87 27.43
CA HIS A 648 29.73 -21.62 26.88
C HIS A 648 30.05 -21.76 25.39
N ARG A 649 30.69 -22.86 24.99
CA ARG A 649 30.97 -23.14 23.57
C ARG A 649 29.68 -23.27 22.74
N TYR A 650 28.62 -23.83 23.32
CA TYR A 650 27.31 -23.93 22.66
C TYR A 650 26.73 -22.53 22.43
N ALA A 651 26.72 -21.68 23.46
CA ALA A 651 26.24 -20.31 23.37
C ALA A 651 27.04 -19.48 22.35
N ASP A 652 28.37 -19.64 22.30
CA ASP A 652 29.22 -18.96 21.32
C ASP A 652 28.91 -19.39 19.87
N LEU A 653 28.66 -20.68 19.65
CA LEU A 653 28.27 -21.20 18.33
C LEU A 653 26.87 -20.75 17.93
N GLU A 654 25.89 -20.83 18.84
CA GLU A 654 24.53 -20.35 18.60
C GLU A 654 24.51 -18.84 18.32
N ALA A 655 25.31 -18.04 19.03
CA ALA A 655 25.44 -16.60 18.81
C ALA A 655 25.89 -16.27 17.38
N ARG A 656 26.74 -17.10 16.77
CA ARG A 656 27.23 -16.95 15.40
C ARG A 656 26.26 -17.41 14.31
N LEU A 657 25.17 -18.09 14.68
CA LEU A 657 24.18 -18.54 13.72
C LEU A 657 23.38 -17.34 13.16
N PRO A 658 23.26 -17.21 11.82
CA PRO A 658 22.47 -16.15 11.19
C PRO A 658 20.97 -16.35 11.46
N LEU A 659 20.24 -15.25 11.57
CA LEU A 659 18.77 -15.30 11.68
C LEU A 659 18.13 -15.60 10.31
N PRO A 660 16.95 -16.25 10.29
CA PRO A 660 16.16 -16.42 9.09
C PRO A 660 15.85 -15.09 8.40
N THR A 661 16.02 -15.02 7.08
CA THR A 661 15.55 -13.87 6.31
C THR A 661 14.09 -14.07 5.95
N ARG A 662 13.19 -13.48 6.75
CA ARG A 662 11.75 -13.68 6.62
C ARG A 662 11.12 -12.90 5.48
N VAL A 663 10.36 -13.59 4.63
CA VAL A 663 9.55 -12.99 3.55
C VAL A 663 8.14 -13.59 3.52
N PRO A 664 7.12 -12.83 3.06
CA PRO A 664 5.80 -13.41 2.82
C PRO A 664 5.91 -14.51 1.77
N GLY A 665 5.18 -15.61 1.94
CA GLY A 665 5.15 -16.69 0.97
C GLY A 665 4.07 -17.72 1.25
N VAL A 666 4.23 -18.89 0.64
CA VAL A 666 3.39 -20.06 0.88
C VAL A 666 4.28 -21.28 1.10
N ILE A 667 3.73 -22.33 1.71
CA ILE A 667 4.38 -23.63 1.84
C ILE A 667 3.55 -24.71 1.17
N GLU A 668 4.22 -25.71 0.60
CA GLU A 668 3.58 -26.91 0.05
C GLU A 668 2.76 -27.63 1.13
N ALA A 669 1.54 -28.02 0.78
CA ALA A 669 0.57 -28.61 1.69
C ALA A 669 -0.06 -29.88 1.09
N ASP A 670 -1.21 -30.31 1.62
CA ASP A 670 -1.97 -31.47 1.18
C ASP A 670 -2.52 -31.29 -0.24
N ALA A 671 -1.68 -31.63 -1.21
CA ALA A 671 -1.92 -31.51 -2.63
C ALA A 671 -3.13 -32.33 -3.10
N LYS A 672 -4.19 -31.64 -3.52
CA LYS A 672 -5.47 -32.25 -3.92
C LYS A 672 -6.04 -31.58 -5.16
N ASP A 673 -6.67 -32.40 -6.00
CA ASP A 673 -7.54 -31.90 -7.07
C ASP A 673 -8.80 -31.29 -6.45
N ALA A 674 -9.27 -30.17 -7.02
CA ALA A 674 -10.38 -29.42 -6.45
C ALA A 674 -11.71 -29.74 -7.15
N PRO A 675 -12.85 -29.72 -6.44
CA PRO A 675 -14.15 -29.83 -7.08
C PRO A 675 -14.44 -28.58 -7.91
N LEU A 676 -15.05 -28.77 -9.08
CA LEU A 676 -15.71 -27.69 -9.80
C LEU A 676 -16.95 -27.23 -9.02
N PHE A 677 -17.20 -25.93 -8.90
CA PHE A 677 -18.44 -25.43 -8.31
C PHE A 677 -19.47 -25.07 -9.38
N THR A 678 -20.69 -25.60 -9.24
CA THR A 678 -21.77 -25.33 -10.18
C THR A 678 -22.11 -23.83 -10.15
N ARG A 679 -22.01 -23.16 -11.30
CA ARG A 679 -22.19 -21.70 -11.40
C ARG A 679 -21.27 -20.88 -10.48
N GLY A 680 -20.16 -21.46 -10.02
CA GLY A 680 -19.21 -20.79 -9.11
C GLY A 680 -19.63 -20.75 -7.64
N ASP A 681 -20.76 -21.38 -7.29
CA ASP A 681 -21.31 -21.46 -5.93
C ASP A 681 -20.62 -22.57 -5.13
N HIS A 682 -19.78 -22.20 -4.17
CA HIS A 682 -19.00 -23.13 -3.34
C HIS A 682 -19.85 -24.13 -2.55
N LYS A 683 -21.15 -23.86 -2.40
CA LYS A 683 -22.11 -24.76 -1.74
C LYS A 683 -22.62 -25.88 -2.67
N GLN A 684 -22.28 -25.85 -3.96
CA GLN A 684 -22.66 -26.86 -4.95
C GLN A 684 -21.42 -27.48 -5.66
N PRO A 685 -20.59 -28.24 -4.91
CA PRO A 685 -19.47 -28.97 -5.50
C PRO A 685 -19.94 -30.05 -6.50
N ALA A 686 -19.23 -30.15 -7.61
CA ALA A 686 -19.41 -31.14 -8.68
C ALA A 686 -18.15 -32.04 -8.79
N GLY A 687 -17.88 -32.57 -9.98
CA GLY A 687 -16.73 -33.46 -10.21
C GLY A 687 -15.39 -32.80 -9.92
N LEU A 688 -14.42 -33.62 -9.48
CA LEU A 688 -13.04 -33.19 -9.28
C LEU A 688 -12.38 -32.81 -10.61
N VAL A 689 -11.58 -31.75 -10.57
CA VAL A 689 -10.81 -31.26 -11.71
C VAL A 689 -9.34 -31.46 -11.41
N SER A 690 -8.67 -32.24 -12.26
CA SER A 690 -7.24 -32.47 -12.13
C SER A 690 -6.43 -31.20 -12.38
N ARG A 691 -5.42 -31.00 -11.53
CA ARG A 691 -4.48 -29.88 -11.65
C ARG A 691 -3.70 -30.01 -12.95
N ARG A 692 -3.68 -28.93 -13.73
CA ARG A 692 -3.07 -28.82 -15.07
C ARG A 692 -2.91 -27.36 -15.47
N PHE A 693 -2.25 -27.12 -16.60
CA PHE A 693 -2.25 -25.82 -17.25
C PHE A 693 -3.54 -25.58 -18.07
N LEU A 694 -3.61 -24.47 -18.81
CA LEU A 694 -4.78 -24.12 -19.64
C LEU A 694 -4.99 -25.15 -20.76
N GLU A 695 -6.23 -25.61 -20.94
CA GLU A 695 -6.60 -26.69 -21.88
C GLU A 695 -6.21 -26.33 -23.33
N ALA A 696 -6.33 -25.05 -23.69
CA ALA A 696 -5.96 -24.53 -24.99
C ALA A 696 -4.44 -24.61 -25.27
N LEU A 697 -3.59 -24.64 -24.24
CA LEU A 697 -2.13 -24.62 -24.39
C LEU A 697 -1.51 -25.98 -24.08
N ASP A 698 -1.81 -26.54 -22.90
CA ASP A 698 -1.36 -27.87 -22.48
C ASP A 698 -2.46 -28.54 -21.61
N PRO A 699 -3.27 -29.46 -22.18
CA PRO A 699 -4.37 -30.09 -21.47
C PRO A 699 -3.93 -31.22 -20.52
N LYS A 700 -2.63 -31.55 -20.45
CA LYS A 700 -2.15 -32.71 -19.68
C LYS A 700 -2.20 -32.44 -18.17
N PRO A 701 -2.84 -33.32 -17.38
CA PRO A 701 -2.74 -33.30 -15.92
C PRO A 701 -1.30 -33.39 -15.42
N PHE A 702 -1.00 -32.66 -14.35
CA PHE A 702 0.28 -32.75 -13.67
C PHE A 702 0.35 -34.05 -12.85
N ALA A 703 1.45 -34.79 -13.00
CA ALA A 703 1.65 -36.07 -12.30
C ALA A 703 2.23 -35.92 -10.88
N THR A 704 2.46 -34.68 -10.43
CA THR A 704 3.12 -34.39 -9.16
C THR A 704 2.23 -34.67 -7.94
N LYS A 705 2.88 -35.09 -6.85
CA LYS A 705 2.27 -35.23 -5.53
C LYS A 705 2.34 -33.93 -4.72
N GLN A 706 3.04 -32.92 -5.21
CA GLN A 706 3.08 -31.56 -4.65
C GLN A 706 1.96 -30.70 -5.26
N SER A 707 1.91 -29.40 -4.96
CA SER A 707 0.84 -28.48 -5.36
C SER A 707 0.61 -28.36 -6.87
N GLY A 708 1.65 -28.54 -7.70
CA GLY A 708 1.61 -28.23 -9.13
C GLY A 708 2.12 -26.84 -9.49
N ARG A 709 2.58 -26.04 -8.51
CA ARG A 709 3.09 -24.69 -8.75
C ARG A 709 4.33 -24.67 -9.64
N LEU A 710 5.26 -25.61 -9.44
CA LEU A 710 6.48 -25.68 -10.24
C LEU A 710 6.17 -26.00 -11.72
N GLU A 711 5.28 -26.95 -11.97
CA GLU A 711 4.84 -27.32 -13.31
C GLU A 711 4.07 -26.17 -13.98
N LEU A 712 3.22 -25.47 -13.23
CA LEU A 712 2.54 -24.25 -13.70
C LEU A 712 3.56 -23.17 -14.09
N ALA A 713 4.56 -22.93 -13.25
CA ALA A 713 5.62 -21.96 -13.49
C ALA A 713 6.43 -22.29 -14.75
N GLU A 714 6.78 -23.56 -14.96
CA GLU A 714 7.49 -24.03 -16.15
C GLU A 714 6.68 -23.83 -17.42
N ARG A 715 5.39 -24.18 -17.43
CA ARG A 715 4.50 -24.00 -18.60
C ARG A 715 4.22 -22.52 -18.89
N MET A 716 4.10 -21.70 -17.85
CA MET A 716 3.90 -20.26 -18.01
C MET A 716 5.17 -19.59 -18.56
N ALA A 717 6.36 -20.05 -18.17
CA ALA A 717 7.63 -19.49 -18.63
C ALA A 717 8.11 -20.01 -20.00
N ASP A 718 7.49 -21.07 -20.54
CA ASP A 718 7.89 -21.67 -21.83
C ASP A 718 7.43 -20.83 -23.03
N MET A 719 8.16 -19.75 -23.33
CA MET A 719 7.85 -18.82 -24.43
C MET A 719 7.83 -19.46 -25.83
N LYS A 720 8.36 -20.68 -25.99
CA LYS A 720 8.34 -21.39 -27.28
C LYS A 720 6.99 -22.05 -27.55
N ASN A 721 6.39 -22.65 -26.52
CA ASN A 721 5.12 -23.35 -26.62
C ASN A 721 3.93 -22.53 -26.10
N ASN A 722 4.19 -21.48 -25.33
CA ASN A 722 3.21 -20.53 -24.83
C ASN A 722 3.45 -19.14 -25.46
N PRO A 723 2.75 -18.79 -26.55
CA PRO A 723 3.00 -17.54 -27.28
C PRO A 723 2.57 -16.29 -26.51
N LEU A 724 1.71 -16.42 -25.48
CA LEU A 724 1.22 -15.30 -24.68
C LEU A 724 2.35 -14.67 -23.86
N THR A 725 3.21 -15.48 -23.24
CA THR A 725 4.26 -15.01 -22.32
C THR A 725 5.15 -13.95 -22.94
N ALA A 726 5.61 -14.17 -24.18
CA ALA A 726 6.47 -13.23 -24.89
C ALA A 726 5.67 -12.02 -25.43
N ARG A 727 4.51 -12.25 -26.04
CA ARG A 727 3.68 -11.16 -26.59
C ARG A 727 3.21 -10.17 -25.52
N VAL A 728 2.82 -10.68 -24.34
CA VAL A 728 2.32 -9.87 -23.24
C VAL A 728 3.41 -8.98 -22.67
N ILE A 729 4.59 -9.53 -22.36
CA ILE A 729 5.67 -8.71 -21.82
C ILE A 729 6.19 -7.70 -22.85
N VAL A 730 6.33 -8.09 -24.12
CA VAL A 730 6.70 -7.17 -25.20
C VAL A 730 5.70 -6.02 -25.30
N ASN A 731 4.39 -6.32 -25.25
CA ASN A 731 3.36 -5.30 -25.32
C ASN A 731 3.35 -4.38 -24.09
N ARG A 732 3.61 -4.91 -22.89
CA ARG A 732 3.74 -4.13 -21.65
C ARG A 732 4.96 -3.20 -21.71
N LEU A 733 6.12 -3.70 -22.11
CA LEU A 733 7.33 -2.88 -22.29
C LEU A 733 7.11 -1.80 -23.36
N TRP A 734 6.49 -2.17 -24.49
CA TRP A 734 6.09 -1.23 -25.53
C TRP A 734 5.12 -0.16 -24.99
N HIS A 735 4.14 -0.54 -24.16
CA HIS A 735 3.22 0.41 -23.55
C HIS A 735 3.94 1.43 -22.65
N HIS A 736 4.90 0.99 -21.82
CA HIS A 736 5.64 1.92 -20.96
C HIS A 736 6.58 2.83 -21.77
N VAL A 737 7.14 2.34 -22.89
CA VAL A 737 7.95 3.17 -23.80
C VAL A 737 7.08 4.12 -24.62
N PHE A 738 6.06 3.65 -25.34
CA PHE A 738 5.27 4.41 -26.33
C PHE A 738 3.93 4.97 -25.81
N GLY A 739 3.52 4.64 -24.58
CA GLY A 739 2.32 5.19 -23.94
C GLY A 739 1.03 4.44 -24.27
N ARG A 740 1.11 3.60 -25.30
CA ARG A 740 0.03 2.76 -25.79
C ARG A 740 0.68 1.44 -26.22
N GLY A 741 0.15 0.31 -25.74
CA GLY A 741 0.58 -0.99 -26.24
C GLY A 741 0.28 -1.13 -27.75
N ILE A 742 0.94 -2.07 -28.42
CA ILE A 742 0.53 -2.52 -29.77
C ILE A 742 -0.92 -3.06 -29.68
N VAL A 743 -1.21 -3.80 -28.62
CA VAL A 743 -2.55 -4.12 -28.12
C VAL A 743 -2.90 -3.12 -27.01
N ALA A 744 -3.96 -2.32 -27.18
CA ALA A 744 -4.28 -1.26 -26.22
C ALA A 744 -4.82 -1.81 -24.88
N SER A 745 -5.56 -2.90 -24.92
CA SER A 745 -6.02 -3.66 -23.75
C SER A 745 -4.87 -4.48 -23.14
N VAL A 746 -3.96 -3.80 -22.44
CA VAL A 746 -2.72 -4.40 -21.91
C VAL A 746 -2.95 -5.65 -21.05
N ASP A 747 -4.06 -5.71 -20.30
CA ASP A 747 -4.40 -6.83 -19.40
C ASP A 747 -5.42 -7.82 -19.99
N ASN A 748 -5.83 -7.65 -21.25
CA ASN A 748 -6.81 -8.52 -21.90
C ASN A 748 -6.46 -8.74 -23.38
N PHE A 749 -5.88 -9.90 -23.69
CA PHE A 749 -5.59 -10.37 -25.05
C PHE A 749 -6.67 -11.32 -25.56
N GLY A 750 -7.75 -11.54 -24.81
CA GLY A 750 -8.92 -12.28 -25.25
C GLY A 750 -9.77 -11.51 -26.27
N LYS A 751 -10.87 -12.12 -26.71
CA LYS A 751 -11.78 -11.62 -27.75
C LYS A 751 -12.43 -10.27 -27.41
N LEU A 752 -12.58 -9.96 -26.12
CA LEU A 752 -13.07 -8.65 -25.64
C LEU A 752 -11.98 -7.58 -25.54
N GLY A 753 -10.72 -7.96 -25.73
CA GLY A 753 -9.59 -7.05 -25.88
C GLY A 753 -9.48 -6.48 -27.29
N ASP A 754 -8.59 -5.51 -27.44
CA ASP A 754 -8.25 -4.91 -28.72
C ASP A 754 -7.42 -5.86 -29.60
N LEU A 755 -7.51 -5.65 -30.92
CA LEU A 755 -6.57 -6.26 -31.86
C LEU A 755 -5.24 -5.50 -31.84
N PRO A 756 -4.10 -6.16 -32.13
CA PRO A 756 -2.82 -5.49 -32.30
C PRO A 756 -2.88 -4.51 -33.48
N THR A 757 -2.38 -3.29 -33.30
CA THR A 757 -2.26 -2.32 -34.40
C THR A 757 -1.26 -2.79 -35.46
N HIS A 758 -0.18 -3.45 -35.03
CA HIS A 758 0.88 -3.99 -35.88
C HIS A 758 1.17 -5.46 -35.49
N PRO A 759 0.37 -6.43 -35.96
CA PRO A 759 0.52 -7.84 -35.56
C PRO A 759 1.88 -8.43 -35.93
N GLU A 760 2.41 -8.09 -37.12
CA GLU A 760 3.72 -8.58 -37.58
C GLU A 760 4.87 -8.01 -36.74
N LEU A 761 4.77 -6.73 -36.32
CA LEU A 761 5.75 -6.11 -35.42
C LEU A 761 5.72 -6.75 -34.03
N LEU A 762 4.54 -7.06 -33.49
CA LEU A 762 4.41 -7.73 -32.20
C LEU A 762 5.08 -9.12 -32.21
N ASP A 763 4.85 -9.92 -33.26
CA ASP A 763 5.47 -11.24 -33.40
C ASP A 763 6.98 -11.13 -33.66
N PHE A 764 7.43 -10.15 -34.44
CA PHE A 764 8.85 -9.86 -34.64
C PHE A 764 9.56 -9.54 -33.31
N LEU A 765 8.99 -8.64 -32.50
CA LEU A 765 9.56 -8.27 -31.20
C LEU A 765 9.48 -9.42 -30.20
N ALA A 766 8.40 -10.21 -30.20
CA ALA A 766 8.27 -11.41 -29.37
C ALA A 766 9.34 -12.44 -29.73
N GLN A 767 9.61 -12.65 -31.02
CA GLN A 767 10.68 -13.54 -31.46
C GLN A 767 12.06 -13.01 -31.04
N ARG A 768 12.37 -11.73 -31.27
CA ARG A 768 13.64 -11.15 -30.82
C ARG A 768 13.84 -11.26 -29.30
N PHE A 769 12.76 -11.10 -28.54
CA PHE A 769 12.80 -11.26 -27.09
C PHE A 769 13.07 -12.71 -26.67
N ILE A 770 12.51 -13.68 -27.38
CA ILE A 770 12.84 -15.10 -27.17
C ILE A 770 14.31 -15.38 -27.51
N ASP A 771 14.79 -14.84 -28.64
CA ASP A 771 16.16 -15.04 -29.12
C ASP A 771 17.21 -14.40 -28.20
N SER A 772 16.88 -13.30 -27.52
CA SER A 772 17.73 -12.68 -26.50
C SER A 772 17.72 -13.42 -25.15
N GLY A 773 16.97 -14.52 -25.03
CA GLY A 773 16.77 -15.25 -23.78
C GLY A 773 15.79 -14.58 -22.82
N GLY A 774 15.08 -13.53 -23.25
CA GLY A 774 14.14 -12.78 -22.43
C GLY A 774 14.75 -11.59 -21.68
N SER A 775 15.82 -10.99 -22.21
CA SER A 775 16.43 -9.76 -21.66
C SER A 775 15.52 -8.55 -21.86
N ILE A 776 15.14 -7.91 -20.76
CA ILE A 776 14.29 -6.72 -20.76
C ILE A 776 15.11 -5.51 -21.22
N LYS A 777 16.34 -5.35 -20.70
CA LYS A 777 17.20 -4.23 -21.07
C LYS A 777 17.56 -4.23 -22.56
N SER A 778 17.80 -5.40 -23.15
CA SER A 778 18.08 -5.51 -24.60
C SER A 778 16.88 -5.03 -25.43
N LEU A 779 15.67 -5.47 -25.10
CA LEU A 779 14.47 -5.07 -25.85
C LEU A 779 14.17 -3.57 -25.66
N LEU A 780 14.35 -3.03 -24.45
CA LEU A 780 14.21 -1.60 -24.22
C LEU A 780 15.23 -0.80 -25.04
N ARG A 781 16.48 -1.25 -25.09
CA ARG A 781 17.51 -0.62 -25.93
C ARG A 781 17.08 -0.61 -27.40
N ASP A 782 16.58 -1.72 -27.93
CA ASP A 782 16.09 -1.81 -29.32
C ASP A 782 14.95 -0.80 -29.58
N MET A 783 13.98 -0.69 -28.66
CA MET A 783 12.88 0.27 -28.76
C MET A 783 13.38 1.72 -28.72
N LEU A 784 14.26 2.07 -27.77
CA LEU A 784 14.78 3.42 -27.55
C LEU A 784 15.72 3.88 -28.67
N MET A 785 16.40 2.94 -29.35
CA MET A 785 17.26 3.24 -30.49
C MET A 785 16.50 3.40 -31.82
N SER A 786 15.21 3.07 -31.87
CA SER A 786 14.40 3.19 -33.10
C SER A 786 14.21 4.65 -33.53
N LYS A 787 14.14 4.89 -34.84
CA LYS A 787 13.76 6.22 -35.36
C LYS A 787 12.36 6.60 -34.89
N THR A 788 11.46 5.62 -34.80
CA THR A 788 10.09 5.79 -34.29
C THR A 788 10.09 6.39 -32.89
N PHE A 789 10.94 5.90 -31.98
CA PHE A 789 11.10 6.49 -30.65
C PHE A 789 11.71 7.88 -30.70
N GLN A 790 12.63 8.16 -31.63
CA GLN A 790 13.31 9.46 -31.74
C GLN A 790 12.46 10.55 -32.42
N ARG A 791 11.26 10.24 -32.91
CA ARG A 791 10.37 11.23 -33.55
C ARG A 791 9.99 12.37 -32.60
N ALA A 792 9.82 13.55 -33.17
CA ALA A 792 9.30 14.72 -32.48
C ALA A 792 7.84 14.49 -32.04
N SER A 793 7.46 15.11 -30.93
CA SER A 793 6.05 15.19 -30.54
C SER A 793 5.26 16.01 -31.57
N GLY A 794 4.02 15.61 -31.81
CA GLY A 794 3.13 16.28 -32.76
C GLY A 794 1.67 15.88 -32.56
N ASN A 795 0.83 16.27 -33.50
CA ASN A 795 -0.54 15.81 -33.62
C ASN A 795 -0.82 15.51 -35.10
N ASN A 796 -1.59 14.47 -35.38
CA ASN A 796 -2.03 14.15 -36.73
C ASN A 796 -3.54 13.91 -36.76
N VAL A 797 -4.28 14.71 -37.54
CA VAL A 797 -5.75 14.63 -37.60
C VAL A 797 -6.22 13.34 -38.27
N SER A 798 -5.42 12.74 -39.15
CA SER A 798 -5.73 11.46 -39.81
C SER A 798 -5.50 10.24 -38.90
N ASP A 799 -4.71 10.41 -37.84
CA ASP A 799 -4.49 9.40 -36.80
C ASP A 799 -4.45 10.07 -35.42
N PRO A 800 -5.61 10.52 -34.88
CA PRO A 800 -5.66 11.31 -33.65
C PRO A 800 -5.20 10.55 -32.40
N GLU A 801 -5.30 9.22 -32.42
CA GLU A 801 -4.81 8.34 -31.34
C GLU A 801 -3.35 7.94 -31.54
N ASN A 802 -2.71 8.38 -32.63
CA ASN A 802 -1.35 8.04 -33.03
C ASN A 802 -1.10 6.52 -33.05
N LYS A 803 -2.08 5.73 -33.52
CA LYS A 803 -2.01 4.26 -33.62
C LYS A 803 -0.88 3.79 -34.51
N LEU A 804 -0.54 4.58 -35.53
CA LEU A 804 0.49 4.30 -36.53
C LEU A 804 1.84 4.92 -36.16
N LEU A 805 1.93 5.60 -35.01
CA LEU A 805 3.17 6.13 -34.45
C LEU A 805 3.90 7.09 -35.39
N SER A 806 3.15 7.89 -36.14
CA SER A 806 3.68 8.92 -37.04
C SER A 806 4.51 9.98 -36.31
N HIS A 807 4.26 10.18 -35.02
CA HIS A 807 4.96 11.12 -34.13
C HIS A 807 5.11 10.51 -32.74
N TRP A 808 5.80 11.19 -31.82
CA TRP A 808 5.77 10.80 -30.41
C TRP A 808 4.56 11.39 -29.69
N SER A 809 3.86 10.60 -28.88
CA SER A 809 2.73 11.09 -28.09
C SER A 809 3.21 11.79 -26.82
N THR A 810 2.86 13.08 -26.67
CA THR A 810 3.04 13.80 -25.41
C THR A 810 2.25 13.13 -24.29
N ARG A 811 2.88 12.90 -23.13
CA ARG A 811 2.30 12.10 -22.04
C ARG A 811 2.49 12.74 -20.68
N ARG A 812 1.51 12.59 -19.80
CA ARG A 812 1.65 12.99 -18.40
C ARG A 812 2.62 12.04 -17.68
N PHE A 813 3.44 12.59 -16.79
CA PHE A 813 4.25 11.80 -15.87
C PHE A 813 3.38 11.03 -14.88
N GLU A 814 3.88 9.88 -14.47
CA GLU A 814 3.34 9.13 -13.35
C GLU A 814 3.57 9.89 -12.03
N ALA A 815 2.71 9.62 -11.04
CA ALA A 815 2.74 10.29 -9.75
C ALA A 815 4.13 10.28 -9.08
N GLU A 816 4.82 9.15 -9.14
CA GLU A 816 6.16 8.94 -8.58
C GLU A 816 7.19 9.82 -9.28
N ALA A 817 7.15 9.92 -10.61
CA ALA A 817 8.08 10.76 -11.37
C ALA A 817 7.85 12.25 -11.12
N ILE A 818 6.58 12.68 -10.92
CA ILE A 818 6.27 14.06 -10.54
C ILE A 818 6.86 14.37 -9.16
N ARG A 819 6.56 13.54 -8.16
CA ARG A 819 7.07 13.72 -6.78
C ARG A 819 8.59 13.69 -6.76
N ASP A 820 9.20 12.64 -7.31
CA ASP A 820 10.65 12.45 -7.30
C ASP A 820 11.37 13.59 -8.03
N SER A 821 10.78 14.16 -9.09
CA SER A 821 11.33 15.36 -9.76
C SER A 821 11.35 16.57 -8.82
N ILE A 822 10.28 16.81 -8.06
CA ILE A 822 10.22 17.95 -7.12
C ILE A 822 11.26 17.78 -6.01
N VAL A 823 11.39 16.57 -5.44
CA VAL A 823 12.39 16.27 -4.41
C VAL A 823 13.82 16.32 -4.97
N THR A 824 14.02 15.94 -6.23
CA THR A 824 15.32 16.07 -6.91
C THR A 824 15.69 17.56 -7.06
N LEU A 825 14.76 18.40 -7.52
CA LEU A 825 15.01 19.83 -7.69
C LEU A 825 15.32 20.54 -6.37
N SER A 826 14.70 20.11 -5.27
CA SER A 826 14.99 20.64 -3.93
C SER A 826 16.40 20.31 -3.45
N GLY A 827 17.08 19.35 -4.09
CA GLY A 827 18.41 18.87 -3.69
C GLY A 827 18.39 17.95 -2.48
N ARG A 828 17.22 17.46 -2.07
CA ARG A 828 17.05 16.66 -0.86
C ARG A 828 16.76 15.18 -1.09
N LEU A 829 16.64 14.75 -2.34
CA LEU A 829 16.34 13.35 -2.67
C LEU A 829 17.37 12.41 -2.01
N ASP A 830 16.89 11.51 -1.14
CA ASP A 830 17.71 10.44 -0.58
C ASP A 830 17.76 9.25 -1.56
N PRO A 831 18.95 8.94 -2.13
CA PRO A 831 19.12 7.85 -3.10
C PRO A 831 19.32 6.49 -2.42
N THR A 832 19.15 6.38 -1.09
CA THR A 832 19.36 5.13 -0.35
C THR A 832 18.46 4.02 -0.87
N LEU A 833 19.11 2.98 -1.38
CA LEU A 833 18.44 1.79 -1.91
C LEU A 833 18.04 0.83 -0.78
N TYR A 834 16.91 0.17 -0.99
CA TYR A 834 16.40 -0.95 -0.19
C TYR A 834 16.04 -0.60 1.26
N GLY A 835 15.53 -1.58 2.00
CA GLY A 835 15.16 -1.43 3.41
C GLY A 835 13.68 -1.12 3.61
N GLU A 836 13.27 -0.81 4.83
CA GLU A 836 11.85 -0.65 5.13
C GLU A 836 11.23 0.57 4.42
N SER A 837 9.92 0.49 4.19
CA SER A 837 9.15 1.58 3.59
C SER A 837 8.98 2.75 4.56
N VAL A 838 8.99 3.96 4.00
CA VAL A 838 8.91 5.23 4.73
C VAL A 838 7.53 5.89 4.58
N GLY A 839 7.29 6.93 5.37
CA GLY A 839 6.08 7.75 5.28
C GLY A 839 6.04 8.62 4.02
N SER A 840 4.86 9.13 3.66
CA SER A 840 4.67 9.90 2.41
C SER A 840 5.43 11.23 2.34
N GLY A 841 5.80 11.81 3.48
CA GLY A 841 6.57 13.07 3.56
C GLY A 841 8.09 12.89 3.55
N ASP A 842 8.60 11.66 3.52
CA ASP A 842 10.04 11.35 3.55
C ASP A 842 10.73 11.69 2.21
N GLU A 843 12.01 12.02 2.22
CA GLU A 843 12.74 12.51 1.03
C GLU A 843 13.31 11.38 0.14
N ARG A 844 13.04 10.11 0.47
CA ARG A 844 13.37 8.96 -0.40
C ARG A 844 12.51 8.92 -1.67
N ARG A 845 13.02 8.19 -2.67
CA ARG A 845 12.30 7.83 -3.91
C ARG A 845 10.90 7.29 -3.59
N SER A 846 9.92 7.69 -4.38
CA SER A 846 8.49 7.38 -4.15
C SER A 846 8.18 5.88 -4.11
N ILE A 847 9.03 5.03 -4.71
CA ILE A 847 8.87 3.56 -4.62
C ILE A 847 9.03 3.03 -3.19
N TYR A 848 9.74 3.75 -2.31
CA TYR A 848 9.92 3.41 -0.91
C TYR A 848 8.81 3.94 0.00
N VAL A 849 7.88 4.74 -0.52
CA VAL A 849 6.72 5.20 0.25
C VAL A 849 5.80 4.01 0.50
N LYS A 850 5.42 3.82 1.77
CA LYS A 850 4.58 2.71 2.22
C LYS A 850 3.20 2.73 1.55
N VAL A 851 2.77 1.58 1.05
CA VAL A 851 1.47 1.40 0.36
C VAL A 851 0.50 0.61 1.24
N ILE A 852 -0.45 1.30 1.85
CA ILE A 852 -1.53 0.72 2.67
C ILE A 852 -2.85 0.84 1.92
N ARG A 853 -3.54 -0.29 1.68
CA ARG A 853 -4.71 -0.36 0.78
C ARG A 853 -5.83 0.61 1.17
N ASN A 854 -6.11 0.76 2.47
CA ASN A 854 -7.15 1.65 2.97
C ASN A 854 -6.64 3.03 3.41
N SER A 855 -5.35 3.31 3.21
CA SER A 855 -4.73 4.60 3.55
C SER A 855 -3.61 4.92 2.55
N LEU A 856 -4.00 5.14 1.30
CA LEU A 856 -3.04 5.43 0.23
C LEU A 856 -2.39 6.82 0.41
N PRO A 857 -1.13 7.00 -0.01
CA PRO A 857 -0.46 8.31 0.04
C PRO A 857 -1.27 9.38 -0.73
N PRO A 858 -1.70 10.48 -0.09
CA PRO A 858 -2.60 11.46 -0.72
C PRO A 858 -2.02 12.07 -2.00
N PHE A 859 -0.76 12.53 -1.96
CA PHE A 859 -0.10 13.12 -3.12
C PHE A 859 -0.08 12.16 -4.32
N LEU A 860 0.36 10.91 -4.10
CA LEU A 860 0.45 9.93 -5.19
C LEU A 860 -0.93 9.62 -5.77
N THR A 861 -1.95 9.51 -4.92
CA THR A 861 -3.32 9.23 -5.31
C THR A 861 -3.90 10.35 -6.18
N THR A 862 -3.64 11.62 -5.85
CA THR A 862 -4.08 12.77 -6.65
C THR A 862 -3.56 12.73 -8.09
N PHE A 863 -2.37 12.17 -8.30
CA PHE A 863 -1.74 12.03 -9.62
C PHE A 863 -1.97 10.65 -10.26
N ASP A 864 -3.08 10.00 -9.91
CA ASP A 864 -3.56 8.73 -10.45
C ASP A 864 -2.63 7.52 -10.18
N ALA A 865 -1.95 7.49 -9.02
CA ALA A 865 -1.29 6.26 -8.58
C ALA A 865 -2.31 5.11 -8.46
N PRO A 866 -1.99 3.89 -8.92
CA PRO A 866 -2.96 2.80 -9.00
C PRO A 866 -3.35 2.31 -7.61
N VAL A 867 -4.66 2.10 -7.42
CA VAL A 867 -5.21 1.49 -6.19
C VAL A 867 -4.96 -0.02 -6.25
N PRO A 868 -4.21 -0.62 -5.30
CA PRO A 868 -3.71 -2.00 -5.38
C PRO A 868 -4.75 -3.07 -5.00
N PHE A 869 -5.95 -2.99 -5.59
CA PHE A 869 -7.02 -3.99 -5.47
C PHE A 869 -7.15 -4.88 -6.71
N ALA A 870 -6.71 -4.41 -7.88
CA ALA A 870 -6.77 -5.13 -9.15
C ALA A 870 -5.47 -4.96 -9.95
N THR A 871 -5.13 -5.93 -10.81
CA THR A 871 -3.99 -5.82 -11.73
C THR A 871 -4.16 -4.59 -12.63
N ARG A 872 -3.11 -3.77 -12.74
CA ARG A 872 -3.11 -2.56 -13.58
C ARG A 872 -1.94 -2.57 -14.55
N GLY A 873 -2.17 -2.99 -15.79
CA GLY A 873 -1.21 -2.90 -16.90
C GLY A 873 -1.16 -1.53 -17.56
N LYS A 874 -2.27 -0.78 -17.51
CA LYS A 874 -2.36 0.62 -17.93
C LYS A 874 -2.93 1.45 -16.79
N ARG A 875 -2.23 2.53 -16.42
CA ARG A 875 -2.70 3.49 -15.40
C ARG A 875 -3.72 4.46 -16.00
N ASP A 876 -4.62 4.94 -15.13
CA ASP A 876 -5.50 6.05 -15.47
C ASP A 876 -4.68 7.34 -15.58
N SER A 877 -5.07 8.25 -16.46
CA SER A 877 -4.44 9.56 -16.61
C SER A 877 -5.51 10.61 -16.72
N THR A 878 -5.82 11.23 -15.60
CA THR A 878 -6.76 12.34 -15.49
C THR A 878 -6.02 13.68 -15.55
N ASN A 879 -6.75 14.73 -15.89
CA ASN A 879 -6.27 16.10 -15.85
C ASN A 879 -7.34 16.94 -15.15
N VAL A 880 -7.24 17.03 -13.83
CA VAL A 880 -8.26 17.66 -12.98
C VAL A 880 -7.68 18.85 -12.22
N PRO A 881 -8.45 19.92 -11.95
CA PRO A 881 -7.95 21.10 -11.24
C PRO A 881 -7.33 20.81 -9.87
N ALA A 882 -7.81 19.76 -9.20
CA ALA A 882 -7.28 19.31 -7.91
C ALA A 882 -5.77 18.99 -7.97
N GLN A 883 -5.26 18.49 -9.09
CA GLN A 883 -3.84 18.18 -9.27
C GLN A 883 -2.96 19.44 -9.21
N SER A 884 -3.33 20.48 -9.96
CA SER A 884 -2.64 21.78 -9.89
C SER A 884 -2.79 22.42 -8.51
N LEU A 885 -3.96 22.28 -7.86
CA LEU A 885 -4.17 22.78 -6.51
C LEU A 885 -3.28 22.05 -5.49
N THR A 886 -3.04 20.75 -5.66
CA THR A 886 -2.09 19.99 -4.83
C THR A 886 -0.66 20.49 -5.01
N LEU A 887 -0.19 20.77 -6.23
CA LEU A 887 1.16 21.35 -6.43
C LEU A 887 1.33 22.73 -5.78
N LEU A 888 0.24 23.49 -5.66
CA LEU A 888 0.25 24.82 -5.05
C LEU A 888 0.17 24.79 -3.51
N ASN A 889 -0.53 23.80 -2.93
CA ASN A 889 -0.92 23.85 -1.52
C ASN A 889 -0.39 22.69 -0.67
N ASP A 890 0.21 21.65 -1.27
CA ASP A 890 0.81 20.58 -0.47
C ASP A 890 2.00 21.14 0.35
N PRO A 891 2.00 20.99 1.68
CA PRO A 891 3.06 21.55 2.53
C PRO A 891 4.47 21.06 2.16
N ASN A 892 4.60 19.81 1.71
CA ASN A 892 5.90 19.27 1.31
C ASN A 892 6.36 19.89 0.00
N VAL A 893 5.45 20.09 -0.97
CA VAL A 893 5.79 20.75 -2.24
C VAL A 893 6.24 22.19 -1.99
N ILE A 894 5.58 22.90 -1.09
CA ILE A 894 5.97 24.26 -0.69
C ILE A 894 7.38 24.27 -0.08
N ASP A 895 7.68 23.35 0.85
CA ASP A 895 9.01 23.26 1.49
C ASP A 895 10.12 22.85 0.50
N TRP A 896 9.83 21.90 -0.39
CA TRP A 896 10.78 21.49 -1.44
C TRP A 896 11.03 22.60 -2.45
N ALA A 897 10.01 23.37 -2.84
CA ALA A 897 10.17 24.53 -3.70
C ALA A 897 11.00 25.64 -3.02
N ARG A 898 10.77 25.87 -1.73
CA ARG A 898 11.58 26.79 -0.91
C ARG A 898 13.04 26.37 -0.87
N SER A 899 13.28 25.06 -0.71
CA SER A 899 14.64 24.50 -0.69
C SER A 899 15.34 24.64 -2.03
N TRP A 900 14.62 24.42 -3.14
CA TRP A 900 15.14 24.66 -4.48
C TRP A 900 15.51 26.14 -4.71
N ALA A 901 14.65 27.06 -4.26
CA ALA A 901 14.93 28.49 -4.32
C ALA A 901 16.16 28.89 -3.51
N LEU A 902 16.28 28.41 -2.26
CA LEU A 902 17.43 28.65 -1.40
C LEU A 902 18.73 28.09 -2.01
N ARG A 903 18.70 26.86 -2.53
CA ARG A 903 19.83 26.25 -3.23
C ARG A 903 20.26 27.12 -4.42
N THR A 904 19.31 27.51 -5.26
CA THR A 904 19.59 28.36 -6.44
C THR A 904 20.22 29.70 -6.04
N LEU A 905 19.69 30.35 -5.00
CA LEU A 905 20.22 31.63 -4.51
C LEU A 905 21.63 31.49 -3.90
N ASN A 906 21.90 30.39 -3.19
CA ASN A 906 23.17 30.15 -2.53
C ASN A 906 24.26 29.69 -3.50
N ASP A 907 23.97 28.69 -4.33
CA ASP A 907 24.92 28.08 -5.28
C ASP A 907 25.32 29.07 -6.38
N LEU A 908 24.39 29.96 -6.76
CA LEU A 908 24.60 30.98 -7.79
C LEU A 908 24.61 32.39 -7.22
N LYS A 909 25.04 32.59 -5.97
CA LYS A 909 25.05 33.91 -5.30
C LYS A 909 25.78 35.01 -6.08
N ASP A 910 26.81 34.65 -6.87
CA ASP A 910 27.63 35.58 -7.65
C ASP A 910 27.12 35.79 -9.10
N ARG A 911 26.02 35.15 -9.48
CA ARG A 911 25.43 35.27 -10.82
C ARG A 911 24.27 36.28 -10.85
N PRO A 912 24.00 36.95 -11.98
CA PRO A 912 22.77 37.72 -12.17
C PRO A 912 21.52 36.83 -12.24
N ASP A 913 20.34 37.43 -12.01
CA ASP A 913 19.06 36.72 -11.90
C ASP A 913 18.65 36.01 -13.20
N ASP A 914 19.00 36.55 -14.37
CA ASP A 914 18.74 35.90 -15.66
C ASP A 914 19.44 34.54 -15.78
N LEU A 915 20.69 34.42 -15.31
CA LEU A 915 21.43 33.16 -15.32
C LEU A 915 20.88 32.16 -14.30
N ARG A 916 20.38 32.64 -13.15
CA ARG A 916 19.69 31.81 -12.16
C ARG A 916 18.38 31.24 -12.72
N ILE A 917 17.59 32.08 -13.38
CA ILE A 917 16.34 31.66 -14.04
C ILE A 917 16.64 30.62 -15.14
N ARG A 918 17.64 30.88 -16.00
CA ARG A 918 18.07 29.91 -17.02
C ARG A 918 18.45 28.56 -16.40
N GLN A 919 19.16 28.56 -15.27
CA GLN A 919 19.48 27.32 -14.55
C GLN A 919 18.23 26.59 -14.07
N MET A 920 17.27 27.29 -13.45
CA MET A 920 16.02 26.66 -12.99
C MET A 920 15.22 26.03 -14.14
N PHE A 921 15.18 26.66 -15.32
CA PHE A 921 14.53 26.09 -16.50
C PHE A 921 15.25 24.85 -17.03
N ARG A 922 16.59 24.84 -17.03
CA ARG A 922 17.36 23.64 -17.40
C ARG A 922 17.13 22.49 -16.44
N GLU A 923 17.08 22.77 -15.14
CA GLU A 923 16.82 21.73 -14.12
C GLU A 923 15.39 21.19 -14.25
N ALA A 924 14.38 22.07 -14.36
CA ALA A 924 12.98 21.66 -14.40
C ALA A 924 12.56 21.03 -15.73
N PHE A 925 13.03 21.56 -16.87
CA PHE A 925 12.54 21.21 -18.21
C PHE A 925 13.61 20.64 -19.15
N SER A 926 14.88 20.59 -18.73
CA SER A 926 16.00 20.09 -19.53
C SER A 926 16.27 20.89 -20.81
N ARG A 927 15.77 22.12 -20.89
CA ARG A 927 15.96 23.06 -22.01
C ARG A 927 16.32 24.46 -21.51
N GLU A 928 16.82 25.31 -22.40
CA GLU A 928 17.00 26.72 -22.11
C GLU A 928 15.65 27.44 -21.97
N ALA A 929 15.61 28.44 -21.09
CA ALA A 929 14.54 29.42 -21.07
C ALA A 929 14.62 30.32 -22.30
N THR A 930 13.47 30.60 -22.91
CA THR A 930 13.35 31.63 -23.96
C THR A 930 13.55 33.02 -23.35
N ASP A 931 13.90 34.00 -24.18
CA ASP A 931 14.09 35.37 -23.69
C ASP A 931 12.79 35.99 -23.13
N ASP A 932 11.63 35.59 -23.67
CA ASP A 932 10.33 35.98 -23.13
C ASP A 932 10.05 35.35 -21.76
N GLU A 933 10.38 34.07 -21.54
CA GLU A 933 10.23 33.39 -20.24
C GLU A 933 11.12 34.01 -19.16
N ILE A 934 12.34 34.43 -19.52
CA ILE A 934 13.24 35.15 -18.61
C ILE A 934 12.66 36.50 -18.24
N LYS A 935 12.21 37.27 -19.26
CA LYS A 935 11.59 38.58 -19.04
C LYS A 935 10.35 38.48 -18.14
N GLN A 936 9.50 37.49 -18.37
CA GLN A 936 8.30 37.25 -17.54
C GLN A 936 8.68 36.84 -16.11
N SER A 937 9.68 35.97 -15.94
CA SER A 937 10.16 35.54 -14.63
C SER A 937 10.76 36.70 -13.83
N GLN A 938 11.58 37.55 -14.46
CA GLN A 938 12.13 38.76 -13.83
C GLN A 938 11.04 39.76 -13.46
N ALA A 939 10.06 39.98 -14.34
CA ALA A 939 8.92 40.84 -14.04
C ALA A 939 8.10 40.31 -12.85
N TYR A 940 7.91 38.99 -12.78
CA TYR A 940 7.22 38.33 -11.68
C TYR A 940 7.97 38.42 -10.35
N LEU A 941 9.29 38.18 -10.36
CA LEU A 941 10.14 38.37 -9.17
C LEU A 941 10.08 39.83 -8.68
N THR A 942 10.17 40.79 -9.61
CA THR A 942 10.09 42.22 -9.30
C THR A 942 8.74 42.59 -8.70
N SER A 943 7.63 42.07 -9.25
CA SER A 943 6.29 42.37 -8.73
C SER A 943 6.10 41.78 -7.33
N LEU A 944 6.53 40.55 -7.08
CA LEU A 944 6.43 39.91 -5.76
C LEU A 944 7.28 40.63 -4.70
N GLN A 945 8.48 41.08 -5.06
CA GLN A 945 9.32 41.88 -4.16
C GLN A 945 8.68 43.23 -3.85
N ALA A 946 8.07 43.88 -4.85
CA ALA A 946 7.34 45.13 -4.66
C ALA A 946 6.09 44.94 -3.78
N GLU A 947 5.34 43.86 -4.00
CA GLU A 947 4.18 43.49 -3.17
C GLU A 947 4.59 43.21 -1.73
N SER A 948 5.67 42.44 -1.51
CA SER A 948 6.20 42.16 -0.18
C SER A 948 6.69 43.44 0.53
N ALA A 949 7.39 44.33 -0.20
CA ALA A 949 7.78 45.63 0.32
C ALA A 949 6.58 46.52 0.65
N GLN A 950 5.54 46.52 -0.19
CA GLN A 950 4.29 47.25 0.06
C GLN A 950 3.53 46.69 1.25
N GLN A 951 3.48 45.36 1.42
CA GLN A 951 2.89 44.70 2.58
C GLN A 951 3.64 45.06 3.85
N ALA A 952 4.98 45.00 3.85
CA ALA A 952 5.80 45.42 4.97
C ALA A 952 5.60 46.91 5.32
N GLN A 953 5.51 47.78 4.31
CA GLN A 953 5.23 49.21 4.51
C GLN A 953 3.82 49.43 5.08
N LYS A 954 2.82 48.71 4.56
CA LYS A 954 1.43 48.79 5.05
C LYS A 954 1.34 48.30 6.49
N LEU A 955 2.02 47.22 6.83
CA LEU A 955 2.10 46.70 8.19
C LEU A 955 2.71 47.74 9.12
N SER A 956 3.86 48.32 8.73
CA SER A 956 4.51 49.39 9.51
C SER A 956 3.62 50.63 9.67
N GLN A 957 2.87 51.03 8.63
CA GLN A 957 1.91 52.12 8.72
C GLN A 957 0.75 51.81 9.69
N GLN A 958 0.21 50.60 9.63
CA GLN A 958 -0.86 50.16 10.53
C GLN A 958 -0.37 50.07 11.98
N GLU A 959 0.86 49.61 12.22
CA GLU A 959 1.50 49.61 13.54
C GLU A 959 1.68 51.04 14.09
N ASN A 960 2.10 51.98 13.24
CA ASN A 960 2.21 53.39 13.61
C ASN A 960 0.85 54.03 13.92
N GLN A 961 -0.20 53.67 13.18
CA GLN A 961 -1.57 54.13 13.43
C GLN A 961 -2.13 53.56 14.74
N LEU A 962 -1.86 52.28 15.02
CA LEU A 962 -2.21 51.66 16.29
C LEU A 962 -1.53 52.38 17.46
N ALA A 963 -0.23 52.69 17.33
CA ALA A 963 0.50 53.46 18.33
C ALA A 963 -0.06 54.88 18.51
N ALA A 964 -0.59 55.50 17.44
CA ALA A 964 -1.27 56.79 17.52
C ALA A 964 -2.63 56.70 18.24
N LEU A 965 -3.46 55.70 17.91
CA LEU A 965 -4.74 55.44 18.58
C LEU A 965 -4.55 55.18 20.08
N ASN A 966 -3.55 54.36 20.43
CA ASN A 966 -3.21 54.09 21.83
C ASN A 966 -2.81 55.38 22.57
N ARG A 967 -2.00 56.26 21.96
CA ARG A 967 -1.67 57.57 22.54
C ARG A 967 -2.90 58.45 22.77
N GLN A 968 -3.88 58.45 21.84
CA GLN A 968 -5.12 59.21 21.99
C GLN A 968 -6.02 58.64 23.10
N ILE A 969 -6.13 57.32 23.20
CA ILE A 969 -6.83 56.63 24.28
C ILE A 969 -6.20 57.00 25.64
N SER A 970 -4.87 56.91 25.75
CA SER A 970 -4.14 57.29 26.96
C SER A 970 -4.33 58.77 27.31
N ALA A 971 -4.37 59.67 26.33
CA ALA A 971 -4.61 61.10 26.57
C ALA A 971 -6.01 61.40 27.17
N ILE A 972 -7.00 60.53 26.95
CA ILE A 972 -8.33 60.64 27.56
C ILE A 972 -8.34 60.02 28.97
N LEU A 973 -7.72 58.85 29.14
CA LEU A 973 -7.76 58.08 30.38
C LEU A 973 -6.85 58.65 31.47
N GLU A 974 -5.65 59.09 31.12
CA GLU A 974 -4.60 59.45 32.08
C GLU A 974 -4.96 60.65 32.98
N PRO A 975 -5.60 61.73 32.48
CA PRO A 975 -6.06 62.82 33.36
C PRO A 975 -7.11 62.37 34.39
N ALA A 976 -8.02 61.46 34.01
CA ALA A 976 -9.00 60.91 34.93
C ALA A 976 -8.35 59.97 35.97
N ARG A 977 -7.37 59.18 35.53
CA ARG A 977 -6.55 58.32 36.40
C ARG A 977 -5.78 59.14 37.44
N GLN A 978 -5.10 60.21 37.02
CA GLN A 978 -4.35 61.10 37.92
C GLN A 978 -5.27 61.81 38.93
N LYS A 979 -6.45 62.26 38.50
CA LYS A 979 -7.43 62.91 39.39
C LYS A 979 -7.95 61.95 40.48
N LEU A 980 -8.18 60.69 40.15
CA LEU A 980 -8.60 59.66 41.10
C LEU A 980 -7.48 59.21 42.04
N LEU A 981 -6.22 59.18 41.55
CA LEU A 981 -5.04 58.92 42.36
C LEU A 981 -4.79 60.03 43.40
N GLN A 982 -4.98 61.30 43.02
CA GLN A 982 -4.81 62.45 43.92
C GLN A 982 -5.91 62.56 44.99
N ALA A 983 -7.08 61.96 44.77
CA ALA A 983 -8.23 62.01 45.69
C ALA A 983 -8.19 60.95 46.80
N ARG A 984 -7.11 60.16 46.92
CA ARG A 984 -7.02 59.06 47.90
C ARG A 984 -6.21 59.43 49.15
N PRO A 985 -6.66 59.05 50.35
CA PRO A 985 -5.84 59.14 51.55
C PRO A 985 -4.65 58.19 51.46
N SER A 986 -3.47 58.68 51.83
CA SER A 986 -2.22 57.91 51.86
C SER A 986 -2.32 56.75 52.85
N VAL A 987 -2.36 55.52 52.34
CA VAL A 987 -2.32 54.29 53.15
C VAL A 987 -0.88 53.92 53.43
N THR A 988 -0.58 53.74 54.72
CA THR A 988 0.69 53.32 55.28
C THR A 988 1.18 52.01 54.67
N SER A 989 2.42 52.02 54.18
CA SER A 989 3.13 50.86 53.66
C SER A 989 3.25 49.73 54.69
N VAL A 990 2.68 48.57 54.41
CA VAL A 990 2.91 47.33 55.18
C VAL A 990 4.19 46.67 54.66
N SER A 991 5.19 46.54 55.54
CA SER A 991 6.61 46.28 55.23
C SER A 991 7.03 44.80 55.30
N SER A 992 6.13 43.82 55.18
CA SER A 992 6.49 42.41 55.41
C SER A 992 6.01 41.41 54.37
N VAL A 993 5.57 41.85 53.18
CA VAL A 993 5.17 40.93 52.11
C VAL A 993 6.40 40.56 51.26
N PRO A 994 6.66 39.27 51.01
CA PRO A 994 7.77 38.84 50.16
C PRO A 994 7.66 39.40 48.74
N SER A 995 8.77 39.83 48.15
CA SER A 995 8.77 40.23 46.74
C SER A 995 8.64 39.00 45.84
N PRO A 996 7.71 39.00 44.87
CA PRO A 996 7.61 37.93 43.89
C PRO A 996 8.83 37.94 42.94
N LEU A 997 9.13 36.78 42.34
CA LEU A 997 10.10 36.67 41.25
C LEU A 997 9.61 37.43 40.01
N ALA A 998 8.31 37.31 39.73
CA ALA A 998 7.60 38.06 38.71
C ALA A 998 6.15 38.30 39.14
N GLU A 999 5.63 39.47 38.78
CA GLU A 999 4.27 39.91 39.08
C GLU A 999 3.67 40.64 37.89
N TRP A 1000 2.50 40.21 37.45
CA TRP A 1000 1.75 40.88 36.40
C TRP A 1000 0.51 41.53 37.00
N THR A 1001 0.38 42.85 36.84
CA THR A 1001 -0.83 43.63 37.16
C THR A 1001 -1.68 43.91 35.92
N PHE A 1002 -1.20 43.51 34.74
CA PHE A 1002 -1.89 43.65 33.44
C PHE A 1002 -2.25 45.09 33.06
N ASP A 1003 -1.54 46.07 33.62
CA ASP A 1003 -1.45 47.42 33.05
C ASP A 1003 -0.69 47.41 31.70
N ASP A 1004 0.29 46.51 31.58
CA ASP A 1004 0.97 46.14 30.34
C ASP A 1004 1.31 44.64 30.36
N LEU A 1005 2.06 44.17 29.35
CA LEU A 1005 2.50 42.77 29.24
C LEU A 1005 3.77 42.47 30.02
N ASN A 1006 4.39 43.47 30.64
CA ASN A 1006 5.59 43.28 31.43
C ASN A 1006 5.20 42.90 32.85
N ASP A 1007 6.03 42.10 33.51
CA ASP A 1007 5.93 42.01 34.95
C ASP A 1007 6.43 43.33 35.58
N THR A 1008 6.01 43.64 36.80
CA THR A 1008 6.38 44.87 37.53
C THR A 1008 7.88 44.99 37.79
N HIS A 1009 8.65 43.92 37.60
CA HIS A 1009 10.12 43.91 37.68
C HIS A 1009 10.81 43.90 36.31
N GLY A 1010 10.06 43.79 35.20
CA GLY A 1010 10.55 43.84 33.81
C GLY A 1010 11.42 42.67 33.39
N LYS A 1011 11.34 41.52 34.07
CA LYS A 1011 12.22 40.35 33.86
C LYS A 1011 11.61 39.25 32.99
N LEU A 1012 10.29 39.17 32.92
CA LEU A 1012 9.51 38.14 32.24
C LEU A 1012 8.33 38.78 31.48
N PRO A 1013 8.59 39.49 30.37
CA PRO A 1013 7.52 40.00 29.52
C PRO A 1013 6.72 38.85 28.92
N LEU A 1014 5.40 39.05 28.83
CA LEU A 1014 4.46 38.12 28.23
C LEU A 1014 4.23 38.42 26.76
N LYS A 1015 4.05 37.36 25.98
CA LYS A 1015 3.56 37.37 24.61
C LYS A 1015 2.16 36.76 24.60
N LEU A 1016 1.21 37.49 24.02
CA LEU A 1016 -0.17 37.02 23.86
C LEU A 1016 -0.26 36.06 22.66
N THR A 1017 -1.05 34.99 22.81
CA THR A 1017 -1.33 34.00 21.77
C THR A 1017 -2.85 33.76 21.68
N GLY A 1018 -3.38 33.61 20.46
CA GLY A 1018 -4.82 33.53 20.23
C GLY A 1018 -5.53 34.87 20.48
N ASN A 1019 -6.76 34.84 21.00
CA ASN A 1019 -7.55 36.06 21.30
C ASN A 1019 -7.25 36.68 22.68
N ALA A 1020 -6.11 36.33 23.28
CA ALA A 1020 -5.74 36.84 24.60
C ALA A 1020 -5.49 38.33 24.46
N ARG A 1021 -6.01 39.12 25.40
CA ARG A 1021 -5.88 40.58 25.36
C ARG A 1021 -5.87 41.17 26.75
N LEU A 1022 -5.26 42.34 26.88
CA LEU A 1022 -5.40 43.15 28.07
C LEU A 1022 -6.67 43.99 27.95
N GLU A 1023 -7.56 43.87 28.93
CA GLU A 1023 -8.80 44.62 29.01
C GLU A 1023 -9.04 44.94 30.49
N ASN A 1024 -9.23 46.22 30.82
CA ASN A 1024 -9.64 46.62 32.17
C ASN A 1024 -8.69 46.24 33.30
N GLY A 1025 -7.37 46.29 33.03
CA GLY A 1025 -6.34 45.90 33.98
C GLY A 1025 -6.34 44.39 34.27
N ALA A 1026 -6.80 43.59 33.33
CA ALA A 1026 -6.81 42.14 33.41
C ALA A 1026 -6.40 41.50 32.08
N LEU A 1027 -5.78 40.33 32.17
CA LEU A 1027 -5.61 39.43 31.03
C LEU A 1027 -6.92 38.66 30.80
N VAL A 1028 -7.55 38.88 29.66
CA VAL A 1028 -8.78 38.17 29.23
C VAL A 1028 -8.40 36.99 28.36
N VAL A 1029 -8.91 35.81 28.68
CA VAL A 1029 -8.70 34.56 27.95
C VAL A 1029 -10.02 33.84 27.66
N ASP A 1030 -10.15 33.26 26.47
CA ASP A 1030 -11.41 32.73 25.92
C ASP A 1030 -11.46 31.18 25.84
N GLY A 1031 -10.53 30.49 26.50
CA GLY A 1031 -10.43 29.04 26.50
C GLY A 1031 -9.62 28.46 25.33
N GLN A 1032 -9.25 29.29 24.36
CA GLN A 1032 -8.35 28.93 23.25
C GLN A 1032 -7.12 29.85 23.18
N SER A 1033 -7.16 30.97 23.90
CA SER A 1033 -6.09 31.94 24.00
C SER A 1033 -5.27 31.83 25.29
N MET A 1034 -4.02 32.29 25.27
CA MET A 1034 -3.13 32.29 26.43
C MET A 1034 -2.08 33.39 26.34
N ALA A 1035 -1.35 33.63 27.43
CA ALA A 1035 -0.13 34.43 27.43
C ALA A 1035 1.06 33.58 27.85
N GLU A 1036 2.22 33.74 27.21
CA GLU A 1036 3.44 32.98 27.49
C GLU A 1036 4.63 33.91 27.72
N SER A 1037 5.53 33.55 28.64
CA SER A 1037 6.76 34.31 28.90
C SER A 1037 7.96 33.80 28.09
N GLY A 1038 9.05 34.56 28.11
CA GLY A 1038 10.39 34.04 27.84
C GLY A 1038 10.90 33.06 28.92
N SER A 1039 12.19 32.75 28.88
CA SER A 1039 12.83 31.84 29.85
C SER A 1039 12.80 32.41 31.27
N LEU A 1040 12.60 31.56 32.28
CA LEU A 1040 12.67 31.94 33.70
C LEU A 1040 14.03 32.62 34.04
N PRO A 1041 14.05 33.67 34.88
CA PRO A 1041 15.29 34.32 35.27
C PRO A 1041 16.10 33.52 36.30
N LYS A 1042 15.53 32.46 36.88
CA LYS A 1042 16.13 31.64 37.95
C LYS A 1042 15.54 30.23 37.97
N THR A 1043 16.37 29.24 38.30
CA THR A 1043 15.94 27.85 38.52
C THR A 1043 15.08 27.72 39.77
N LEU A 1044 13.95 27.00 39.68
CA LEU A 1044 13.00 26.82 40.78
C LEU A 1044 12.99 25.37 41.25
N THR A 1045 13.23 25.15 42.55
CA THR A 1045 13.05 23.84 43.21
C THR A 1045 11.87 23.85 44.20
N ALA A 1046 11.53 25.03 44.73
CA ALA A 1046 10.29 25.33 45.43
C ALA A 1046 9.68 26.60 44.82
N LYS A 1047 8.36 26.74 44.87
CA LYS A 1047 7.66 27.86 44.24
C LYS A 1047 6.27 28.08 44.80
N THR A 1048 5.74 29.28 44.60
CA THR A 1048 4.33 29.59 44.85
C THR A 1048 3.73 30.22 43.60
N LEU A 1049 2.62 29.65 43.13
CA LEU A 1049 1.82 30.17 42.03
C LEU A 1049 0.59 30.84 42.63
N GLU A 1050 0.40 32.14 42.42
CA GLU A 1050 -0.65 32.95 43.05
C GLU A 1050 -1.37 33.80 41.99
N ALA A 1051 -2.70 33.86 42.04
CA ALA A 1051 -3.49 34.64 41.08
C ALA A 1051 -4.81 35.17 41.66
N TRP A 1052 -5.26 36.29 41.09
CA TRP A 1052 -6.60 36.86 41.26
C TRP A 1052 -7.35 36.68 39.96
N VAL A 1053 -8.36 35.83 39.97
CA VAL A 1053 -9.02 35.35 38.76
C VAL A 1053 -10.54 35.47 38.89
N GLN A 1054 -11.22 35.88 37.83
CA GLN A 1054 -12.67 35.77 37.68
C GLN A 1054 -12.95 34.89 36.47
N LEU A 1055 -13.69 33.81 36.67
CA LEU A 1055 -14.11 32.88 35.63
C LEU A 1055 -15.33 33.44 34.90
N ASP A 1056 -15.47 33.18 33.59
CA ASP A 1056 -16.70 33.56 32.88
C ASP A 1056 -17.88 32.67 33.29
N ASP A 1057 -17.61 31.38 33.53
CA ASP A 1057 -18.58 30.41 34.05
C ASP A 1057 -17.89 29.32 34.90
N LEU A 1058 -18.63 28.69 35.81
CA LEU A 1058 -18.14 27.61 36.68
C LEU A 1058 -18.24 26.21 36.05
N LYS A 1059 -18.78 26.10 34.83
CA LYS A 1059 -18.96 24.84 34.09
C LYS A 1059 -17.75 24.50 33.21
N GLN A 1060 -16.81 25.42 33.03
CA GLN A 1060 -15.55 25.19 32.33
C GLN A 1060 -14.72 24.09 33.00
N GLN A 1061 -13.84 23.45 32.23
CA GLN A 1061 -13.06 22.29 32.68
C GLN A 1061 -11.59 22.40 32.25
N GLY A 1062 -10.68 22.03 33.15
CA GLY A 1062 -9.25 21.86 32.87
C GLY A 1062 -8.45 23.12 32.54
N GLY A 1063 -8.98 24.33 32.83
CA GLY A 1063 -8.33 25.59 32.52
C GLY A 1063 -7.20 25.93 33.50
N GLY A 1064 -5.97 26.08 33.00
CA GLY A 1064 -4.82 26.52 33.81
C GLY A 1064 -4.80 28.05 33.99
N VAL A 1065 -4.70 28.54 35.23
CA VAL A 1065 -4.63 29.97 35.54
C VAL A 1065 -3.20 30.49 35.37
N ILE A 1066 -2.26 29.85 36.07
CA ILE A 1066 -0.83 30.10 35.98
C ILE A 1066 -0.10 28.76 36.00
N THR A 1067 0.82 28.58 35.06
CA THR A 1067 1.58 27.35 34.83
C THR A 1067 3.05 27.68 34.70
N VAL A 1068 3.91 26.88 35.33
CA VAL A 1068 5.33 26.80 34.99
C VAL A 1068 5.60 25.49 34.26
N GLN A 1069 6.29 25.54 33.13
CA GLN A 1069 6.58 24.36 32.32
C GLN A 1069 7.95 24.43 31.67
N HIS A 1070 8.48 23.28 31.25
CA HIS A 1070 9.56 23.22 30.27
C HIS A 1070 9.06 23.67 28.89
N LYS A 1071 9.94 24.25 28.07
CA LYS A 1071 9.61 24.75 26.72
C LYS A 1071 9.12 23.65 25.77
N ASP A 1072 9.51 22.40 26.01
CA ASP A 1072 9.02 21.24 25.26
C ASP A 1072 7.62 20.75 25.69
N GLY A 1073 7.13 21.24 26.84
CA GLY A 1073 5.84 20.86 27.44
C GLY A 1073 5.86 19.52 28.20
N GLY A 1074 7.03 18.87 28.35
CA GLY A 1074 7.16 17.55 28.97
C GLY A 1074 6.98 17.53 30.49
N LEU A 1075 7.41 18.59 31.18
CA LEU A 1075 7.29 18.78 32.63
C LEU A 1075 6.55 20.09 32.93
N PHE A 1076 5.51 20.05 33.77
CA PHE A 1076 4.80 21.25 34.23
C PHE A 1076 4.21 21.11 35.64
N ASP A 1077 4.02 22.26 36.30
CA ASP A 1077 3.21 22.43 37.51
C ASP A 1077 2.27 23.63 37.30
N SER A 1078 0.99 23.47 37.61
CA SER A 1078 -0.06 24.44 37.28
C SER A 1078 -1.08 24.63 38.40
N LEU A 1079 -1.64 25.83 38.52
CA LEU A 1079 -2.89 26.09 39.25
C LEU A 1079 -4.06 25.93 38.25
N VAL A 1080 -4.92 24.92 38.46
CA VAL A 1080 -5.94 24.51 37.48
C VAL A 1080 -7.34 24.55 38.09
N PHE A 1081 -8.33 24.95 37.28
CA PHE A 1081 -9.75 24.85 37.63
C PHE A 1081 -10.42 23.64 36.97
N ALA A 1082 -11.19 22.88 37.75
CA ALA A 1082 -12.11 21.84 37.28
C ALA A 1082 -11.47 20.79 36.35
N GLU A 1083 -10.27 20.29 36.68
CA GLU A 1083 -9.58 19.25 35.87
C GLU A 1083 -10.15 17.85 36.09
N LYS A 1084 -10.11 17.35 37.33
CA LYS A 1084 -10.63 16.01 37.69
C LYS A 1084 -12.03 16.06 38.32
N THR A 1085 -12.28 17.09 39.12
CA THR A 1085 -13.54 17.29 39.83
C THR A 1085 -14.13 18.62 39.39
N PRO A 1086 -15.34 18.65 38.82
CA PRO A 1086 -15.99 19.89 38.40
C PRO A 1086 -16.06 20.91 39.54
N ALA A 1087 -15.91 22.19 39.21
CA ALA A 1087 -15.97 23.30 40.16
C ALA A 1087 -14.95 23.28 41.32
N HIS A 1088 -13.82 22.57 41.21
CA HIS A 1088 -12.77 22.58 42.25
C HIS A 1088 -11.44 23.11 41.73
N TRP A 1089 -10.70 23.81 42.59
CA TRP A 1089 -9.30 24.19 42.32
C TRP A 1089 -8.37 23.01 42.62
N VAL A 1090 -7.38 22.77 41.76
CA VAL A 1090 -6.42 21.67 41.92
C VAL A 1090 -5.02 22.09 41.45
N ALA A 1091 -4.00 21.34 41.88
CA ALA A 1091 -2.66 21.41 41.30
C ALA A 1091 -2.54 20.44 40.10
N GLY A 1092 -2.18 20.96 38.93
CA GLY A 1092 -1.97 20.20 37.70
C GLY A 1092 -0.51 19.83 37.48
N SER A 1093 -0.24 18.66 36.90
CA SER A 1093 1.10 18.16 36.55
C SER A 1093 1.05 17.16 35.38
N ASN A 1094 2.19 16.94 34.72
CA ASN A 1094 2.36 15.96 33.63
C ASN A 1094 1.89 14.56 34.05
N PHE A 1095 1.04 13.93 33.24
CA PHE A 1095 0.44 12.60 33.49
C PHE A 1095 -0.18 12.43 34.90
N PHE A 1096 -0.56 13.53 35.55
CA PHE A 1096 -1.02 13.58 36.93
C PHE A 1096 -0.01 13.05 37.96
N GLU A 1097 1.29 13.00 37.66
CA GLU A 1097 2.33 12.44 38.54
C GLU A 1097 2.32 13.08 39.94
N ARG A 1098 2.12 14.40 40.01
CA ARG A 1098 2.05 15.17 41.27
C ARG A 1098 0.65 15.69 41.58
N SER A 1099 -0.37 15.37 40.78
CA SER A 1099 -1.73 15.88 40.96
C SER A 1099 -2.63 14.98 41.81
N GLU A 1100 -3.16 15.55 42.89
CA GLU A 1100 -4.17 14.97 43.78
C GLU A 1100 -5.22 16.02 44.19
N LEU A 1101 -6.41 15.58 44.62
CA LEU A 1101 -7.45 16.49 45.09
C LEU A 1101 -7.08 17.07 46.45
N PHE A 1102 -7.22 18.39 46.56
CA PHE A 1102 -7.15 19.07 47.85
C PHE A 1102 -8.35 18.75 48.74
N GLU A 1103 -9.46 18.19 48.25
CA GLU A 1103 -10.70 18.02 49.05
C GLU A 1103 -11.25 19.34 49.61
N GLY A 1104 -10.97 20.47 48.94
CA GLY A 1104 -11.55 21.77 49.26
C GLY A 1104 -13.02 21.87 48.82
N THR A 1105 -13.71 22.94 49.22
CA THR A 1105 -15.11 23.19 48.83
C THR A 1105 -15.23 23.55 47.35
N ALA A 1106 -16.34 23.16 46.70
CA ALA A 1106 -16.64 23.60 45.34
C ALA A 1106 -16.70 25.14 45.25
N GLU A 1107 -16.18 25.69 44.17
CA GLU A 1107 -16.18 27.11 43.86
C GLU A 1107 -17.58 27.59 43.47
N THR A 1108 -17.98 28.74 44.00
CA THR A 1108 -19.31 29.33 43.81
C THR A 1108 -19.26 30.83 43.47
N GLU A 1109 -18.13 31.49 43.70
CA GLU A 1109 -17.99 32.95 43.65
C GLU A 1109 -17.14 33.43 42.48
N ALA A 1110 -16.25 32.58 41.95
CA ALA A 1110 -15.34 32.98 40.88
C ALA A 1110 -16.03 33.46 39.59
N ALA A 1111 -17.32 33.15 39.36
CA ALA A 1111 -18.07 33.69 38.22
C ALA A 1111 -18.60 35.11 38.45
N THR A 1112 -18.83 35.50 39.71
CA THR A 1112 -19.50 36.77 40.06
C THR A 1112 -18.53 37.81 40.57
N ARG A 1113 -17.34 37.41 41.04
CA ARG A 1113 -16.27 38.32 41.47
C ARG A 1113 -14.87 37.73 41.22
N PRO A 1114 -13.82 38.57 41.21
CA PRO A 1114 -12.45 38.09 41.33
C PRO A 1114 -12.24 37.35 42.65
N VAL A 1115 -11.50 36.26 42.55
CA VAL A 1115 -11.19 35.37 43.65
C VAL A 1115 -9.68 35.17 43.76
N HIS A 1116 -9.14 35.17 44.98
CA HIS A 1116 -7.72 34.88 45.20
C HIS A 1116 -7.51 33.38 45.35
N VAL A 1117 -6.53 32.83 44.62
CA VAL A 1117 -6.17 31.40 44.65
C VAL A 1117 -4.66 31.24 44.57
N ALA A 1118 -4.10 30.34 45.36
CA ALA A 1118 -2.67 30.04 45.32
C ALA A 1118 -2.37 28.54 45.51
N VAL A 1119 -1.28 28.07 44.89
CA VAL A 1119 -0.71 26.75 45.11
C VAL A 1119 0.76 26.89 45.51
N VAL A 1120 1.11 26.32 46.66
CA VAL A 1120 2.46 26.31 47.22
C VAL A 1120 3.08 24.93 46.99
N TYR A 1121 4.24 24.90 46.32
CA TYR A 1121 5.05 23.70 46.05
C TYR A 1121 6.36 23.78 46.84
N GLN A 1122 6.56 22.85 47.79
CA GLN A 1122 7.80 22.74 48.55
C GLN A 1122 8.84 21.87 47.82
N ALA A 1123 10.13 22.09 48.11
CA ALA A 1123 11.23 21.37 47.45
C ALA A 1123 11.20 19.85 47.65
N ASP A 1124 10.58 19.37 48.74
CA ASP A 1124 10.43 17.94 48.98
C ASP A 1124 9.30 17.31 48.13
N GLY A 1125 8.42 18.10 47.52
CA GLY A 1125 7.26 17.66 46.76
C GLY A 1125 5.92 17.85 47.48
N THR A 1126 5.90 18.46 48.66
CA THR A 1126 4.66 18.81 49.37
C THR A 1126 3.91 19.94 48.65
N ILE A 1127 2.59 19.78 48.45
CA ILE A 1127 1.72 20.72 47.74
C ILE A 1127 0.56 21.17 48.65
N ARG A 1128 0.29 22.48 48.68
CA ARG A 1128 -0.81 23.10 49.46
C ARG A 1128 -1.61 24.08 48.59
N GLY A 1129 -2.93 24.00 48.65
CA GLY A 1129 -3.84 24.95 48.00
C GLY A 1129 -4.35 26.02 48.98
N TYR A 1130 -4.63 27.22 48.48
CA TYR A 1130 -5.23 28.32 49.24
C TYR A 1130 -6.32 29.03 48.44
N ARG A 1131 -7.34 29.52 49.14
CA ARG A 1131 -8.50 30.25 48.60
C ARG A 1131 -8.80 31.45 49.51
N ASP A 1132 -8.79 32.66 48.95
CA ASP A 1132 -8.94 33.93 49.68
C ASP A 1132 -8.01 34.02 50.92
N GLY A 1133 -6.78 33.52 50.78
CA GLY A 1133 -5.76 33.56 51.84
C GLY A 1133 -5.86 32.44 52.87
N GLN A 1134 -6.92 31.64 52.82
CA GLN A 1134 -7.15 30.52 53.73
C GLN A 1134 -6.72 29.17 53.10
N PRO A 1135 -6.25 28.19 53.88
CA PRO A 1135 -5.97 26.84 53.38
C PRO A 1135 -7.19 26.24 52.68
N TYR A 1136 -7.00 25.75 51.45
CA TYR A 1136 -8.03 25.13 50.64
C TYR A 1136 -7.86 23.61 50.69
N GLY A 1137 -8.57 22.98 51.64
CA GLY A 1137 -8.54 21.53 51.82
C GLY A 1137 -7.25 20.98 52.45
N ARG A 1138 -6.92 19.73 52.15
CA ARG A 1138 -5.76 19.00 52.69
C ARG A 1138 -4.46 19.30 51.93
N THR A 1139 -3.37 19.22 52.67
CA THR A 1139 -1.99 19.17 52.13
C THR A 1139 -1.63 17.75 51.72
N TYR A 1140 -0.90 17.56 50.62
CA TYR A 1140 -0.46 16.23 50.18
C TYR A 1140 0.95 16.24 49.56
N ARG A 1141 1.56 15.06 49.43
CA ARG A 1141 2.84 14.84 48.75
C ARG A 1141 2.77 13.51 48.00
N LYS A 1142 2.72 13.57 46.67
CA LYS A 1142 2.52 12.39 45.80
C LYS A 1142 3.80 11.89 45.14
N ALA A 1143 4.72 12.80 44.80
CA ALA A 1143 6.04 12.49 44.24
C ALA A 1143 7.07 13.50 44.77
N PRO A 1144 8.38 13.30 44.54
CA PRO A 1144 9.40 14.31 44.83
C PRO A 1144 9.14 15.64 44.11
N GLY A 1145 9.71 16.74 44.63
CA GLY A 1145 9.62 18.05 44.01
C GLY A 1145 10.21 18.07 42.60
N ALA A 1146 9.61 18.88 41.71
CA ALA A 1146 10.12 19.12 40.37
C ALA A 1146 11.03 20.34 40.33
N THR A 1147 12.11 20.25 39.55
CA THR A 1147 13.02 21.37 39.26
C THR A 1147 12.65 21.97 37.91
N PHE A 1148 12.67 23.30 37.83
CA PHE A 1148 12.41 24.07 36.60
C PHE A 1148 13.61 24.98 36.33
N GLU A 1149 14.45 24.63 35.36
CA GLU A 1149 15.69 25.31 35.02
C GLU A 1149 15.43 26.66 34.35
N SER A 1150 16.21 27.70 34.70
CA SER A 1150 16.02 29.07 34.23
C SER A 1150 15.87 29.20 32.70
N ASN A 1151 16.75 28.55 31.92
CA ASN A 1151 16.79 28.72 30.46
C ASN A 1151 15.86 27.77 29.69
N GLU A 1152 15.35 26.73 30.34
CA GLU A 1152 14.56 25.66 29.72
C GLU A 1152 13.08 25.74 30.10
N SER A 1153 12.76 26.56 31.11
CA SER A 1153 11.40 26.73 31.62
C SER A 1153 10.81 28.10 31.30
N GLN A 1154 9.48 28.17 31.21
CA GLN A 1154 8.69 29.37 30.94
C GLN A 1154 7.39 29.38 31.76
N ILE A 1155 6.71 30.54 31.77
CA ILE A 1155 5.38 30.74 32.39
C ILE A 1155 4.30 30.79 31.31
N LEU A 1156 3.17 30.16 31.60
CA LEU A 1156 1.93 30.32 30.84
C LEU A 1156 0.81 30.83 31.73
N LEU A 1157 -0.01 31.73 31.19
CA LEU A 1157 -1.25 32.19 31.79
C LEU A 1157 -2.44 31.84 30.88
N GLY A 1158 -3.50 31.30 31.47
CA GLY A 1158 -4.72 30.91 30.74
C GLY A 1158 -4.67 29.54 30.05
N CYS A 1159 -3.58 28.78 30.19
CA CYS A 1159 -3.46 27.43 29.66
C CYS A 1159 -2.72 26.50 30.64
N ARG A 1160 -3.14 25.23 30.69
CA ARG A 1160 -2.51 24.22 31.54
C ARG A 1160 -1.10 23.82 31.07
N HIS A 1161 -0.86 23.71 29.76
CA HIS A 1161 0.45 23.47 29.15
C HIS A 1161 0.40 23.62 27.62
N ALA A 1162 1.52 24.00 26.98
CA ALA A 1162 1.55 24.43 25.57
C ALA A 1162 1.41 23.30 24.51
N LYS A 1163 1.44 22.01 24.90
CA LYS A 1163 1.25 20.84 24.00
C LYS A 1163 0.67 19.65 24.80
N PRO A 1164 -0.63 19.27 24.64
CA PRO A 1164 -1.08 18.22 23.71
C PRO A 1164 -2.57 18.38 23.31
N SER A 1165 -3.06 17.53 22.41
CA SER A 1165 -4.44 17.45 21.90
C SER A 1165 -5.57 17.63 22.94
N GLY A 1166 -6.38 18.70 22.85
CA GLY A 1166 -7.68 18.84 23.55
C GLY A 1166 -7.94 20.19 24.27
N ASN A 1167 -9.24 20.50 24.51
CA ASN A 1167 -9.73 21.73 25.18
C ASN A 1167 -9.19 21.88 26.63
N HIS A 1168 -8.16 22.71 26.83
CA HIS A 1168 -7.50 22.92 28.13
C HIS A 1168 -7.23 24.40 28.49
N GLY A 1169 -7.88 25.35 27.81
CA GLY A 1169 -7.73 26.78 28.11
C GLY A 1169 -8.74 27.27 29.16
N LEU A 1170 -8.35 28.30 29.90
CA LEU A 1170 -9.18 29.02 30.86
C LEU A 1170 -10.10 30.02 30.14
N ARG A 1171 -11.36 30.13 30.59
CA ARG A 1171 -12.31 31.17 30.19
C ARG A 1171 -12.53 32.13 31.34
N GLY A 1172 -12.01 33.36 31.23
CA GLY A 1172 -12.13 34.36 32.27
C GLY A 1172 -11.09 35.47 32.20
N ARG A 1173 -10.96 36.18 33.32
CA ARG A 1173 -10.11 37.36 33.52
C ARG A 1173 -9.13 37.08 34.64
N ILE A 1174 -7.84 37.28 34.39
CA ILE A 1174 -6.80 37.24 35.41
C ILE A 1174 -6.41 38.69 35.69
N TYR A 1175 -6.72 39.17 36.89
CA TYR A 1175 -6.47 40.55 37.32
C TYR A 1175 -5.06 40.74 37.85
N ARG A 1176 -4.48 39.67 38.38
CA ARG A 1176 -3.10 39.66 38.85
C ARG A 1176 -2.56 38.24 38.88
N ALA A 1177 -1.29 38.08 38.53
CA ALA A 1177 -0.60 36.80 38.63
C ALA A 1177 0.79 37.02 39.24
N ARG A 1178 1.21 36.14 40.14
CA ARG A 1178 2.50 36.20 40.83
C ARG A 1178 3.17 34.85 40.87
N LEU A 1179 4.46 34.87 40.60
CA LEU A 1179 5.37 33.74 40.76
C LEU A 1179 6.36 34.07 41.87
N TYR A 1180 6.44 33.22 42.89
CA TYR A 1180 7.51 33.28 43.89
C TYR A 1180 8.48 32.13 43.67
N ASP A 1181 9.77 32.40 43.84
CA ASP A 1181 10.85 31.42 43.76
C ASP A 1181 11.05 30.61 45.05
N ARG A 1182 10.04 30.63 45.94
CA ARG A 1182 10.00 29.89 47.19
C ARG A 1182 8.57 29.47 47.55
N ALA A 1183 8.47 28.50 48.45
CA ALA A 1183 7.20 28.17 49.11
C ALA A 1183 6.87 29.22 50.17
N LEU A 1184 5.75 29.93 50.02
CA LEU A 1184 5.27 30.91 50.99
C LEU A 1184 4.62 30.24 52.21
N THR A 1185 4.68 30.89 53.37
CA THR A 1185 3.98 30.44 54.58
C THR A 1185 2.47 30.77 54.50
N PRO A 1186 1.60 30.07 55.25
CA PRO A 1186 0.17 30.42 55.32
C PRO A 1186 -0.08 31.90 55.70
N GLU A 1187 0.73 32.47 56.59
CA GLU A 1187 0.62 33.87 57.02
C GLU A 1187 1.02 34.83 55.89
N GLU A 1188 2.06 34.50 55.13
CA GLU A 1188 2.47 35.27 53.94
C GLU A 1188 1.35 35.25 52.89
N ILE A 1189 0.72 34.09 52.65
CA ILE A 1189 -0.42 33.94 51.72
C ILE A 1189 -1.67 34.71 52.20
N ALA A 1190 -1.95 34.70 53.50
CA ALA A 1190 -3.05 35.48 54.06
C ALA A 1190 -2.80 36.99 53.89
N GLN A 1191 -1.55 37.45 54.03
CA GLN A 1191 -1.19 38.86 53.83
C GLN A 1191 -1.26 39.28 52.37
N THR A 1192 -0.77 38.45 51.44
CA THR A 1192 -0.81 38.77 50.00
C THR A 1192 -2.23 38.84 49.47
N ALA A 1193 -3.13 37.95 49.94
CA ALA A 1193 -4.53 37.86 49.54
C ALA A 1193 -5.33 39.18 49.64
N HIS A 1194 -4.95 40.07 50.57
CA HIS A 1194 -5.69 41.29 50.89
C HIS A 1194 -5.12 42.59 50.26
N ILE A 1195 -4.08 42.50 49.43
CA ILE A 1195 -3.41 43.67 48.83
C ILE A 1195 -4.28 44.42 47.81
N GLU A 1196 -5.27 43.76 47.19
CA GLU A 1196 -6.10 44.35 46.12
C GLU A 1196 -7.22 45.30 46.56
N ALA A 1197 -7.39 45.59 47.85
CA ALA A 1197 -8.35 46.60 48.31
C ALA A 1197 -8.03 48.04 47.80
N ASN A 1198 -6.96 48.23 47.00
CA ASN A 1198 -6.46 49.54 46.57
C ASN A 1198 -6.13 49.69 45.06
N THR A 1199 -6.52 48.79 44.16
CA THR A 1199 -6.34 49.02 42.70
C THR A 1199 -7.46 49.94 42.17
N LEU A 1200 -7.15 50.96 41.36
CA LEU A 1200 -8.17 51.76 40.67
C LEU A 1200 -8.84 50.88 39.62
N ARG A 1201 -10.14 50.63 39.74
CA ARG A 1201 -10.87 49.81 38.78
C ARG A 1201 -11.12 50.63 37.51
N GLU A 1202 -11.07 50.01 36.34
CA GLU A 1202 -11.37 50.72 35.09
C GLU A 1202 -12.78 51.34 35.14
N SER A 1203 -13.75 50.69 35.80
CA SER A 1203 -15.07 51.27 36.05
C SER A 1203 -15.03 52.62 36.76
N ASP A 1204 -14.08 52.81 37.68
CA ASP A 1204 -13.94 54.05 38.45
C ASP A 1204 -13.31 55.15 37.58
N ILE A 1205 -12.36 54.80 36.69
CA ILE A 1205 -11.77 55.71 35.70
C ILE A 1205 -12.81 56.13 34.66
N LEU A 1206 -13.59 55.18 34.13
CA LEU A 1206 -14.67 55.43 33.19
C LEU A 1206 -15.79 56.29 33.79
N ALA A 1207 -16.13 56.08 35.07
CA ALA A 1207 -17.11 56.90 35.78
C ALA A 1207 -16.65 58.35 36.00
N ALA A 1208 -15.33 58.58 36.07
CA ALA A 1208 -14.74 59.93 36.19
C ALA A 1208 -14.65 60.70 34.86
N LEU A 1209 -14.90 60.03 33.72
CA LEU A 1209 -14.95 60.67 32.41
C LEU A 1209 -16.32 61.33 32.16
N THR A 1210 -16.30 62.47 31.47
CA THR A 1210 -17.52 63.10 30.94
C THR A 1210 -18.18 62.21 29.87
N GLU A 1211 -19.47 62.41 29.63
CA GLU A 1211 -20.19 61.64 28.60
C GLU A 1211 -19.54 61.75 27.22
N THR A 1212 -19.09 62.95 26.84
CA THR A 1212 -18.35 63.19 25.59
C THR A 1212 -17.03 62.42 25.53
N GLN A 1213 -16.26 62.41 26.64
CA GLN A 1213 -15.01 61.64 26.73
C GLN A 1213 -15.26 60.13 26.66
N ARG A 1214 -16.34 59.63 27.27
CA ARG A 1214 -16.72 58.21 27.18
C ARG A 1214 -17.10 57.81 25.76
N GLN A 1215 -17.88 58.65 25.06
CA GLN A 1215 -18.23 58.40 23.65
C GLN A 1215 -16.98 58.42 22.75
N GLN A 1216 -16.07 59.37 22.97
CA GLN A 1216 -14.81 59.46 22.23
C GLN A 1216 -13.89 58.27 22.51
N LEU A 1217 -13.78 57.84 23.77
CA LEU A 1217 -13.00 56.67 24.19
C LEU A 1217 -13.54 55.39 23.55
N ASN A 1218 -14.86 55.17 23.60
CA ASN A 1218 -15.50 53.99 22.99
C ASN A 1218 -15.26 53.93 21.48
N ALA A 1219 -15.34 55.08 20.79
CA ALA A 1219 -15.05 55.16 19.36
C ALA A 1219 -13.58 54.82 19.05
N LEU A 1220 -12.62 55.36 19.82
CA LEU A 1220 -11.20 55.09 19.63
C LEU A 1220 -10.81 53.65 19.98
N GLN A 1221 -11.38 53.07 21.05
CA GLN A 1221 -11.17 51.68 21.43
C GLN A 1221 -11.71 50.73 20.36
N SER A 1222 -12.92 50.98 19.83
CA SER A 1222 -13.47 50.18 18.72
C SER A 1222 -12.59 50.25 17.46
N GLN A 1223 -12.02 51.41 17.14
CA GLN A 1223 -11.06 51.56 16.03
C GLN A 1223 -9.75 50.80 16.29
N ARG A 1224 -9.19 50.90 17.51
CA ARG A 1224 -7.99 50.16 17.92
C ARG A 1224 -8.21 48.65 17.82
N ASP A 1225 -9.33 48.14 18.32
CA ASP A 1225 -9.62 46.71 18.34
C ASP A 1225 -9.80 46.15 16.93
N THR A 1226 -10.49 46.90 16.06
CA THR A 1226 -10.61 46.57 14.64
C THR A 1226 -9.24 46.56 13.95
N MET A 1227 -8.38 47.55 14.23
CA MET A 1227 -7.03 47.63 13.65
C MET A 1227 -6.12 46.50 14.15
N ASN A 1228 -6.19 46.15 15.44
CA ASN A 1228 -5.45 45.05 16.03
C ASN A 1228 -5.84 43.70 15.40
N GLN A 1229 -7.14 43.44 15.24
CA GLN A 1229 -7.61 42.22 14.56
C GLN A 1229 -7.09 42.15 13.11
N ALA A 1230 -7.10 43.27 12.39
CA ALA A 1230 -6.55 43.33 11.03
C ALA A 1230 -5.03 43.14 10.98
N LEU A 1231 -4.29 43.67 11.94
CA LEU A 1231 -2.82 43.52 12.06
C LEU A 1231 -2.42 42.08 12.37
N GLU A 1232 -3.11 41.41 13.29
CA GLU A 1232 -2.82 40.01 13.64
C GLU A 1232 -3.13 39.06 12.48
N ALA A 1233 -4.22 39.29 11.75
CA ALA A 1233 -4.51 38.56 10.51
C ALA A 1233 -3.41 38.78 9.45
N ALA A 1234 -2.90 40.01 9.31
CA ALA A 1234 -1.81 40.32 8.37
C ALA A 1234 -0.47 39.70 8.77
N ARG A 1235 -0.11 39.72 10.06
CA ARG A 1235 1.12 39.09 10.58
C ARG A 1235 1.12 37.58 10.40
N THR A 1236 -0.03 36.94 10.65
CA THR A 1236 -0.19 35.49 10.47
C THR A 1236 -0.08 35.09 8.99
N ALA A 1237 -0.44 35.98 8.07
CA ALA A 1237 -0.35 35.75 6.63
C ALA A 1237 1.04 36.05 6.03
N MET A 1238 1.94 36.73 6.75
CA MET A 1238 3.29 37.05 6.26
C MET A 1238 4.28 35.92 6.60
N SER A 1239 5.10 35.55 5.60
CA SER A 1239 6.22 34.61 5.80
C SER A 1239 7.33 35.22 6.68
N SER A 1240 7.98 34.40 7.51
CA SER A 1240 9.18 34.81 8.28
C SER A 1240 10.44 34.95 7.42
N ASP A 1241 10.37 34.58 6.14
CA ASP A 1241 11.51 34.56 5.23
C ASP A 1241 11.82 35.93 4.64
N ASP A 1242 13.08 36.10 4.22
CA ASP A 1242 13.52 37.24 3.42
C ASP A 1242 12.62 37.39 2.17
N PRO A 1243 12.12 38.60 1.85
CA PRO A 1243 11.28 38.86 0.67
C PRO A 1243 11.84 38.31 -0.64
N LYS A 1244 13.17 38.30 -0.79
CA LYS A 1244 13.84 37.70 -1.94
C LYS A 1244 13.64 36.19 -1.95
N VAL A 1245 13.89 35.50 -0.82
CA VAL A 1245 13.68 34.05 -0.72
C VAL A 1245 12.22 33.68 -0.99
N GLN A 1246 11.28 34.47 -0.48
CA GLN A 1246 9.85 34.28 -0.74
C GLN A 1246 9.52 34.40 -2.24
N ALA A 1247 10.00 35.46 -2.91
CA ALA A 1247 9.76 35.65 -4.35
C ALA A 1247 10.33 34.51 -5.20
N TRP A 1248 11.54 34.04 -4.88
CA TRP A 1248 12.17 32.91 -5.56
C TRP A 1248 11.47 31.57 -5.26
N THR A 1249 10.93 31.40 -4.06
CA THR A 1249 10.09 30.25 -3.69
C THR A 1249 8.81 30.22 -4.51
N SER A 1250 8.14 31.37 -4.67
CA SER A 1250 6.95 31.49 -5.54
C SER A 1250 7.27 31.24 -7.01
N LEU A 1251 8.43 31.69 -7.51
CA LEU A 1251 8.88 31.34 -8.85
C LEU A 1251 9.10 29.82 -9.00
N ALA A 1252 9.80 29.18 -8.04
CA ALA A 1252 10.00 27.72 -8.02
C ALA A 1252 8.67 26.94 -8.06
N GLN A 1253 7.70 27.31 -7.22
CA GLN A 1253 6.36 26.73 -7.23
C GLN A 1253 5.62 26.96 -8.56
N SER A 1254 5.76 28.16 -9.13
CA SER A 1254 5.16 28.48 -10.43
C SER A 1254 5.70 27.58 -11.54
N LEU A 1255 7.03 27.32 -11.55
CA LEU A 1255 7.65 26.40 -12.50
C LEU A 1255 7.18 24.96 -12.30
N ILE A 1256 7.05 24.49 -11.06
CA ILE A 1256 6.51 23.16 -10.73
C ILE A 1256 5.05 23.02 -11.21
N ASN A 1257 4.27 24.10 -11.16
CA ASN A 1257 2.86 24.08 -11.56
C ASN A 1257 2.64 24.31 -13.08
N LEU A 1258 3.70 24.55 -13.86
CA LEU A 1258 3.59 24.62 -15.31
C LEU A 1258 3.20 23.26 -15.89
N LYS A 1259 2.32 23.25 -16.90
CA LYS A 1259 1.95 22.01 -17.59
C LYS A 1259 3.16 21.27 -18.14
N GLU A 1260 4.18 21.97 -18.61
CA GLU A 1260 5.40 21.33 -19.11
C GLU A 1260 6.14 20.51 -18.03
N PHE A 1261 5.96 20.84 -16.75
CA PHE A 1261 6.64 20.14 -15.65
C PHE A 1261 6.17 18.70 -15.51
N ILE A 1262 4.87 18.46 -15.68
CA ILE A 1262 4.24 17.16 -15.48
C ILE A 1262 4.00 16.40 -16.80
N TYR A 1263 4.51 16.87 -17.93
CA TYR A 1263 4.37 16.20 -19.23
C TYR A 1263 5.73 15.93 -19.89
N LEU A 1264 5.83 14.76 -20.51
CA LEU A 1264 6.95 14.31 -21.35
C LEU A 1264 6.61 14.51 -22.82
N ARG A 1265 7.52 15.14 -23.56
CA ARG A 1265 7.40 15.37 -25.01
C ARG A 1265 8.33 14.50 -25.82
#